data_AF-H7FMI4-F1
#
_entry.id   AF-H7FMI4-F1
#
_cell.length_a   1.000
_cell.length_b   1.000
_cell.length_c   1.000
_cell.angle_alpha   90.00
_cell.angle_beta   90.00
_cell.angle_gamma   90.00
#
_symmetry.space_group_name_H-M   'P 1'
#
loop_
_entity.id
_entity.type
_entity.pdbx_description
1 polymer ?
#
loop_
_entity_poly.entity_id
_entity_poly.type
_entity_poly.pdbx_seq_one_letter_code
_entity_poly.pdbx_strand_id
1 'polypeptide(L)'
;MRKILFFNLLLISFTTFAQTRGNITIQWMEKTEMDYGNFKINIPQFSGNEYHYNASDKALYFILNINEPESFEENNIEINNVVSESISASELGNLDIRNIPKSITSSLKNSNSRGTKQSFLTLSPIINTEFGFKKIISFSYTLDNKTNKTSQQNKISNLISNSILATGDWYRFYVEKSGVYKISKKFLEETGLNVSNIDPKKIKIYGNGGKMLPLSNATYYPSDLTENAIQVFGENDGTFDNEDYILFYAEGVDTWNEESQTHSNLYDSKSYYYVTIKGDNGKRINEMIQPQGVNTINLTTFDDHKYHELDLTNIAHLGRQWFGESFDINQEQEFEFNFPNIDPTTPIKIMTTAASAAYTPTSFQVSSNGQAIGQISFPAINANSDTEFNVRYLPANTTLTASENIKIKLTYNNSGVPGSKGFLDNIRLSAKSKLKGYGKQFHFQYDLSNSNLGIVNYTISNANEISQVWDVTDLYNITKVENPNQASFSFKASLGEIRKYIALDAADYFTPLKDNNPKVINQNIKGTIFNNNQGSFQDIDYVIITPNSLITQAEKLANFHRSYSKLNVKVITIESIYQEFSSGKQDIAAIRNCIKYIYENASSSASTIKYVNLFGDASYDYKDKTINNTNIVPIYHALNSNSTGEASFASDDFFGLMDDNEGNIISFFGGIDIAVGRMLVSNPKQAEEMVNKVIEYHDQKSYGSWRNNFVMISDDSDQTSDASLQNRQNILADKITTEKPFFNVNKIILDSYTQEASAGGFRYPKARTDLFNAFEKGALVFNYLGHGGEDGLSSERIWEKSDGQNLSNQYKYPLFITITCEFSRFDNPSRPTAGEYTYWNPRGGAIAMITTIRAIGQFSAENFNDTLTENLLSFGSNQYTSIAETLRISKNSNPNSATNVVFYIGDPALFLAIPKPKIRLTKVNDVPITQTIDDFKSLARIKLTGEITDENENTLSNYNGELYTTIFDKIIPRITYNNDENSPPINFSTSGETIFRGNATVTNGKFEFSFVVPRDIRIPVANGKISFYAKKNQLFENQTGFDTKIKIGGINENAVADNISPKVKLYMNDETFVSGGITNTSPFLLAFLEDENGINTASGIGHDIVAVLDGDVSNPYLLNDYYQTSLDDYTSGSLRFPLRNITAGLHTITFKAWDVYNNPITAEIQFVVMGDDKITLTHVLNYPNPFVNYTQFWFSHNRPFEPLVVQIQVITITGKVVWTKNQIISTEGFLSKEITWDGRDDFGNKIGKGVYIYKLTVKSSFTNSKAEKIEKLVIL
;
A
#
# COMPACT_ATOMS: atom_id res chain seq x y z
N MET A 1 -2.66 72.08 14.81
CA MET A 1 -3.68 71.01 14.64
C MET A 1 -3.51 70.17 13.37
N ARG A 2 -3.24 70.73 12.18
CA ARG A 2 -3.08 69.94 10.93
C ARG A 2 -1.97 68.86 10.93
N LYS A 3 -0.86 69.05 11.66
CA LYS A 3 0.23 68.05 11.73
C LYS A 3 -0.07 66.87 12.67
N ILE A 4 -0.94 67.05 13.67
CA ILE A 4 -1.35 65.96 14.57
C ILE A 4 -2.41 65.08 13.88
N LEU A 5 -3.27 65.66 13.03
CA LEU A 5 -4.21 64.88 12.23
C LEU A 5 -3.51 64.00 11.19
N PHE A 6 -2.45 64.51 10.55
CA PHE A 6 -1.67 63.77 9.55
C PHE A 6 -0.85 62.64 10.20
N PHE A 7 -0.32 62.85 11.41
CA PHE A 7 0.40 61.80 12.15
C PHE A 7 -0.55 60.71 12.69
N ASN A 8 -1.78 61.06 13.08
CA ASN A 8 -2.80 60.06 13.44
C ASN A 8 -3.32 59.29 12.22
N LEU A 9 -3.45 59.92 11.04
CA LEU A 9 -3.80 59.23 9.78
C LEU A 9 -2.70 58.30 9.27
N LEU A 10 -1.43 58.61 9.54
CA LEU A 10 -0.27 57.74 9.24
C LEU A 10 -0.10 56.59 10.23
N LEU A 11 -0.58 56.73 11.47
CA LEU A 11 -0.60 55.64 12.46
C LEU A 11 -1.79 54.67 12.26
N ILE A 12 -2.90 55.13 11.68
CA ILE A 12 -4.06 54.29 11.33
C ILE A 12 -3.80 53.44 10.06
N SER A 13 -2.80 53.80 9.24
CA SER A 13 -2.47 53.04 8.02
C SER A 13 -1.63 51.77 8.28
N PHE A 14 -1.21 51.52 9.53
CA PHE A 14 -0.43 50.33 9.90
C PHE A 14 -1.22 49.27 10.70
N THR A 15 -2.56 49.40 10.79
CA THR A 15 -3.42 48.41 11.45
C THR A 15 -4.57 47.94 10.54
N THR A 16 -4.33 47.79 9.24
CA THR A 16 -5.23 46.99 8.40
C THR A 16 -4.90 45.53 8.63
N PHE A 17 -5.68 44.86 9.49
CA PHE A 17 -5.69 43.40 9.52
C PHE A 17 -6.14 42.92 8.15
N ALA A 18 -5.27 42.21 7.43
CA ALA A 18 -5.67 41.53 6.21
C ALA A 18 -6.63 40.40 6.62
N GLN A 19 -7.88 40.50 6.16
CA GLN A 19 -8.89 39.48 6.36
C GLN A 19 -9.12 38.77 5.04
N THR A 20 -9.00 37.45 5.02
CA THR A 20 -9.35 36.65 3.85
C THR A 20 -10.86 36.42 3.86
N ARG A 21 -11.52 36.70 2.74
CA ARG A 21 -12.96 36.53 2.58
C ARG A 21 -13.28 35.76 1.31
N GLY A 22 -14.23 34.83 1.39
CA GLY A 22 -14.72 34.08 0.23
C GLY A 22 -16.23 33.94 0.24
N ASN A 23 -16.82 33.81 -0.94
CA ASN A 23 -18.24 33.50 -1.13
C ASN A 23 -18.34 32.10 -1.76
N ILE A 24 -19.18 31.25 -1.18
CA ILE A 24 -19.37 29.85 -1.59
C ILE A 24 -20.81 29.64 -1.98
N THR A 25 -21.03 28.89 -3.05
CA THR A 25 -22.34 28.36 -3.45
C THR A 25 -22.26 26.85 -3.49
N ILE A 26 -23.16 26.18 -2.78
CA ILE A 26 -23.27 24.73 -2.74
C ILE A 26 -24.28 24.31 -3.81
N GLN A 27 -23.79 23.60 -4.82
CA GLN A 27 -24.61 23.08 -5.91
C GLN A 27 -25.18 21.71 -5.54
N TRP A 28 -26.35 21.72 -4.91
CA TRP A 28 -27.06 20.48 -4.55
C TRP A 28 -27.49 19.70 -5.78
N MET A 29 -27.36 18.39 -5.70
CA MET A 29 -27.84 17.44 -6.69
C MET A 29 -29.18 16.86 -6.25
N GLU A 30 -29.93 16.28 -7.20
CA GLU A 30 -31.11 15.48 -6.84
C GLU A 30 -30.69 14.31 -5.94
N LYS A 31 -31.58 13.90 -5.03
CA LYS A 31 -31.28 12.84 -4.07
C LYS A 31 -31.09 11.51 -4.81
N THR A 32 -29.84 11.07 -4.92
CA THR A 32 -29.45 9.81 -5.57
C THR A 32 -28.89 8.82 -4.55
N GLU A 33 -29.04 7.53 -4.85
CA GLU A 33 -28.41 6.47 -4.08
C GLU A 33 -26.88 6.51 -4.27
N MET A 34 -26.15 6.41 -3.17
CA MET A 34 -24.69 6.21 -3.17
C MET A 34 -24.40 4.75 -2.87
N ASP A 35 -23.53 4.16 -3.67
CA ASP A 35 -23.21 2.75 -3.65
C ASP A 35 -21.80 2.47 -3.06
N TYR A 36 -21.69 1.34 -2.35
CA TYR A 36 -20.48 0.80 -1.72
C TYR A 36 -20.29 -0.69 -2.11
N GLY A 37 -20.67 -1.06 -3.33
CA GLY A 37 -20.73 -2.42 -3.86
C GLY A 37 -21.95 -3.18 -3.37
N ASN A 38 -21.86 -3.76 -2.16
CA ASN A 38 -22.89 -4.69 -1.65
C ASN A 38 -24.04 -3.99 -0.92
N PHE A 39 -23.95 -2.69 -0.68
CA PHE A 39 -24.97 -1.93 0.02
C PHE A 39 -25.05 -0.49 -0.45
N LYS A 40 -26.19 0.13 -0.10
CA LYS A 40 -26.54 1.47 -0.55
C LYS A 40 -26.87 2.37 0.62
N ILE A 41 -26.51 3.63 0.46
CA ILE A 41 -26.98 4.70 1.32
C ILE A 41 -27.68 5.77 0.48
N ASN A 42 -28.79 6.27 0.97
CA ASN A 42 -29.56 7.31 0.32
C ASN A 42 -29.45 8.58 1.16
N ILE A 43 -28.62 9.52 0.74
CA ILE A 43 -28.32 10.77 1.46
C ILE A 43 -28.27 11.95 0.49
N PRO A 44 -28.51 13.20 0.95
CA PRO A 44 -28.31 14.39 0.14
C PRO A 44 -26.87 14.50 -0.40
N GLN A 45 -26.73 14.95 -1.65
CA GLN A 45 -25.43 15.16 -2.30
C GLN A 45 -25.32 16.54 -2.95
N PHE A 46 -24.08 17.02 -3.12
CA PHE A 46 -23.77 18.24 -3.84
C PHE A 46 -22.50 18.04 -4.67
N SER A 47 -22.39 18.74 -5.80
CA SER A 47 -21.26 18.58 -6.71
C SER A 47 -20.01 19.28 -6.17
N GLY A 48 -18.84 18.69 -6.43
CA GLY A 48 -17.54 19.28 -6.11
C GLY A 48 -16.68 18.37 -5.23
N ASN A 49 -15.40 18.70 -5.15
CA ASN A 49 -14.44 17.99 -4.30
C ASN A 49 -14.68 18.30 -2.81
N GLU A 50 -15.47 19.33 -2.49
CA GLU A 50 -15.79 19.73 -1.13
C GLU A 50 -16.80 18.81 -0.44
N TYR A 51 -17.37 17.86 -1.17
CA TYR A 51 -18.31 16.88 -0.62
C TYR A 51 -17.59 15.81 0.21
N HIS A 52 -18.08 15.58 1.42
CA HIS A 52 -17.62 14.47 2.24
C HIS A 52 -18.76 13.86 3.08
N TYR A 53 -18.96 12.55 2.92
CA TYR A 53 -19.78 11.76 3.84
C TYR A 53 -18.89 10.97 4.80
N ASN A 54 -19.12 11.14 6.10
CA ASN A 54 -18.45 10.37 7.15
C ASN A 54 -19.32 9.15 7.49
N ALA A 55 -18.88 7.96 7.08
CA ALA A 55 -19.60 6.72 7.29
C ALA A 55 -19.75 6.32 8.77
N SER A 56 -18.76 6.66 9.61
CA SER A 56 -18.79 6.38 11.05
C SER A 56 -19.89 7.18 11.76
N ASP A 57 -19.95 8.48 11.48
CA ASP A 57 -20.93 9.38 12.11
C ASP A 57 -22.26 9.43 11.35
N LYS A 58 -22.33 8.85 10.15
CA LYS A 58 -23.45 9.00 9.20
C LYS A 58 -23.83 10.48 9.03
N ALA A 59 -22.81 11.32 8.87
CA ALA A 59 -22.93 12.77 8.80
C ALA A 59 -22.33 13.30 7.49
N LEU A 60 -22.89 14.40 7.00
CA LEU A 60 -22.45 15.06 5.78
C LEU A 60 -21.67 16.33 6.12
N TYR A 61 -20.55 16.56 5.44
CA TYR A 61 -19.67 17.70 5.62
C TYR A 61 -19.36 18.38 4.29
N PHE A 62 -19.17 19.70 4.35
CA PHE A 62 -18.55 20.50 3.31
C PHE A 62 -17.13 20.87 3.75
N ILE A 63 -16.12 20.47 2.98
CA ILE A 63 -14.69 20.68 3.26
C ILE A 63 -14.06 21.53 2.15
N LEU A 64 -13.70 22.77 2.47
CA LEU A 64 -13.04 23.67 1.53
C LEU A 64 -11.57 23.83 1.86
N ASN A 65 -10.70 23.53 0.90
CA ASN A 65 -9.28 23.89 0.96
C ASN A 65 -9.10 25.36 0.57
N ILE A 66 -8.60 26.15 1.51
CA ILE A 66 -8.29 27.56 1.34
C ILE A 66 -6.83 27.64 0.89
N ASN A 67 -6.63 27.71 -0.43
CA ASN A 67 -5.34 27.70 -1.10
C ASN A 67 -4.57 29.03 -0.93
N GLU A 68 -4.30 29.41 0.31
CA GLU A 68 -3.51 30.60 0.65
C GLU A 68 -2.19 30.20 1.33
N PRO A 69 -1.08 30.91 1.06
CA PRO A 69 0.24 30.55 1.60
C PRO A 69 0.40 30.83 3.10
N GLU A 70 -0.58 31.45 3.75
CA GLU A 70 -0.57 31.80 5.17
C GLU A 70 -1.44 30.86 6.00
N SER A 71 -1.09 30.69 7.29
CA SER A 71 -1.94 30.00 8.26
C SER A 71 -2.91 30.98 8.92
N PHE A 72 -4.10 30.51 9.26
CA PHE A 72 -5.14 31.31 9.89
C PHE A 72 -5.31 30.97 11.37
N GLU A 73 -5.92 31.87 12.16
CA GLU A 73 -6.30 31.56 13.54
C GLU A 73 -7.47 30.55 13.55
N GLU A 74 -7.22 29.31 13.99
CA GLU A 74 -8.21 28.21 13.93
C GLU A 74 -9.50 28.49 14.72
N ASN A 75 -9.41 29.30 15.77
CA ASN A 75 -10.54 29.65 16.63
C ASN A 75 -11.37 30.85 16.15
N ASN A 76 -10.99 31.48 15.04
CA ASN A 76 -11.55 32.77 14.62
C ASN A 76 -12.05 32.75 13.17
N ILE A 77 -12.98 31.84 12.90
CA ILE A 77 -13.73 31.76 11.65
C ILE A 77 -15.13 32.32 11.83
N GLU A 78 -15.54 33.22 10.93
CA GLU A 78 -16.91 33.73 10.88
C GLU A 78 -17.61 33.30 9.60
N ILE A 79 -18.76 32.64 9.75
CA ILE A 79 -19.67 32.30 8.64
C ILE A 79 -20.80 33.33 8.60
N ASN A 80 -20.89 34.06 7.48
CA ASN A 80 -21.79 35.19 7.26
C ASN A 80 -22.64 34.99 5.99
N ASN A 81 -23.69 35.79 5.81
CA ASN A 81 -24.54 35.81 4.61
C ASN A 81 -25.08 34.43 4.19
N VAL A 82 -25.47 33.60 5.16
CA VAL A 82 -25.94 32.25 4.88
C VAL A 82 -27.34 32.28 4.26
N VAL A 83 -27.45 31.70 3.07
CA VAL A 83 -28.73 31.43 2.41
C VAL A 83 -29.00 29.94 2.51
N SER A 84 -30.18 29.57 3.00
CA SER A 84 -30.57 28.17 3.20
C SER A 84 -32.00 27.92 2.72
N GLU A 85 -32.28 26.71 2.29
CA GLU A 85 -33.63 26.25 1.94
C GLU A 85 -34.08 25.08 2.80
N SER A 86 -35.39 24.91 2.97
CA SER A 86 -35.94 23.80 3.76
C SER A 86 -35.68 22.46 3.08
N ILE A 87 -35.36 21.43 3.87
CA ILE A 87 -35.27 20.04 3.43
C ILE A 87 -36.14 19.18 4.36
N SER A 88 -36.94 18.28 3.79
CA SER A 88 -37.81 17.41 4.58
C SER A 88 -37.01 16.33 5.31
N ALA A 89 -37.56 15.79 6.41
CA ALA A 89 -36.92 14.68 7.14
C ALA A 89 -36.72 13.43 6.27
N SER A 90 -37.64 13.16 5.32
CA SER A 90 -37.52 12.07 4.34
C SER A 90 -36.37 12.27 3.34
N GLU A 91 -36.03 13.52 3.03
CA GLU A 91 -34.92 13.85 2.13
C GLU A 91 -33.55 13.70 2.80
N LEU A 92 -33.46 13.67 4.13
CA LEU A 92 -32.20 13.36 4.84
C LEU A 92 -31.75 11.91 4.66
N GLY A 93 -32.70 11.00 4.42
CA GLY A 93 -32.44 9.59 4.19
C GLY A 93 -31.66 8.91 5.32
N ASN A 94 -30.48 8.38 5.03
CA ASN A 94 -29.68 7.57 5.97
C ASN A 94 -28.75 8.36 6.91
N LEU A 95 -28.81 9.69 6.90
CA LEU A 95 -28.07 10.51 7.86
C LEU A 95 -28.56 10.27 9.30
N ASP A 96 -27.65 10.22 10.26
CA ASP A 96 -28.04 10.20 11.68
C ASP A 96 -28.46 11.59 12.12
N ILE A 97 -29.77 11.78 12.31
CA ILE A 97 -30.38 13.05 12.70
C ILE A 97 -29.77 13.62 13.99
N ARG A 98 -29.25 12.76 14.88
CA ARG A 98 -28.61 13.18 16.14
C ARG A 98 -27.30 13.93 15.90
N ASN A 99 -26.64 13.69 14.76
CA ASN A 99 -25.37 14.29 14.38
C ASN A 99 -25.55 15.55 13.51
N ILE A 100 -26.79 15.90 13.13
CA ILE A 100 -27.08 17.17 12.44
C ILE A 100 -27.10 18.30 13.48
N PRO A 101 -26.23 19.31 13.37
CA PRO A 101 -26.11 20.35 14.38
C PRO A 101 -27.32 21.30 14.38
N LYS A 102 -27.65 21.83 15.56
CA LYS A 102 -28.78 22.75 15.75
C LYS A 102 -28.54 24.16 15.20
N SER A 103 -27.27 24.51 15.05
CA SER A 103 -26.79 25.77 14.49
C SER A 103 -25.63 25.50 13.54
N ILE A 104 -25.28 26.47 12.71
CA ILE A 104 -24.10 26.36 11.86
C ILE A 104 -22.88 26.23 12.76
N THR A 105 -22.16 25.13 12.58
CA THR A 105 -20.90 24.86 13.24
C THR A 105 -19.85 24.72 12.15
N SER A 106 -18.81 25.55 12.24
CA SER A 106 -17.66 25.52 11.33
C SER A 106 -16.40 25.33 12.13
N SER A 107 -15.43 24.65 11.54
CA SER A 107 -14.09 24.50 12.07
C SER A 107 -13.08 24.82 10.98
N LEU A 108 -11.93 25.33 11.41
CA LEU A 108 -10.80 25.60 10.53
C LEU A 108 -9.60 24.82 11.07
N LYS A 109 -8.97 24.01 10.23
CA LYS A 109 -7.74 23.28 10.59
C LYS A 109 -6.62 23.69 9.66
N ASN A 110 -5.51 24.16 10.21
CA ASN A 110 -4.29 24.32 9.44
C ASN A 110 -3.58 22.97 9.36
N SER A 111 -2.99 22.71 8.21
CA SER A 111 -2.09 21.60 7.98
C SER A 111 -0.81 22.12 7.32
N ASN A 112 0.29 21.46 7.60
CA ASN A 112 1.57 21.75 7.00
C ASN A 112 2.13 20.42 6.48
N SER A 113 2.43 20.35 5.19
CA SER A 113 3.07 19.18 4.59
C SER A 113 4.30 19.66 3.86
N ARG A 114 5.50 19.32 4.36
CA ARG A 114 6.79 19.69 3.76
C ARG A 114 6.93 21.19 3.45
N GLY A 115 6.42 22.05 4.36
CA GLY A 115 6.46 23.51 4.23
C GLY A 115 5.33 24.11 3.40
N THR A 116 4.51 23.30 2.73
CA THR A 116 3.25 23.73 2.12
C THR A 116 2.18 23.80 3.20
N LYS A 117 1.71 25.02 3.48
CA LYS A 117 0.64 25.28 4.43
C LYS A 117 -0.70 25.30 3.71
N GLN A 118 -1.67 24.60 4.26
CA GLN A 118 -3.05 24.55 3.76
C GLN A 118 -4.00 24.75 4.93
N SER A 119 -5.18 25.28 4.66
CA SER A 119 -6.21 25.48 5.68
C SER A 119 -7.54 24.94 5.20
N PHE A 120 -8.16 24.09 6.00
CA PHE A 120 -9.40 23.41 5.64
C PHE A 120 -10.55 23.94 6.48
N LEU A 121 -11.50 24.59 5.82
CA LEU A 121 -12.77 24.97 6.40
C LEU A 121 -13.74 23.79 6.28
N THR A 122 -14.18 23.27 7.43
CA THR A 122 -15.19 22.21 7.50
C THR A 122 -16.47 22.73 8.16
N LEU A 123 -17.63 22.47 7.57
CA LEU A 123 -18.94 22.75 8.18
C LEU A 123 -20.00 21.71 7.80
N SER A 124 -21.05 21.60 8.62
CA SER A 124 -22.23 20.80 8.25
C SER A 124 -23.11 21.60 7.26
N PRO A 125 -23.34 21.10 6.04
CA PRO A 125 -24.15 21.79 5.04
C PRO A 125 -25.66 21.68 5.32
N ILE A 126 -26.06 20.92 6.35
CA ILE A 126 -27.43 20.77 6.83
C ILE A 126 -27.49 21.14 8.32
N ILE A 127 -28.54 21.86 8.72
CA ILE A 127 -28.80 22.25 10.12
C ILE A 127 -30.20 21.85 10.56
N ASN A 128 -30.35 21.52 11.85
CA ASN A 128 -31.63 21.18 12.48
C ASN A 128 -32.18 22.38 13.26
N THR A 129 -33.15 23.09 12.68
CA THR A 129 -33.77 24.26 13.32
C THR A 129 -35.03 23.87 14.09
N GLU A 130 -35.54 24.76 14.95
CA GLU A 130 -36.83 24.54 15.65
C GLU A 130 -38.01 24.31 14.70
N PHE A 131 -37.90 24.74 13.44
CA PHE A 131 -38.93 24.60 12.40
C PHE A 131 -38.64 23.46 11.41
N GLY A 132 -37.68 22.58 11.69
CA GLY A 132 -37.25 21.48 10.82
C GLY A 132 -35.85 21.67 10.24
N PHE A 133 -35.51 20.88 9.22
CA PHE A 133 -34.16 20.87 8.64
C PHE A 133 -34.01 21.89 7.52
N LYS A 134 -32.83 22.49 7.42
CA LYS A 134 -32.45 23.38 6.33
C LYS A 134 -31.11 22.98 5.75
N LYS A 135 -31.00 23.02 4.43
CA LYS A 135 -29.73 22.84 3.71
C LYS A 135 -29.19 24.18 3.23
N ILE A 136 -27.88 24.38 3.35
CA ILE A 136 -27.19 25.63 3.00
C ILE A 136 -27.00 25.69 1.49
N ILE A 137 -27.43 26.78 0.85
CA ILE A 137 -27.28 27.04 -0.58
C ILE A 137 -26.05 27.89 -0.87
N SER A 138 -25.81 28.90 -0.04
CA SER A 138 -24.60 29.72 -0.14
C SER A 138 -24.25 30.32 1.21
N PHE A 139 -22.99 30.68 1.36
CA PHE A 139 -22.49 31.41 2.53
C PHE A 139 -21.24 32.19 2.15
N SER A 140 -20.86 33.12 3.01
CA SER A 140 -19.57 33.79 2.96
C SER A 140 -18.78 33.47 4.22
N TYR A 141 -17.45 33.45 4.12
CA TYR A 141 -16.58 33.26 5.28
C TYR A 141 -15.60 34.44 5.41
N THR A 142 -15.23 34.76 6.64
CA THR A 142 -14.15 35.69 6.97
C THR A 142 -13.15 34.98 7.87
N LEU A 143 -11.87 35.12 7.55
CA LEU A 143 -10.75 34.59 8.32
C LEU A 143 -9.77 35.71 8.67
N ASP A 144 -9.32 35.69 9.91
CA ASP A 144 -8.22 36.54 10.36
C ASP A 144 -6.90 35.79 10.20
N ASN A 145 -5.93 36.44 9.56
CA ASN A 145 -4.58 35.89 9.43
C ASN A 145 -3.95 35.78 10.83
N LYS A 146 -3.20 34.70 11.05
CA LYS A 146 -2.44 34.51 12.28
C LYS A 146 -1.44 35.67 12.42
N THR A 147 -1.69 36.60 13.33
CA THR A 147 -0.67 37.62 13.66
C THR A 147 0.54 36.87 14.19
N ASN A 148 1.69 37.03 13.52
CA ASN A 148 2.95 36.46 13.97
C ASN A 148 3.37 37.08 15.33
N LYS A 149 2.72 36.70 16.42
CA LYS A 149 3.40 36.59 17.70
C LYS A 149 4.35 35.41 17.52
N THR A 150 5.57 35.71 17.10
CA THR A 150 6.73 34.83 17.23
C THR A 150 6.91 34.47 18.71
N SER A 151 6.09 33.56 19.20
CA SER A 151 6.58 32.50 20.03
C SER A 151 7.34 31.59 19.08
N GLN A 152 8.63 31.87 18.86
CA GLN A 152 9.56 30.79 18.60
C GLN A 152 9.44 29.89 19.84
N GLN A 153 8.51 28.93 19.80
CA GLN A 153 8.74 27.71 20.55
C GLN A 153 10.05 27.22 19.95
N ASN A 154 11.12 27.30 20.74
CA ASN A 154 12.35 26.60 20.42
C ASN A 154 11.91 25.17 20.14
N LYS A 155 11.85 24.77 18.86
CA LYS A 155 11.82 23.35 18.50
C LYS A 155 13.03 22.80 19.23
N ILE A 156 12.80 22.02 20.28
CA ILE A 156 13.85 21.23 20.89
C ILE A 156 14.13 20.17 19.84
N SER A 157 14.93 20.51 18.82
CA SER A 157 15.46 19.53 17.90
C SER A 157 16.16 18.49 18.76
N ASN A 158 15.73 17.23 18.70
CA ASN A 158 16.42 16.14 19.37
C ASN A 158 17.86 16.12 18.84
N LEU A 159 18.80 16.69 19.58
CA LEU A 159 20.20 16.75 19.17
C LEU A 159 20.67 15.33 18.84
N ILE A 160 21.29 15.17 17.67
CA ILE A 160 21.94 13.92 17.29
C ILE A 160 22.86 13.51 18.42
N SER A 161 22.52 12.38 19.05
CA SER A 161 23.18 11.87 20.24
C SER A 161 23.30 10.36 20.11
N ASN A 162 24.35 9.83 20.74
CA ASN A 162 24.54 8.39 20.76
C ASN A 162 23.47 7.75 21.64
N SER A 163 22.93 6.62 21.19
CA SER A 163 22.08 5.80 22.04
C SER A 163 22.85 5.37 23.29
N ILE A 164 22.14 5.22 24.40
CA ILE A 164 22.66 4.57 25.61
C ILE A 164 23.18 3.15 25.31
N LEU A 165 22.60 2.47 24.32
CA LEU A 165 23.05 1.16 23.84
C LEU A 165 24.28 1.22 22.92
N ALA A 166 24.80 2.40 22.58
CA ALA A 166 25.93 2.54 21.66
C ALA A 166 27.23 1.93 22.21
N THR A 167 27.39 1.96 23.53
CA THR A 167 28.55 1.38 24.23
C THR A 167 28.09 0.77 25.54
N GLY A 168 28.82 -0.23 26.03
CA GLY A 168 28.52 -0.89 27.30
C GLY A 168 28.53 -2.40 27.19
N ASP A 169 28.17 -3.03 28.31
CA ASP A 169 27.91 -4.46 28.43
C ASP A 169 26.49 -4.59 28.98
N TRP A 170 25.55 -4.94 28.10
CA TRP A 170 24.12 -4.84 28.33
C TRP A 170 23.47 -6.22 28.31
N TYR A 171 22.63 -6.47 29.32
CA TYR A 171 21.82 -7.68 29.41
C TYR A 171 20.37 -7.28 29.59
N ARG A 172 19.47 -7.92 28.86
CA ARG A 172 18.04 -7.63 28.85
C ARG A 172 17.27 -8.71 29.60
N PHE A 173 16.26 -8.27 30.33
CA PHE A 173 15.23 -9.12 30.93
C PHE A 173 13.86 -8.49 30.66
N TYR A 174 12.78 -9.18 31.00
CA TYR A 174 11.44 -8.67 30.80
C TYR A 174 10.49 -8.96 31.96
N VAL A 175 9.40 -8.22 31.99
CA VAL A 175 8.27 -8.39 32.91
C VAL A 175 6.97 -8.37 32.13
N GLU A 176 5.91 -8.94 32.71
CA GLU A 176 4.56 -8.95 32.12
C GLU A 176 3.60 -8.09 32.94
N LYS A 177 3.76 -8.07 34.28
CA LYS A 177 2.89 -7.36 35.22
C LYS A 177 3.59 -6.19 35.89
N SER A 178 2.83 -5.14 36.18
CA SER A 178 3.34 -3.98 36.92
C SER A 178 3.52 -4.30 38.41
N GLY A 179 4.64 -3.89 39.01
CA GLY A 179 4.91 -4.13 40.43
C GLY A 179 6.38 -3.97 40.82
N VAL A 180 6.71 -4.23 42.09
CA VAL A 180 8.09 -4.27 42.59
C VAL A 180 8.66 -5.67 42.41
N TYR A 181 9.83 -5.72 41.77
CA TYR A 181 10.56 -6.93 41.43
C TYR A 181 11.86 -7.04 42.23
N LYS A 182 12.14 -8.25 42.71
CA LYS A 182 13.41 -8.64 43.33
C LYS A 182 14.33 -9.26 42.28
N ILE A 183 15.46 -8.61 42.04
CA ILE A 183 16.56 -9.16 41.23
C ILE A 183 17.63 -9.67 42.18
N SER A 184 17.81 -10.99 42.22
CA SER A 184 18.88 -11.65 42.98
C SER A 184 20.18 -11.71 42.18
N LYS A 185 21.30 -11.90 42.89
CA LYS A 185 22.59 -12.24 42.27
C LYS A 185 22.50 -13.42 41.31
N LYS A 186 21.81 -14.49 41.71
CA LYS A 186 21.59 -15.68 40.88
C LYS A 186 20.86 -15.34 39.57
N PHE A 187 19.84 -14.49 39.62
CA PHE A 187 19.15 -14.07 38.39
C PHE A 187 20.09 -13.33 37.44
N LEU A 188 20.92 -12.42 37.96
CA LEU A 188 21.92 -11.72 37.14
C LEU A 188 22.92 -12.71 36.51
N GLU A 189 23.42 -13.70 37.26
CA GLU A 189 24.28 -14.76 36.72
C GLU A 189 23.58 -15.55 35.60
N GLU A 190 22.30 -15.86 35.78
CA GLU A 190 21.48 -16.56 34.79
C GLU A 190 21.24 -15.73 33.51
N THR A 191 21.37 -14.40 33.56
CA THR A 191 21.40 -13.55 32.35
C THR A 191 22.73 -13.65 31.59
N GLY A 192 23.79 -14.15 32.24
CA GLY A 192 25.15 -14.17 31.73
C GLY A 192 26.02 -12.98 32.18
N LEU A 193 25.48 -12.09 33.02
CA LEU A 193 26.24 -10.97 33.60
C LEU A 193 27.25 -11.51 34.62
N ASN A 194 28.52 -11.13 34.49
CA ASN A 194 29.54 -11.52 35.46
C ASN A 194 29.45 -10.65 36.73
N VAL A 195 28.93 -11.24 37.81
CA VAL A 195 28.74 -10.58 39.11
C VAL A 195 29.80 -10.97 40.17
N SER A 196 30.86 -11.68 39.77
CA SER A 196 31.82 -12.29 40.71
C SER A 196 32.67 -11.27 41.48
N ASN A 197 32.76 -10.02 41.00
CA ASN A 197 33.54 -8.92 41.58
C ASN A 197 32.92 -7.56 41.17
N ILE A 198 31.66 -7.32 41.50
CA ILE A 198 30.98 -6.05 41.16
C ILE A 198 30.81 -5.18 42.40
N ASP A 199 31.07 -3.89 42.26
CA ASP A 199 30.62 -2.88 43.22
C ASP A 199 29.10 -2.69 43.00
N PRO A 200 28.23 -3.00 43.97
CA PRO A 200 26.78 -2.88 43.82
C PRO A 200 26.34 -1.44 43.45
N LYS A 201 27.14 -0.42 43.78
CA LYS A 201 26.91 0.98 43.39
C LYS A 201 26.89 1.19 41.89
N LYS A 202 27.54 0.32 41.12
CA LYS A 202 27.63 0.39 39.65
C LYS A 202 26.45 -0.21 38.92
N ILE A 203 25.57 -0.94 39.61
CA ILE A 203 24.41 -1.57 38.98
C ILE A 203 23.39 -0.51 38.57
N LYS A 204 22.95 -0.60 37.31
CA LYS A 204 21.96 0.29 36.69
C LYS A 204 20.92 -0.51 35.93
N ILE A 205 19.67 -0.03 35.97
CA ILE A 205 18.55 -0.59 35.20
C ILE A 205 17.98 0.51 34.31
N TYR A 206 17.80 0.21 33.03
CA TYR A 206 17.24 1.11 32.02
C TYR A 206 16.00 0.48 31.39
N GLY A 207 15.01 1.29 31.03
CA GLY A 207 13.76 0.84 30.42
C GLY A 207 12.66 1.88 30.53
N ASN A 208 11.72 1.85 29.60
CA ASN A 208 10.65 2.86 29.51
C ASN A 208 9.24 2.31 29.86
N GLY A 209 9.17 1.12 30.45
CA GLY A 209 7.91 0.46 30.81
C GLY A 209 7.19 -0.21 29.63
N GLY A 210 6.07 -0.88 29.94
CA GLY A 210 5.33 -1.72 29.00
C GLY A 210 4.16 -1.04 28.31
N LYS A 211 3.94 0.27 28.53
CA LYS A 211 2.90 1.05 27.85
C LYS A 211 3.09 1.02 26.34
N MET A 212 1.97 1.02 25.60
CA MET A 212 1.98 1.32 24.17
C MET A 212 2.48 2.74 23.96
N LEU A 213 3.30 2.94 22.92
CA LEU A 213 3.78 4.28 22.59
C LEU A 213 2.60 5.14 22.11
N PRO A 214 2.60 6.46 22.41
CA PRO A 214 1.53 7.34 21.96
C PRO A 214 1.42 7.38 20.43
N LEU A 215 0.19 7.32 19.93
CA LEU A 215 -0.09 7.46 18.50
C LEU A 215 0.03 8.92 18.05
N SER A 216 -0.26 9.89 18.93
CA SER A 216 -0.05 11.32 18.66
C SER A 216 1.43 11.75 18.79
N ASN A 217 1.89 12.65 17.92
CA ASN A 217 3.23 13.23 17.99
C ASN A 217 3.41 14.22 19.17
N ALA A 218 2.33 14.87 19.62
CA ALA A 218 2.35 15.87 20.71
C ALA A 218 2.50 15.23 22.10
N THR A 219 2.17 13.94 22.24
CA THR A 219 2.27 13.25 23.52
C THR A 219 3.72 12.85 23.77
N TYR A 220 4.31 13.37 24.84
CA TYR A 220 5.70 13.09 25.19
C TYR A 220 5.95 11.59 25.46
N TYR A 221 7.04 11.08 24.91
CA TYR A 221 7.64 9.80 25.25
C TYR A 221 9.17 9.97 25.26
N PRO A 222 9.92 9.31 26.17
CA PRO A 222 11.37 9.46 26.20
C PRO A 222 12.04 9.10 24.87
N SER A 223 13.00 9.93 24.45
CA SER A 223 13.71 9.74 23.17
C SER A 223 14.71 8.59 23.19
N ASP A 224 15.09 8.09 24.36
CA ASP A 224 15.96 6.90 24.55
C ASP A 224 15.57 6.14 25.83
N LEU A 225 16.26 5.02 26.09
CA LEU A 225 16.11 4.27 27.33
C LEU A 225 16.40 5.14 28.56
N THR A 226 15.48 5.24 29.50
CA THR A 226 15.70 6.05 30.71
C THR A 226 16.18 5.19 31.87
N GLU A 227 17.12 5.71 32.67
CA GLU A 227 17.59 5.04 33.88
C GLU A 227 16.51 5.05 34.97
N ASN A 228 16.19 3.87 35.50
CA ASN A 228 15.19 3.66 36.54
C ASN A 228 15.85 3.73 37.92
N ALA A 229 15.21 4.40 38.87
CA ALA A 229 15.68 4.42 40.25
C ALA A 229 15.53 3.03 40.89
N ILE A 230 16.62 2.52 41.49
CA ILE A 230 16.63 1.20 42.15
C ILE A 230 16.97 1.32 43.64
N GLN A 231 16.64 0.29 44.42
CA GLN A 231 17.13 0.12 45.78
C GLN A 231 17.99 -1.15 45.85
N VAL A 232 19.21 -1.04 46.36
CA VAL A 232 20.13 -2.18 46.48
C VAL A 232 20.34 -2.51 47.96
N PHE A 233 19.98 -3.73 48.34
CA PHE A 233 20.22 -4.27 49.68
C PHE A 233 21.60 -4.94 49.69
N GLY A 234 22.39 -4.67 50.74
CA GLY A 234 23.79 -5.12 50.84
C GLY A 234 24.85 -4.15 50.30
N GLU A 235 24.45 -3.03 49.67
CA GLU A 235 25.36 -2.13 48.95
C GLU A 235 26.58 -1.59 49.72
N ASN A 236 26.51 -1.50 51.06
CA ASN A 236 27.45 -0.72 51.86
C ASN A 236 28.86 -1.34 51.99
N ASP A 237 29.01 -2.65 51.86
CA ASP A 237 30.31 -3.32 51.97
C ASP A 237 31.11 -3.36 50.65
N GLY A 238 30.50 -2.92 49.55
CA GLY A 238 31.13 -2.82 48.23
C GLY A 238 31.24 -4.15 47.49
N THR A 239 30.60 -5.21 47.98
CA THR A 239 30.51 -6.54 47.35
C THR A 239 29.06 -6.90 47.10
N PHE A 240 28.78 -7.68 46.05
CA PHE A 240 27.42 -8.20 45.79
C PHE A 240 27.36 -9.68 46.16
N ASP A 241 26.97 -9.94 47.39
CA ASP A 241 26.90 -11.27 48.00
C ASP A 241 25.61 -12.02 47.62
N ASN A 242 25.51 -13.28 48.02
CA ASN A 242 24.38 -14.13 47.62
C ASN A 242 23.04 -13.71 48.26
N GLU A 243 23.09 -13.04 49.40
CA GLU A 243 21.91 -12.50 50.09
C GLU A 243 21.51 -11.11 49.58
N ASP A 244 22.37 -10.48 48.77
CA ASP A 244 22.12 -9.16 48.22
C ASP A 244 21.14 -9.23 47.05
N TYR A 245 20.35 -8.16 46.92
CA TYR A 245 19.35 -8.05 45.87
C TYR A 245 19.01 -6.61 45.56
N ILE A 246 18.39 -6.44 44.41
CA ILE A 246 17.88 -5.16 43.93
C ILE A 246 16.36 -5.22 43.99
N LEU A 247 15.74 -4.17 44.53
CA LEU A 247 14.34 -3.88 44.30
C LEU A 247 14.23 -2.76 43.28
N PHE A 248 13.38 -2.95 42.28
CA PHE A 248 12.99 -1.89 41.35
C PHE A 248 11.53 -2.07 40.97
N TYR A 249 10.86 -0.98 40.62
CA TYR A 249 9.50 -1.03 40.12
C TYR A 249 9.55 -1.17 38.60
N ALA A 250 8.79 -2.11 38.07
CA ALA A 250 8.63 -2.31 36.65
C ALA A 250 7.17 -2.06 36.27
N GLU A 251 6.95 -1.36 35.17
CA GLU A 251 5.64 -1.21 34.54
C GLU A 251 5.51 -2.28 33.44
N GLY A 252 4.54 -3.18 33.62
CA GLY A 252 4.22 -4.26 32.71
C GLY A 252 3.39 -3.80 31.52
N VAL A 253 2.82 -4.76 30.79
CA VAL A 253 1.94 -4.52 29.63
C VAL A 253 0.46 -4.42 30.03
N ASP A 254 0.18 -4.43 31.33
CA ASP A 254 -1.12 -4.59 31.98
C ASP A 254 -1.77 -3.25 32.36
N THR A 255 -1.55 -2.21 31.56
CA THR A 255 -1.99 -0.83 31.82
C THR A 255 -3.05 -0.37 30.83
N TRP A 256 -4.08 0.33 31.31
CA TRP A 256 -5.09 0.95 30.45
C TRP A 256 -4.47 1.94 29.46
N ASN A 257 -4.81 1.79 28.18
CA ASN A 257 -4.48 2.73 27.11
C ASN A 257 -5.76 3.40 26.61
N GLU A 258 -5.82 4.73 26.73
CA GLU A 258 -7.00 5.52 26.34
C GLU A 258 -7.23 5.52 24.82
N GLU A 259 -6.16 5.62 24.01
CA GLU A 259 -6.24 5.70 22.55
C GLU A 259 -6.72 4.40 21.89
N SER A 260 -6.48 3.27 22.54
CA SER A 260 -6.83 1.93 22.07
C SER A 260 -7.97 1.30 22.86
N GLN A 261 -8.42 1.95 23.94
CA GLN A 261 -9.51 1.52 24.82
C GLN A 261 -9.36 0.09 25.36
N THR A 262 -8.14 -0.30 25.75
CA THR A 262 -7.81 -1.66 26.19
C THR A 262 -6.79 -1.66 27.34
N HIS A 263 -6.82 -2.68 28.21
CA HIS A 263 -5.74 -2.98 29.16
C HIS A 263 -4.65 -3.91 28.57
N SER A 264 -4.92 -4.53 27.41
CA SER A 264 -3.98 -5.38 26.71
C SER A 264 -3.09 -4.54 25.80
N ASN A 265 -1.77 -4.70 25.91
CA ASN A 265 -0.88 -4.10 24.92
C ASN A 265 -1.07 -4.79 23.57
N LEU A 266 -1.42 -4.03 22.53
CA LEU A 266 -1.76 -4.55 21.21
C LEU A 266 -0.59 -5.20 20.47
N TYR A 267 0.64 -4.81 20.79
CA TYR A 267 1.82 -5.11 19.97
C TYR A 267 2.76 -6.14 20.56
N ASP A 268 2.82 -6.25 21.90
CA ASP A 268 3.75 -7.14 22.60
C ASP A 268 3.14 -7.62 23.93
N SER A 269 3.57 -8.77 24.41
CA SER A 269 3.21 -9.30 25.73
C SER A 269 4.31 -9.08 26.78
N LYS A 270 5.45 -8.51 26.37
CA LYS A 270 6.63 -8.31 27.22
C LYS A 270 7.02 -6.84 27.34
N SER A 271 7.37 -6.42 28.56
CA SER A 271 7.99 -5.13 28.85
C SER A 271 9.47 -5.36 29.18
N TYR A 272 10.37 -4.80 28.36
CA TYR A 272 11.80 -5.10 28.44
C TYR A 272 12.59 -4.03 29.20
N TYR A 273 13.55 -4.50 30.00
CA TYR A 273 14.48 -3.71 30.79
C TYR A 273 15.92 -4.20 30.60
N TYR A 274 16.89 -3.32 30.77
CA TYR A 274 18.30 -3.54 30.50
C TYR A 274 19.14 -3.28 31.75
N VAL A 275 20.04 -4.20 32.08
CA VAL A 275 20.99 -4.06 33.20
C VAL A 275 22.41 -3.89 32.68
N THR A 276 23.16 -3.01 33.34
CA THR A 276 24.61 -2.87 33.14
C THR A 276 25.32 -2.55 34.45
N ILE A 277 26.63 -2.82 34.48
CA ILE A 277 27.55 -2.56 35.62
C ILE A 277 28.72 -1.65 35.22
N LYS A 278 28.63 -0.99 34.06
CA LYS A 278 29.69 -0.12 33.52
C LYS A 278 29.38 1.35 33.75
N GLY A 279 30.42 2.18 33.89
CA GLY A 279 30.30 3.65 33.99
C GLY A 279 30.12 4.16 35.42
N ASP A 280 29.33 5.23 35.58
CA ASP A 280 29.05 5.88 36.85
C ASP A 280 28.13 5.06 37.76
N ASN A 281 27.96 5.54 39.00
CA ASN A 281 27.07 4.91 39.97
C ASN A 281 25.62 4.99 39.49
N GLY A 282 24.84 3.96 39.78
CA GLY A 282 23.45 3.89 39.36
C GLY A 282 22.50 4.71 40.21
N LYS A 283 21.40 5.12 39.59
CA LYS A 283 20.34 5.90 40.20
C LYS A 283 19.68 5.15 41.35
N ARG A 284 19.48 5.83 42.48
CA ARG A 284 18.84 5.26 43.69
C ARG A 284 17.50 5.89 43.98
N ILE A 285 16.61 5.10 44.60
CA ILE A 285 15.33 5.60 45.12
C ILE A 285 15.61 6.53 46.31
N ASN A 286 15.08 7.75 46.23
CA ASN A 286 15.23 8.78 47.25
C ASN A 286 14.03 8.78 48.22
N GLU A 287 14.21 9.39 49.40
CA GLU A 287 13.09 9.66 50.31
C GLU A 287 12.10 10.66 49.69
N MET A 288 10.80 10.40 49.88
CA MET A 288 9.71 11.26 49.43
C MET A 288 9.64 12.52 50.30
N ILE A 289 9.60 13.68 49.65
CA ILE A 289 9.41 14.95 50.33
C ILE A 289 7.93 15.16 50.62
N GLN A 290 7.53 15.01 51.89
CA GLN A 290 6.14 15.19 52.31
C GLN A 290 5.79 16.68 52.52
N PRO A 291 4.59 17.14 52.09
CA PRO A 291 4.18 18.53 52.25
C PRO A 291 3.95 18.88 53.73
N GLN A 292 4.29 20.12 54.08
CA GLN A 292 4.07 20.68 55.42
C GLN A 292 2.73 21.43 55.45
N GLY A 293 1.91 21.20 56.48
CA GLY A 293 0.61 21.87 56.64
C GLY A 293 -0.49 20.98 57.24
N VAL A 294 -1.68 21.57 57.36
CA VAL A 294 -2.90 20.88 57.84
C VAL A 294 -3.45 20.00 56.71
N ASN A 295 -3.90 18.80 57.07
CA ASN A 295 -4.50 17.87 56.12
C ASN A 295 -5.88 18.40 55.69
N THR A 296 -6.09 18.55 54.39
CA THR A 296 -7.40 18.87 53.80
C THR A 296 -8.30 17.64 53.82
N ILE A 297 -7.73 16.48 53.53
CA ILE A 297 -8.43 15.19 53.44
C ILE A 297 -7.60 14.13 54.17
N ASN A 298 -8.26 13.25 54.93
CA ASN A 298 -7.64 12.05 55.50
C ASN A 298 -8.28 10.82 54.83
N LEU A 299 -7.46 9.99 54.19
CA LEU A 299 -7.90 8.80 53.48
C LEU A 299 -7.46 7.54 54.24
N THR A 300 -8.42 6.66 54.49
CA THR A 300 -8.22 5.29 54.95
C THR A 300 -8.67 4.27 53.90
N THR A 301 -9.06 4.76 52.72
CA THR A 301 -9.51 3.99 51.56
C THR A 301 -8.86 4.54 50.28
N PHE A 302 -8.87 3.75 49.22
CA PHE A 302 -8.35 4.09 47.91
C PHE A 302 -9.28 3.58 46.80
N ASP A 303 -9.08 4.09 45.58
CA ASP A 303 -9.77 3.62 44.37
C ASP A 303 -9.04 2.37 43.84
N ASP A 304 -9.72 1.22 43.90
CA ASP A 304 -9.20 -0.08 43.48
C ASP A 304 -9.90 -0.49 42.17
N HIS A 305 -9.10 -0.87 41.17
CA HIS A 305 -9.59 -1.23 39.84
C HIS A 305 -9.19 -2.67 39.52
N LYS A 306 -10.16 -3.46 39.05
CA LYS A 306 -9.96 -4.81 38.53
C LYS A 306 -10.59 -4.92 37.14
N TYR A 307 -10.02 -5.76 36.29
CA TYR A 307 -10.55 -5.99 34.96
C TYR A 307 -10.37 -7.46 34.54
N HIS A 308 -11.22 -7.89 33.60
CA HIS A 308 -11.07 -9.11 32.82
C HIS A 308 -11.17 -8.71 31.35
N GLU A 309 -10.13 -9.00 30.59
CA GLU A 309 -9.99 -8.65 29.18
C GLU A 309 -8.99 -9.62 28.56
N LEU A 310 -9.36 -10.23 27.43
CA LEU A 310 -8.52 -11.16 26.67
C LEU A 310 -8.63 -10.83 25.19
N ASP A 311 -7.53 -10.96 24.46
CA ASP A 311 -7.52 -10.77 23.01
C ASP A 311 -7.48 -12.12 22.28
N LEU A 312 -8.63 -12.79 22.15
CA LEU A 312 -8.71 -14.12 21.54
C LEU A 312 -9.12 -14.08 20.06
N THR A 313 -10.05 -13.19 19.69
CA THR A 313 -10.66 -13.13 18.35
C THR A 313 -10.74 -11.69 17.85
N ASN A 314 -10.35 -11.46 16.60
CA ASN A 314 -10.77 -10.27 15.86
C ASN A 314 -11.97 -10.66 14.98
N ILE A 315 -13.16 -10.10 15.22
CA ILE A 315 -14.41 -10.62 14.63
C ILE A 315 -14.46 -10.46 13.10
N ALA A 316 -13.95 -9.32 12.59
CA ALA A 316 -14.05 -8.96 11.18
C ALA A 316 -12.71 -9.09 10.41
N HIS A 317 -11.65 -9.57 11.08
CA HIS A 317 -10.29 -9.64 10.55
C HIS A 317 -9.79 -8.28 10.03
N LEU A 318 -10.02 -7.23 10.82
CA LEU A 318 -9.63 -5.84 10.53
C LEU A 318 -9.58 -5.00 11.80
N GLY A 319 -8.96 -3.82 11.71
CA GLY A 319 -8.87 -2.87 12.82
C GLY A 319 -8.03 -3.41 13.99
N ARG A 320 -7.93 -2.63 15.08
CA ARG A 320 -7.09 -2.99 16.24
C ARG A 320 -7.85 -3.49 17.47
N GLN A 321 -9.18 -3.63 17.40
CA GLN A 321 -9.97 -4.17 18.51
C GLN A 321 -10.00 -5.70 18.48
N TRP A 322 -9.65 -6.31 19.60
CA TRP A 322 -9.76 -7.75 19.83
C TRP A 322 -10.79 -8.03 20.90
N PHE A 323 -11.39 -9.23 20.85
CA PHE A 323 -12.41 -9.68 21.78
C PHE A 323 -11.98 -10.99 22.43
N GLY A 324 -12.45 -11.22 23.64
CA GLY A 324 -12.21 -12.41 24.43
C GLY A 324 -13.15 -13.55 24.05
N GLU A 325 -13.83 -14.08 25.06
CA GLU A 325 -14.62 -15.30 24.95
C GLU A 325 -15.83 -15.14 24.02
N SER A 326 -16.10 -16.17 23.21
CA SER A 326 -17.32 -16.29 22.40
C SER A 326 -18.42 -17.03 23.15
N PHE A 327 -19.66 -16.60 22.93
CA PHE A 327 -20.88 -17.12 23.56
C PHE A 327 -21.77 -17.88 22.57
N ASP A 328 -21.19 -18.37 21.47
CA ASP A 328 -21.90 -19.15 20.44
C ASP A 328 -22.17 -20.60 20.88
N ILE A 329 -21.21 -21.24 21.55
CA ILE A 329 -21.33 -22.60 22.09
C ILE A 329 -21.78 -22.57 23.55
N ASN A 330 -21.04 -21.85 24.41
CA ASN A 330 -21.39 -21.68 25.81
C ASN A 330 -21.96 -20.27 26.05
N GLN A 331 -23.29 -20.19 26.06
CA GLN A 331 -24.04 -18.94 26.22
C GLN A 331 -24.01 -18.38 27.64
N GLU A 332 -23.52 -19.14 28.62
CA GLU A 332 -23.42 -18.71 30.02
C GLU A 332 -21.99 -18.84 30.54
N GLN A 333 -21.38 -17.72 30.89
CA GLN A 333 -20.00 -17.68 31.38
C GLN A 333 -19.91 -16.80 32.63
N GLU A 334 -19.06 -17.19 33.59
CA GLU A 334 -18.89 -16.54 34.88
C GLU A 334 -17.43 -16.13 35.07
N PHE A 335 -17.23 -14.89 35.53
CA PHE A 335 -15.92 -14.25 35.72
C PHE A 335 -15.78 -13.84 37.18
N GLU A 336 -14.66 -14.22 37.80
CA GLU A 336 -14.42 -14.02 39.23
C GLU A 336 -13.46 -12.87 39.50
N PHE A 337 -13.84 -11.98 40.42
CA PHE A 337 -13.02 -10.87 40.88
C PHE A 337 -12.87 -10.90 42.40
N ASN A 338 -11.70 -10.50 42.88
CA ASN A 338 -11.39 -10.37 44.29
C ASN A 338 -10.91 -8.95 44.61
N PHE A 339 -11.56 -8.30 45.58
CA PHE A 339 -11.20 -7.01 46.16
C PHE A 339 -10.85 -7.17 47.65
N PRO A 340 -9.60 -7.49 47.98
CA PRO A 340 -9.17 -7.62 49.37
C PRO A 340 -9.43 -6.34 50.15
N ASN A 341 -10.00 -6.47 51.36
CA ASN A 341 -10.32 -5.35 52.25
C ASN A 341 -11.27 -4.28 51.64
N ILE A 342 -12.18 -4.68 50.75
CA ILE A 342 -13.19 -3.77 50.21
C ILE A 342 -13.95 -3.00 51.31
N ASP A 343 -14.32 -1.76 51.04
CA ASP A 343 -15.25 -0.99 51.86
C ASP A 343 -16.70 -1.35 51.49
N PRO A 344 -17.44 -2.09 52.34
CA PRO A 344 -18.78 -2.56 52.01
C PRO A 344 -19.82 -1.41 51.94
N THR A 345 -19.47 -0.20 52.39
CA THR A 345 -20.39 0.94 52.40
C THR A 345 -20.48 1.66 51.06
N THR A 346 -19.51 1.46 50.17
CA THR A 346 -19.48 2.10 48.85
C THR A 346 -19.78 1.07 47.76
N PRO A 347 -20.83 1.26 46.94
CA PRO A 347 -21.13 0.36 45.83
C PRO A 347 -19.98 0.28 44.81
N ILE A 348 -19.84 -0.87 44.18
CA ILE A 348 -18.87 -1.09 43.10
C ILE A 348 -19.47 -0.57 41.79
N LYS A 349 -18.70 0.17 41.01
CA LYS A 349 -19.06 0.56 39.65
C LYS A 349 -18.60 -0.52 38.68
N ILE A 350 -19.47 -0.91 37.77
CA ILE A 350 -19.16 -1.88 36.71
C ILE A 350 -19.32 -1.22 35.35
N MET A 351 -18.37 -1.51 34.47
CA MET A 351 -18.46 -1.24 33.05
C MET A 351 -18.17 -2.56 32.32
N THR A 352 -19.06 -2.94 31.42
CA THR A 352 -18.91 -4.14 30.60
C THR A 352 -19.13 -3.76 29.16
N THR A 353 -18.18 -4.12 28.30
CA THR A 353 -18.27 -3.95 26.86
C THR A 353 -18.38 -5.32 26.22
N ALA A 354 -19.29 -5.46 25.26
CA ALA A 354 -19.49 -6.69 24.52
C ALA A 354 -19.84 -6.39 23.06
N ALA A 355 -19.67 -7.38 22.20
CA ALA A 355 -20.04 -7.32 20.80
C ALA A 355 -21.07 -8.40 20.43
N SER A 356 -21.86 -8.13 19.40
CA SER A 356 -22.72 -9.13 18.78
C SER A 356 -22.66 -9.04 17.26
N ALA A 357 -22.38 -10.18 16.62
CA ALA A 357 -22.49 -10.41 15.18
C ALA A 357 -23.78 -11.21 14.92
N ALA A 358 -24.88 -10.50 14.62
CA ALA A 358 -26.20 -11.11 14.48
C ALA A 358 -27.15 -10.29 13.59
N TYR A 359 -27.88 -10.96 12.69
CA TYR A 359 -28.95 -10.36 11.86
C TYR A 359 -30.32 -10.34 12.55
N THR A 360 -30.36 -10.66 13.85
CA THR A 360 -31.53 -10.54 14.72
C THR A 360 -31.15 -9.76 15.97
N PRO A 361 -32.08 -9.05 16.65
CA PRO A 361 -31.76 -8.44 17.93
C PRO A 361 -31.33 -9.49 18.96
N THR A 362 -30.27 -9.20 19.70
CA THR A 362 -29.70 -10.08 20.74
C THR A 362 -29.38 -9.27 21.99
N SER A 363 -29.01 -9.95 23.07
CA SER A 363 -28.61 -9.25 24.29
C SER A 363 -27.69 -10.07 25.20
N PHE A 364 -26.94 -9.38 26.04
CA PHE A 364 -26.27 -9.95 27.21
C PHE A 364 -27.02 -9.55 28.48
N GLN A 365 -27.48 -10.52 29.25
CA GLN A 365 -27.90 -10.31 30.63
C GLN A 365 -26.66 -10.35 31.53
N VAL A 366 -26.46 -9.29 32.31
CA VAL A 366 -25.36 -9.17 33.27
C VAL A 366 -25.92 -9.39 34.68
N SER A 367 -25.29 -10.28 35.44
CA SER A 367 -25.63 -10.54 36.84
C SER A 367 -24.38 -10.58 37.72
N SER A 368 -24.54 -10.16 38.97
CA SER A 368 -23.49 -10.19 40.00
C SER A 368 -23.96 -11.04 41.17
N ASN A 369 -23.21 -12.08 41.54
CA ASN A 369 -23.52 -13.00 42.64
C ASN A 369 -24.98 -13.53 42.58
N GLY A 370 -25.47 -13.83 41.36
CA GLY A 370 -26.83 -14.32 41.10
C GLY A 370 -27.93 -13.25 41.04
N GLN A 371 -27.62 -11.97 41.27
CA GLN A 371 -28.56 -10.84 41.14
C GLN A 371 -28.39 -10.18 39.76
N ALA A 372 -29.48 -9.98 39.01
CA ALA A 372 -29.44 -9.24 37.76
C ALA A 372 -29.12 -7.75 38.00
N ILE A 373 -28.12 -7.21 37.31
CA ILE A 373 -27.67 -5.81 37.47
C ILE A 373 -27.91 -4.94 36.23
N GLY A 374 -28.06 -5.56 35.06
CA GLY A 374 -28.44 -4.84 33.84
C GLY A 374 -28.35 -5.72 32.59
N GLN A 375 -28.70 -5.13 31.45
CA GLN A 375 -28.72 -5.81 30.16
C GLN A 375 -28.04 -4.93 29.10
N ILE A 376 -27.27 -5.56 28.23
CA ILE A 376 -26.69 -4.93 27.04
C ILE A 376 -27.48 -5.44 25.83
N SER A 377 -28.19 -4.55 25.13
CA SER A 377 -29.04 -4.91 23.99
C SER A 377 -28.39 -4.50 22.67
N PHE A 378 -28.41 -5.41 21.70
CA PHE A 378 -27.83 -5.21 20.37
C PHE A 378 -28.93 -5.17 19.31
N PRO A 379 -28.93 -4.16 18.42
CA PRO A 379 -29.77 -4.19 17.25
C PRO A 379 -29.32 -5.30 16.29
N ALA A 380 -30.23 -5.74 15.42
CA ALA A 380 -29.86 -6.57 14.28
C ALA A 380 -28.92 -5.80 13.35
N ILE A 381 -27.90 -6.48 12.82
CA ILE A 381 -27.12 -5.99 11.68
C ILE A 381 -28.04 -5.88 10.48
N ASN A 382 -27.86 -4.83 9.69
CA ASN A 382 -28.54 -4.69 8.41
C ASN A 382 -27.80 -5.54 7.36
N ALA A 383 -28.51 -6.45 6.70
CA ALA A 383 -27.96 -7.28 5.63
C ALA A 383 -27.37 -6.44 4.48
N ASN A 384 -27.87 -5.22 4.29
CA ASN A 384 -27.40 -4.27 3.30
C ASN A 384 -26.57 -3.17 4.00
N SER A 385 -25.49 -3.54 4.68
CA SER A 385 -24.51 -2.60 5.25
C SER A 385 -23.12 -3.24 5.35
N ASP A 386 -22.10 -2.40 5.49
CA ASP A 386 -20.71 -2.79 5.77
C ASP A 386 -20.47 -3.25 7.22
N THR A 387 -21.47 -3.16 8.10
CA THR A 387 -21.30 -3.43 9.53
C THR A 387 -21.27 -4.94 9.79
N GLU A 388 -20.14 -5.44 10.26
CA GLU A 388 -19.93 -6.87 10.56
C GLU A 388 -20.37 -7.25 11.98
N PHE A 389 -20.32 -6.30 12.92
CA PHE A 389 -20.81 -6.49 14.28
C PHE A 389 -21.14 -5.16 14.98
N ASN A 390 -21.90 -5.25 16.07
CA ASN A 390 -22.21 -4.11 16.93
C ASN A 390 -21.47 -4.21 18.25
N VAL A 391 -20.79 -3.14 18.66
CA VAL A 391 -20.24 -2.99 20.02
C VAL A 391 -21.21 -2.19 20.89
N ARG A 392 -21.51 -2.69 22.08
CA ARG A 392 -22.37 -2.04 23.07
C ARG A 392 -21.80 -2.24 24.47
N TYR A 393 -22.17 -1.35 25.36
CA TYR A 393 -21.70 -1.33 26.73
C TYR A 393 -22.87 -1.26 27.70
N LEU A 394 -22.64 -1.78 28.90
CA LEU A 394 -23.51 -1.58 30.05
C LEU A 394 -23.47 -0.09 30.45
N PRO A 395 -24.60 0.54 30.82
CA PRO A 395 -24.62 1.95 31.20
C PRO A 395 -23.60 2.28 32.31
N ALA A 396 -22.84 3.36 32.12
CA ALA A 396 -21.66 3.71 32.94
C ALA A 396 -21.95 4.01 34.43
N ASN A 397 -23.21 4.19 34.81
CA ASN A 397 -23.65 4.40 36.19
C ASN A 397 -24.18 3.13 36.87
N THR A 398 -24.02 1.96 36.23
CA THR A 398 -24.43 0.69 36.82
C THR A 398 -23.56 0.37 38.02
N THR A 399 -24.20 0.02 39.13
CA THR A 399 -23.53 -0.32 40.38
C THR A 399 -24.00 -1.67 40.90
N LEU A 400 -23.14 -2.33 41.67
CA LEU A 400 -23.44 -3.60 42.31
C LEU A 400 -23.01 -3.58 43.79
N THR A 401 -23.62 -4.45 44.58
CA THR A 401 -23.33 -4.56 46.02
C THR A 401 -21.87 -4.93 46.26
N ALA A 402 -21.20 -4.17 47.12
CA ALA A 402 -19.82 -4.44 47.50
C ALA A 402 -19.69 -5.78 48.23
N SER A 403 -18.79 -6.63 47.71
CA SER A 403 -18.42 -7.93 48.27
C SER A 403 -16.96 -8.17 47.93
N GLU A 404 -16.23 -8.86 48.81
CA GLU A 404 -14.81 -9.20 48.58
C GLU A 404 -14.65 -10.13 47.38
N ASN A 405 -15.53 -11.13 47.25
CA ASN A 405 -15.60 -12.00 46.08
C ASN A 405 -16.83 -11.64 45.25
N ILE A 406 -16.62 -11.41 43.96
CA ILE A 406 -17.65 -11.00 43.01
C ILE A 406 -17.61 -11.95 41.82
N LYS A 407 -18.75 -12.58 41.55
CA LYS A 407 -18.97 -13.39 40.35
C LYS A 407 -19.83 -12.59 39.39
N ILE A 408 -19.26 -12.19 38.27
CA ILE A 408 -20.01 -11.56 37.17
C ILE A 408 -20.37 -12.66 36.18
N LYS A 409 -21.66 -12.96 36.05
CA LYS A 409 -22.17 -13.90 35.05
C LYS A 409 -22.80 -13.16 33.88
N LEU A 410 -22.35 -13.50 32.68
CA LEU A 410 -22.90 -13.05 31.40
C LEU A 410 -23.70 -14.20 30.79
N THR A 411 -24.96 -13.93 30.48
CA THR A 411 -25.83 -14.85 29.74
C THR A 411 -26.21 -14.22 28.40
N TYR A 412 -25.75 -14.79 27.30
CA TYR A 412 -26.07 -14.33 25.95
C TYR A 412 -27.40 -14.92 25.46
N ASN A 413 -28.33 -14.05 25.08
CA ASN A 413 -29.56 -14.44 24.41
C ASN A 413 -29.40 -14.20 22.90
N ASN A 414 -29.25 -15.31 22.16
CA ASN A 414 -29.13 -15.32 20.71
C ASN A 414 -30.49 -15.28 19.97
N SER A 415 -31.59 -15.07 20.69
CA SER A 415 -32.97 -15.06 20.18
C SER A 415 -33.37 -16.34 19.44
N GLY A 416 -32.74 -17.47 19.79
CA GLY A 416 -33.01 -18.78 19.17
C GLY A 416 -32.34 -18.99 17.81
N VAL A 417 -31.44 -18.09 17.37
CA VAL A 417 -30.72 -18.20 16.09
C VAL A 417 -29.29 -18.69 16.33
N PRO A 418 -28.93 -19.94 15.95
CA PRO A 418 -27.60 -20.49 16.21
C PRO A 418 -26.44 -19.74 15.55
N GLY A 419 -26.71 -19.00 14.46
CA GLY A 419 -25.72 -18.18 13.77
C GLY A 419 -25.40 -16.83 14.44
N SER A 420 -26.20 -16.41 15.42
CA SER A 420 -25.98 -15.16 16.16
C SER A 420 -24.88 -15.37 17.21
N LYS A 421 -23.78 -14.63 17.10
CA LYS A 421 -22.61 -14.77 17.97
C LYS A 421 -22.42 -13.55 18.86
N GLY A 422 -22.21 -13.79 20.16
CA GLY A 422 -21.85 -12.77 21.14
C GLY A 422 -20.39 -12.94 21.58
N PHE A 423 -19.72 -11.83 21.90
CA PHE A 423 -18.33 -11.82 22.34
C PHE A 423 -18.15 -10.85 23.50
N LEU A 424 -17.32 -11.22 24.48
CA LEU A 424 -16.89 -10.30 25.53
C LEU A 424 -15.71 -9.48 25.04
N ASP A 425 -15.74 -8.16 25.26
CA ASP A 425 -14.56 -7.29 25.12
C ASP A 425 -13.86 -7.21 26.49
N ASN A 426 -14.48 -6.50 27.44
CA ASN A 426 -13.95 -6.37 28.79
C ASN A 426 -15.02 -6.23 29.87
N ILE A 427 -14.67 -6.62 31.09
CA ILE A 427 -15.37 -6.30 32.33
C ILE A 427 -14.41 -5.47 33.18
N ARG A 428 -14.83 -4.28 33.62
CA ARG A 428 -14.05 -3.37 34.46
C ARG A 428 -14.85 -3.04 35.72
N LEU A 429 -14.22 -3.21 36.87
CA LEU A 429 -14.79 -2.95 38.18
C LEU A 429 -13.96 -1.90 38.91
N SER A 430 -14.62 -0.86 39.41
CA SER A 430 -14.01 0.16 40.27
C SER A 430 -14.70 0.14 41.63
N ALA A 431 -13.92 -0.10 42.68
CA ALA A 431 -14.40 -0.19 44.06
C ALA A 431 -13.60 0.75 44.98
N LYS A 432 -14.10 0.94 46.20
CA LYS A 432 -13.32 1.52 47.29
C LYS A 432 -12.78 0.40 48.17
N SER A 433 -11.47 0.30 48.30
CA SER A 433 -10.80 -0.65 49.19
C SER A 433 -10.16 0.07 50.36
N LYS A 434 -10.10 -0.55 51.53
CA LYS A 434 -9.42 0.01 52.70
C LYS A 434 -7.91 -0.06 52.51
N LEU A 435 -7.20 0.99 52.90
CA LEU A 435 -5.76 1.01 53.02
C LEU A 435 -5.34 0.12 54.20
N LYS A 436 -5.14 -1.16 53.91
CA LYS A 436 -4.83 -2.19 54.91
C LYS A 436 -3.91 -3.25 54.34
N GLY A 437 -2.85 -3.59 55.07
CA GLY A 437 -1.94 -4.68 54.69
C GLY A 437 -2.61 -6.06 54.77
N TYR A 438 -2.28 -6.94 53.82
CA TYR A 438 -2.88 -8.27 53.70
C TYR A 438 -1.93 -9.37 53.16
N GLY A 439 -0.61 -9.16 53.25
CA GLY A 439 0.39 -10.17 52.85
C GLY A 439 0.80 -10.11 51.38
N LYS A 440 0.48 -9.02 50.67
CA LYS A 440 0.81 -8.79 49.25
C LYS A 440 1.17 -7.34 49.00
N GLN A 441 1.97 -7.09 47.96
CA GLN A 441 2.13 -5.74 47.44
C GLN A 441 0.84 -5.30 46.74
N PHE A 442 0.49 -4.01 46.83
CA PHE A 442 -0.70 -3.50 46.15
C PHE A 442 -0.56 -2.03 45.76
N HIS A 443 -1.02 -1.72 44.55
CA HIS A 443 -1.16 -0.35 44.07
C HIS A 443 -2.35 0.33 44.71
N PHE A 444 -2.23 1.64 44.92
CA PHE A 444 -3.35 2.47 45.34
C PHE A 444 -3.24 3.89 44.81
N GLN A 445 -4.40 4.51 44.55
CA GLN A 445 -4.53 5.91 44.14
C GLN A 445 -5.85 6.50 44.67
N TYR A 446 -5.98 7.82 44.53
CA TYR A 446 -7.23 8.54 44.81
C TYR A 446 -7.66 9.28 43.54
N ASP A 447 -8.70 8.79 42.87
CA ASP A 447 -9.09 9.24 41.52
C ASP A 447 -9.50 10.72 41.47
N LEU A 448 -9.99 11.25 42.60
CA LEU A 448 -10.40 12.66 42.72
C LEU A 448 -9.25 13.58 43.16
N SER A 449 -7.99 13.12 43.16
CA SER A 449 -6.88 13.95 43.62
C SER A 449 -6.58 15.13 42.69
N ASN A 450 -6.86 15.01 41.39
CA ASN A 450 -6.67 16.11 40.42
C ASN A 450 -7.71 17.23 40.50
N SER A 451 -8.90 16.92 41.02
CA SER A 451 -10.03 17.85 41.14
C SER A 451 -10.09 18.51 42.53
N ASN A 452 -9.26 18.03 43.47
CA ASN A 452 -9.10 18.61 44.79
C ASN A 452 -7.73 19.33 44.90
N LEU A 453 -7.66 20.34 45.75
CA LEU A 453 -6.41 21.06 46.09
C LEU A 453 -6.11 20.90 47.57
N GLY A 454 -4.83 21.02 47.96
CA GLY A 454 -4.39 20.95 49.36
C GLY A 454 -3.54 19.71 49.66
N ILE A 455 -3.64 19.20 50.89
CA ILE A 455 -2.81 18.08 51.39
C ILE A 455 -3.71 16.90 51.76
N VAL A 456 -3.37 15.72 51.26
CA VAL A 456 -3.99 14.45 51.66
C VAL A 456 -3.06 13.69 52.60
N ASN A 457 -3.64 13.09 53.65
CA ASN A 457 -2.95 12.17 54.53
C ASN A 457 -3.52 10.76 54.33
N TYR A 458 -2.67 9.84 53.87
CA TYR A 458 -2.99 8.43 53.74
C TYR A 458 -2.67 7.71 55.05
N THR A 459 -3.57 6.86 55.52
CA THR A 459 -3.36 6.02 56.70
C THR A 459 -3.59 4.56 56.34
N ILE A 460 -2.53 3.77 56.43
CA ILE A 460 -2.52 2.34 56.17
C ILE A 460 -2.55 1.59 57.50
N SER A 461 -3.54 0.72 57.68
CA SER A 461 -3.69 -0.14 58.85
C SER A 461 -3.09 -1.53 58.60
N ASN A 462 -2.81 -2.30 59.66
CA ASN A 462 -2.14 -3.61 59.56
C ASN A 462 -0.83 -3.55 58.75
N ALA A 463 -0.05 -2.50 58.98
CA ALA A 463 1.11 -2.15 58.16
C ALA A 463 2.43 -2.76 58.66
N ASN A 464 2.41 -3.66 59.65
CA ASN A 464 3.64 -4.26 60.23
C ASN A 464 4.58 -4.88 59.18
N GLU A 465 4.00 -5.56 58.18
CA GLU A 465 4.75 -6.21 57.09
C GLU A 465 4.94 -5.28 55.86
N ILE A 466 4.28 -4.12 55.85
CA ILE A 466 4.48 -3.10 54.82
C ILE A 466 5.72 -2.32 55.20
N SER A 467 6.85 -2.70 54.61
CA SER A 467 8.15 -2.08 54.88
C SER A 467 8.25 -0.64 54.37
N GLN A 468 7.65 -0.36 53.21
CA GLN A 468 7.76 0.92 52.52
C GLN A 468 6.53 1.18 51.65
N VAL A 469 6.28 2.45 51.34
CA VAL A 469 5.38 2.89 50.27
C VAL A 469 6.18 3.67 49.25
N TRP A 470 6.05 3.32 47.98
CA TRP A 470 6.72 4.03 46.88
C TRP A 470 5.71 4.89 46.11
N ASP A 471 6.09 6.13 45.80
CA ASP A 471 5.41 6.98 44.81
C ASP A 471 5.97 6.62 43.42
N VAL A 472 5.12 5.99 42.60
CA VAL A 472 5.43 5.48 41.26
C VAL A 472 4.75 6.31 40.17
N THR A 473 4.36 7.54 40.50
CA THR A 473 3.75 8.48 39.54
C THR A 473 4.71 8.82 38.40
N ASP A 474 5.99 9.02 38.71
CA ASP A 474 7.09 9.10 37.75
C ASP A 474 7.86 7.77 37.76
N LEU A 475 7.74 7.01 36.67
CA LEU A 475 8.37 5.68 36.51
C LEU A 475 9.89 5.72 36.71
N TYR A 476 10.54 6.84 36.40
CA TYR A 476 12.00 6.94 36.41
C TYR A 476 12.55 7.53 37.71
N ASN A 477 11.77 8.38 38.38
CA ASN A 477 12.17 9.13 39.59
C ASN A 477 11.34 8.72 40.82
N ILE A 478 11.28 7.42 41.08
CA ILE A 478 10.55 6.86 42.22
C ILE A 478 11.12 7.39 43.53
N THR A 479 10.21 7.73 44.44
CA THR A 479 10.55 8.09 45.83
C THR A 479 9.83 7.18 46.81
N LYS A 480 10.37 7.03 48.02
CA LYS A 480 9.83 6.12 49.04
C LYS A 480 9.50 6.83 50.35
N VAL A 481 8.60 6.23 51.12
CA VAL A 481 8.43 6.51 52.55
C VAL A 481 8.61 5.19 53.30
N GLU A 482 9.56 5.16 54.23
CA GLU A 482 9.81 3.97 55.04
C GLU A 482 8.83 3.86 56.21
N ASN A 483 8.35 2.65 56.46
CA ASN A 483 7.59 2.33 57.66
C ASN A 483 8.52 1.65 58.67
N PRO A 484 8.77 2.25 59.85
CA PRO A 484 9.59 1.64 60.89
C PRO A 484 8.78 0.58 61.67
N ASN A 485 8.22 -0.40 60.95
CA ASN A 485 7.42 -1.52 61.46
C ASN A 485 6.18 -1.10 62.29
N GLN A 486 5.56 0.04 61.96
CA GLN A 486 4.35 0.51 62.63
C GLN A 486 3.12 -0.28 62.14
N ALA A 487 2.23 -0.64 63.07
CA ALA A 487 0.97 -1.30 62.75
C ALA A 487 -0.05 -0.38 62.03
N SER A 488 0.07 0.93 62.26
CA SER A 488 -0.65 1.98 61.56
C SER A 488 0.37 2.99 61.04
N PHE A 489 0.50 3.06 59.72
CA PHE A 489 1.50 3.87 59.03
C PHE A 489 0.81 4.98 58.24
N SER A 490 1.32 6.21 58.31
CA SER A 490 0.74 7.35 57.61
C SER A 490 1.79 8.21 56.93
N PHE A 491 1.42 8.78 55.78
CA PHE A 491 2.24 9.75 55.05
C PHE A 491 1.35 10.78 54.35
N LYS A 492 1.95 11.93 54.03
CA LYS A 492 1.26 13.05 53.37
C LYS A 492 1.70 13.21 51.92
N ALA A 493 0.77 13.66 51.08
CA ALA A 493 1.03 14.05 49.70
C ALA A 493 0.20 15.27 49.29
N SER A 494 0.64 15.95 48.24
CA SER A 494 -0.10 17.08 47.66
C SER A 494 -1.24 16.58 46.76
N LEU A 495 -2.36 17.31 46.78
CA LEU A 495 -3.46 17.18 45.82
C LEU A 495 -3.23 18.14 44.64
N GLY A 496 -3.97 17.94 43.54
CA GLY A 496 -3.86 18.71 42.29
C GLY A 496 -3.45 17.88 41.07
N GLU A 497 -3.00 16.64 41.27
CA GLU A 497 -2.68 15.68 40.22
C GLU A 497 -3.00 14.25 40.69
N ILE A 498 -3.17 13.31 39.75
CA ILE A 498 -3.30 11.88 40.08
C ILE A 498 -1.93 11.33 40.42
N ARG A 499 -1.81 10.79 41.65
CA ARG A 499 -0.60 10.12 42.13
C ARG A 499 -0.85 8.64 42.33
N LYS A 500 0.12 7.83 41.92
CA LYS A 500 0.08 6.37 42.01
C LYS A 500 1.11 5.90 43.03
N TYR A 501 0.67 5.07 43.96
CA TYR A 501 1.53 4.51 44.98
C TYR A 501 1.49 2.99 44.95
N ILE A 502 2.53 2.37 45.50
CA ILE A 502 2.54 0.94 45.79
C ILE A 502 3.04 0.70 47.21
N ALA A 503 2.30 -0.12 47.97
CA ALA A 503 2.71 -0.59 49.30
C ALA A 503 3.49 -1.90 49.16
N LEU A 504 4.68 -1.96 49.77
CA LEU A 504 5.62 -3.07 49.60
C LEU A 504 5.55 -4.06 50.78
N ASP A 505 5.08 -5.25 50.49
CA ASP A 505 5.17 -6.42 51.37
C ASP A 505 6.30 -7.33 50.89
N ALA A 506 7.26 -7.64 51.77
CA ALA A 506 8.46 -8.39 51.40
C ALA A 506 8.18 -9.85 51.01
N ALA A 507 7.01 -10.40 51.39
CA ALA A 507 6.61 -11.75 51.04
C ALA A 507 6.16 -11.90 49.57
N ASP A 508 5.90 -10.79 48.86
CA ASP A 508 5.25 -10.79 47.55
C ASP A 508 6.03 -10.01 46.47
N TYR A 509 7.35 -9.91 46.59
CA TYR A 509 8.17 -9.37 45.51
C TYR A 509 8.12 -10.27 44.28
N PHE A 510 7.92 -9.68 43.10
CA PHE A 510 7.93 -10.42 41.83
C PHE A 510 9.35 -10.77 41.38
N THR A 511 9.50 -11.75 40.49
CA THR A 511 10.79 -12.11 39.89
C THR A 511 10.71 -11.88 38.38
N PRO A 512 11.70 -11.20 37.77
CA PRO A 512 11.69 -10.96 36.33
C PRO A 512 11.95 -12.25 35.53
N LEU A 513 11.66 -12.19 34.24
CA LEU A 513 11.87 -13.28 33.28
C LEU A 513 12.97 -12.91 32.29
N LYS A 514 13.52 -13.89 31.56
CA LYS A 514 14.60 -13.67 30.59
C LYS A 514 14.37 -14.47 29.31
N ASP A 515 14.85 -13.93 28.20
CA ASP A 515 14.89 -14.66 26.93
C ASP A 515 16.05 -15.67 26.92
N ASN A 516 16.08 -16.54 25.90
CA ASN A 516 17.15 -17.52 25.70
C ASN A 516 18.52 -16.87 25.49
N ASN A 517 18.57 -15.67 24.90
CA ASN A 517 19.79 -14.88 24.74
C ASN A 517 19.60 -13.48 25.34
N PRO A 518 19.92 -13.28 26.64
CA PRO A 518 19.76 -12.00 27.32
C PRO A 518 20.77 -10.95 26.88
N LYS A 519 21.90 -11.32 26.26
CA LYS A 519 22.95 -10.37 25.92
C LYS A 519 22.54 -9.50 24.74
N VAL A 520 22.71 -8.19 24.87
CA VAL A 520 22.35 -7.19 23.86
C VAL A 520 23.61 -6.76 23.11
N ILE A 521 23.49 -6.69 21.79
CA ILE A 521 24.56 -6.17 20.92
C ILE A 521 24.45 -4.65 20.91
N ASN A 522 25.57 -3.95 21.08
CA ASN A 522 25.58 -2.49 21.04
C ASN A 522 25.11 -1.98 19.67
N GLN A 523 24.24 -0.98 19.68
CA GLN A 523 23.68 -0.34 18.49
C GLN A 523 23.50 1.16 18.71
N ASN A 524 23.53 1.92 17.62
CA ASN A 524 23.54 3.38 17.70
C ASN A 524 22.91 4.02 16.45
N ILE A 525 21.64 3.72 16.17
CA ILE A 525 20.92 4.36 15.06
C ILE A 525 20.95 5.88 15.26
N LYS A 526 20.58 6.36 16.45
CA LYS A 526 20.49 7.81 16.74
C LYS A 526 21.79 8.55 16.43
N GLY A 527 22.94 8.03 16.84
CA GLY A 527 24.23 8.70 16.65
C GLY A 527 24.88 8.48 15.28
N THR A 528 24.44 7.48 14.49
CA THR A 528 25.17 7.08 13.26
C THR A 528 24.36 7.06 11.99
N ILE A 529 23.02 7.21 12.05
CA ILE A 529 22.17 7.05 10.86
C ILE A 529 22.54 8.02 9.73
N PHE A 530 22.94 9.25 10.08
CA PHE A 530 23.38 10.29 9.14
C PHE A 530 24.86 10.17 8.71
N ASN A 531 25.62 9.20 9.24
CA ASN A 531 27.00 9.03 8.83
C ASN A 531 27.07 8.34 7.47
N ASN A 532 27.85 8.91 6.57
CA ASN A 532 28.27 8.22 5.35
C ASN A 532 29.40 7.20 5.67
N ASN A 533 29.90 6.52 4.64
CA ASN A 533 30.97 5.51 4.79
C ASN A 533 32.29 6.06 5.35
N GLN A 534 32.47 7.38 5.41
CA GLN A 534 33.64 8.07 5.97
C GLN A 534 33.38 8.63 7.37
N GLY A 535 32.17 8.46 7.92
CA GLY A 535 31.78 9.02 9.22
C GLY A 535 31.33 10.49 9.19
N SER A 536 31.13 11.08 8.00
CA SER A 536 30.65 12.45 7.85
C SER A 536 29.13 12.51 7.74
N PHE A 537 28.52 13.57 8.28
CA PHE A 537 27.08 13.81 8.17
C PHE A 537 26.63 13.93 6.72
N GLN A 538 25.51 13.27 6.38
CA GLN A 538 24.84 13.32 5.09
C GLN A 538 23.34 13.12 5.27
N ASP A 539 22.52 14.05 4.77
CA ASP A 539 21.06 13.97 4.79
C ASP A 539 20.54 12.76 4.01
N ILE A 540 19.41 12.20 4.45
CA ILE A 540 18.85 10.95 3.93
C ILE A 540 17.63 11.28 3.08
N ASP A 541 17.63 10.88 1.81
CA ASP A 541 16.48 11.07 0.91
C ASP A 541 15.43 9.96 1.06
N TYR A 542 15.89 8.73 1.35
CA TYR A 542 15.06 7.52 1.29
C TYR A 542 15.46 6.52 2.39
N VAL A 543 14.49 6.05 3.15
CA VAL A 543 14.65 4.94 4.11
C VAL A 543 13.83 3.72 3.66
N ILE A 544 14.46 2.54 3.72
CA ILE A 544 13.80 1.24 3.57
C ILE A 544 13.76 0.58 4.95
N ILE A 545 12.55 0.28 5.44
CA ILE A 545 12.31 -0.36 6.73
C ILE A 545 11.90 -1.81 6.49
N THR A 546 12.61 -2.76 7.09
CA THR A 546 12.47 -4.19 6.78
C THR A 546 12.91 -5.06 7.96
N PRO A 547 12.50 -6.33 8.10
CA PRO A 547 13.12 -7.24 9.07
C PRO A 547 14.49 -7.74 8.62
N ASN A 548 15.30 -8.26 9.55
CA ASN A 548 16.60 -8.87 9.23
C ASN A 548 16.50 -9.99 8.18
N SER A 549 15.38 -10.73 8.16
CA SER A 549 15.16 -11.82 7.21
C SER A 549 15.13 -11.37 5.74
N LEU A 550 14.81 -10.09 5.47
CA LEU A 550 14.66 -9.54 4.12
C LEU A 550 15.75 -8.53 3.74
N ILE A 551 16.70 -8.25 4.65
CA ILE A 551 17.69 -7.17 4.51
C ILE A 551 18.52 -7.25 3.23
N THR A 552 18.83 -8.46 2.73
CA THR A 552 19.63 -8.63 1.51
C THR A 552 18.93 -8.04 0.29
N GLN A 553 17.61 -8.23 0.19
CA GLN A 553 16.80 -7.78 -0.93
C GLN A 553 16.46 -6.30 -0.81
N ALA A 554 16.24 -5.82 0.41
CA ALA A 554 16.14 -4.39 0.69
C ALA A 554 17.42 -3.64 0.29
N GLU A 555 18.61 -4.17 0.61
CA GLU A 555 19.88 -3.58 0.17
C GLU A 555 20.08 -3.65 -1.35
N LYS A 556 19.58 -4.70 -2.02
CA LYS A 556 19.57 -4.76 -3.49
C LYS A 556 18.77 -3.60 -4.09
N LEU A 557 17.57 -3.31 -3.55
CA LEU A 557 16.76 -2.15 -3.96
C LEU A 557 17.46 -0.83 -3.61
N ALA A 558 18.03 -0.69 -2.41
CA ALA A 558 18.76 0.50 -2.01
C ALA A 558 19.93 0.79 -2.96
N ASN A 559 20.70 -0.23 -3.34
CA ASN A 559 21.81 -0.10 -4.28
C ASN A 559 21.35 0.31 -5.69
N PHE A 560 20.18 -0.15 -6.13
CA PHE A 560 19.56 0.35 -7.36
C PHE A 560 19.32 1.87 -7.27
N HIS A 561 18.69 2.39 -6.23
CA HIS A 561 18.43 3.83 -6.11
C HIS A 561 19.67 4.68 -5.86
N ARG A 562 20.66 4.18 -5.11
CA ARG A 562 21.96 4.85 -4.95
C ARG A 562 22.66 5.04 -6.30
N SER A 563 22.57 4.03 -7.18
CA SER A 563 23.26 4.04 -8.48
C SER A 563 22.47 4.72 -9.60
N TYR A 564 21.16 4.43 -9.72
CA TYR A 564 20.28 4.95 -10.76
C TYR A 564 19.67 6.30 -10.38
N SER A 565 18.90 6.35 -9.29
CA SER A 565 18.18 7.55 -8.83
C SER A 565 19.06 8.60 -8.15
N LYS A 566 20.30 8.25 -7.77
CA LYS A 566 21.24 9.10 -7.03
C LYS A 566 20.72 9.58 -5.67
N LEU A 567 19.89 8.78 -5.01
CA LEU A 567 19.36 9.08 -3.67
C LEU A 567 20.32 8.58 -2.58
N ASN A 568 20.42 9.30 -1.46
CA ASN A 568 21.03 8.74 -0.25
C ASN A 568 20.04 7.81 0.46
N VAL A 569 20.27 6.50 0.34
CA VAL A 569 19.36 5.47 0.85
C VAL A 569 19.93 4.76 2.08
N LYS A 570 19.12 4.65 3.14
CA LYS A 570 19.42 3.86 4.35
C LYS A 570 18.45 2.68 4.48
N VAL A 571 18.97 1.50 4.78
CA VAL A 571 18.16 0.32 5.15
C VAL A 571 18.24 0.17 6.67
N ILE A 572 17.08 0.10 7.33
CA ILE A 572 16.99 0.02 8.79
C ILE A 572 16.11 -1.17 9.16
N THR A 573 16.55 -1.95 10.16
CA THR A 573 15.80 -3.14 10.58
C THR A 573 14.80 -2.82 11.68
N ILE A 574 13.60 -3.40 11.64
CA ILE A 574 12.58 -3.19 12.69
C ILE A 574 13.10 -3.62 14.07
N GLU A 575 13.92 -4.68 14.14
CA GLU A 575 14.51 -5.19 15.37
C GLU A 575 15.47 -4.16 16.00
N SER A 576 16.23 -3.45 15.17
CA SER A 576 17.10 -2.36 15.63
C SER A 576 16.31 -1.12 16.04
N ILE A 577 15.21 -0.81 15.33
CA ILE A 577 14.31 0.29 15.69
C ILE A 577 13.69 0.04 17.06
N TYR A 578 13.14 -1.15 17.31
CA TYR A 578 12.44 -1.44 18.56
C TYR A 578 13.36 -1.31 19.77
N GLN A 579 14.60 -1.80 19.69
CA GLN A 579 15.58 -1.68 20.77
C GLN A 579 15.84 -0.22 21.20
N GLU A 580 15.94 0.71 20.24
CA GLU A 580 16.26 2.12 20.52
C GLU A 580 15.03 3.02 20.72
N PHE A 581 13.90 2.73 20.08
CA PHE A 581 12.74 3.63 20.05
C PHE A 581 11.53 3.14 20.85
N SER A 582 11.51 1.90 21.33
CA SER A 582 10.40 1.36 22.12
C SER A 582 10.85 0.46 23.28
N SER A 583 12.10 0.62 23.73
CA SER A 583 12.69 -0.22 24.79
C SER A 583 12.78 -1.71 24.41
N GLY A 584 12.71 -2.07 23.13
CA GLY A 584 12.85 -3.44 22.62
C GLY A 584 11.54 -4.16 22.32
N LYS A 585 10.38 -3.55 22.59
CA LYS A 585 9.06 -4.13 22.29
C LYS A 585 8.62 -3.79 20.87
N GLN A 586 7.90 -4.69 20.20
CA GLN A 586 7.24 -4.32 18.94
C GLN A 586 6.26 -3.19 19.19
N ASP A 587 6.28 -2.14 18.37
CA ASP A 587 5.31 -1.04 18.42
C ASP A 587 5.37 -0.22 17.12
N ILE A 588 4.21 0.06 16.50
CA ILE A 588 4.16 0.84 15.25
C ILE A 588 4.68 2.27 15.44
N ALA A 589 4.46 2.87 16.61
CA ALA A 589 4.92 4.22 16.87
C ALA A 589 6.44 4.28 17.05
N ALA A 590 7.12 3.16 17.32
CA ALA A 590 8.59 3.11 17.31
C ALA A 590 9.16 3.35 15.89
N ILE A 591 8.52 2.74 14.89
CA ILE A 591 8.86 2.93 13.47
C ILE A 591 8.63 4.39 13.08
N ARG A 592 7.45 4.94 13.40
CA ARG A 592 7.15 6.37 13.18
C ARG A 592 8.18 7.27 13.89
N ASN A 593 8.50 7.00 15.16
CA ASN A 593 9.46 7.80 15.92
C ASN A 593 10.86 7.78 15.31
N CYS A 594 11.31 6.64 14.76
CA CYS A 594 12.57 6.57 14.02
C CYS A 594 12.53 7.44 12.75
N ILE A 595 11.41 7.41 12.00
CA ILE A 595 11.23 8.24 10.81
C ILE A 595 11.20 9.73 11.18
N LYS A 596 10.44 10.10 12.23
CA LYS A 596 10.37 11.46 12.78
C LYS A 596 11.73 11.95 13.24
N TYR A 597 12.51 11.11 13.91
CA TYR A 597 13.88 11.42 14.30
C TYR A 597 14.76 11.79 13.10
N ILE A 598 14.62 11.06 11.98
CA ILE A 598 15.34 11.36 10.73
C ILE A 598 14.83 12.66 10.10
N TYR A 599 13.51 12.87 10.08
CA TYR A 599 12.89 14.07 9.53
C TYR A 599 13.32 15.35 10.29
N GLU A 600 13.33 15.30 11.62
CA GLU A 600 13.67 16.45 12.48
C GLU A 600 15.15 16.81 12.50
N ASN A 601 16.03 15.85 12.19
CA ASN A 601 17.50 16.02 12.24
C ASN A 601 18.14 16.27 10.87
N ALA A 602 17.35 16.47 9.82
CA ALA A 602 17.86 16.93 8.54
C ALA A 602 18.54 18.31 8.68
N SER A 603 19.56 18.57 7.87
CA SER A 603 20.31 19.83 7.90
C SER A 603 19.47 21.08 7.63
N SER A 604 18.35 20.91 6.92
CA SER A 604 17.39 21.96 6.56
C SER A 604 16.04 21.34 6.19
N SER A 605 14.97 22.15 6.22
CA SER A 605 13.63 21.72 5.80
C SER A 605 13.55 21.26 4.34
N ALA A 606 14.45 21.72 3.48
CA ALA A 606 14.53 21.31 2.07
C ALA A 606 15.25 19.97 1.87
N SER A 607 15.97 19.49 2.88
CA SER A 607 16.78 18.26 2.85
C SER A 607 16.16 17.15 3.71
N THR A 608 14.90 17.30 4.11
CA THR A 608 14.16 16.28 4.83
C THR A 608 13.94 15.04 3.95
N ILE A 609 13.80 13.90 4.61
CA ILE A 609 13.50 12.62 3.98
C ILE A 609 12.24 12.73 3.09
N LYS A 610 12.33 12.14 1.89
CA LYS A 610 11.27 12.21 0.87
C LYS A 610 10.45 10.92 0.79
N TYR A 611 11.13 9.79 0.97
CA TYR A 611 10.56 8.46 0.74
C TYR A 611 10.77 7.52 1.94
N VAL A 612 9.72 6.76 2.27
CA VAL A 612 9.79 5.62 3.20
C VAL A 612 9.18 4.40 2.53
N ASN A 613 9.96 3.31 2.43
CA ASN A 613 9.49 2.02 1.94
C ASN A 613 9.32 1.07 3.11
N LEU A 614 8.09 0.61 3.29
CA LEU A 614 7.74 -0.47 4.20
C LEU A 614 7.92 -1.77 3.42
N PHE A 615 9.12 -2.34 3.54
CA PHE A 615 9.55 -3.50 2.77
C PHE A 615 9.15 -4.78 3.53
N GLY A 616 7.87 -5.10 3.44
CA GLY A 616 7.23 -6.22 4.09
C GLY A 616 5.71 -6.15 4.01
N ASP A 617 5.09 -7.31 4.02
CA ASP A 617 3.65 -7.45 4.16
C ASP A 617 3.14 -7.02 5.56
N ALA A 618 1.83 -6.89 5.74
CA ALA A 618 1.20 -6.51 7.00
C ALA A 618 0.03 -7.43 7.40
N SER A 619 -0.46 -7.26 8.62
CA SER A 619 -1.61 -8.00 9.13
C SER A 619 -2.29 -7.22 10.26
N TYR A 620 -3.60 -7.45 10.44
CA TYR A 620 -4.35 -7.00 11.63
C TYR A 620 -3.86 -7.65 12.93
N ASP A 621 -3.07 -8.72 12.84
CA ASP A 621 -2.56 -9.49 13.97
C ASP A 621 -1.08 -9.23 14.24
N TYR A 622 -0.82 -8.25 15.10
CA TYR A 622 0.54 -7.90 15.52
C TYR A 622 1.22 -8.99 16.36
N LYS A 623 0.46 -9.82 17.08
CA LYS A 623 0.97 -10.74 18.12
C LYS A 623 1.07 -12.20 17.65
N ASP A 624 0.90 -12.44 16.35
CA ASP A 624 1.07 -13.76 15.73
C ASP A 624 0.17 -14.86 16.34
N LYS A 625 -1.10 -14.54 16.51
CA LYS A 625 -2.15 -15.43 17.02
C LYS A 625 -2.84 -16.24 15.92
N THR A 626 -2.81 -15.74 14.70
CA THR A 626 -3.46 -16.32 13.52
C THR A 626 -2.50 -17.22 12.74
N ILE A 627 -3.05 -18.22 12.06
CA ILE A 627 -2.23 -19.16 11.25
C ILE A 627 -1.77 -18.44 9.98
N ASN A 628 -0.51 -18.66 9.58
CA ASN A 628 0.10 -18.05 8.40
C ASN A 628 0.09 -16.52 8.41
N ASN A 629 0.25 -15.92 9.59
CA ASN A 629 0.30 -14.47 9.72
C ASN A 629 1.40 -13.84 8.86
N THR A 630 1.13 -12.66 8.32
CA THR A 630 2.00 -11.88 7.43
C THR A 630 2.39 -10.53 8.04
N ASN A 631 2.43 -10.42 9.37
CA ASN A 631 2.91 -9.22 10.06
C ASN A 631 4.45 -9.08 9.94
N ILE A 632 4.94 -8.69 8.75
CA ILE A 632 6.38 -8.56 8.43
C ILE A 632 6.88 -7.16 8.76
N VAL A 633 6.16 -6.14 8.31
CA VAL A 633 6.33 -4.74 8.73
C VAL A 633 4.96 -4.21 9.15
N PRO A 634 4.70 -4.03 10.46
CA PRO A 634 3.40 -3.62 10.99
C PRO A 634 2.80 -2.36 10.33
N ILE A 635 1.47 -2.29 10.28
CA ILE A 635 0.69 -1.17 9.73
C ILE A 635 -0.13 -0.48 10.85
N TYR A 636 -0.57 0.76 10.65
CA TYR A 636 -1.56 1.39 11.54
C TYR A 636 -2.96 0.87 11.24
N HIS A 637 -3.72 0.51 12.29
CA HIS A 637 -5.14 0.18 12.21
C HIS A 637 -6.00 1.18 12.99
N ALA A 638 -7.15 1.54 12.42
CA ALA A 638 -8.18 2.32 13.11
C ALA A 638 -8.71 1.57 14.34
N LEU A 639 -9.15 2.33 15.36
CA LEU A 639 -9.79 1.77 16.54
C LEU A 639 -11.12 1.10 16.18
N ASN A 640 -11.92 1.77 15.34
CA ASN A 640 -13.13 1.14 14.83
C ASN A 640 -12.73 -0.09 14.00
N SER A 641 -13.31 -1.23 14.37
CA SER A 641 -12.98 -2.54 13.81
C SER A 641 -14.25 -3.30 13.39
N ASN A 642 -15.37 -2.59 13.23
CA ASN A 642 -16.69 -3.21 13.11
C ASN A 642 -17.31 -3.16 11.71
N SER A 643 -16.65 -2.53 10.74
CA SER A 643 -17.16 -2.44 9.37
C SER A 643 -16.08 -2.65 8.31
N THR A 644 -16.46 -3.20 7.16
CA THR A 644 -15.59 -3.37 5.98
C THR A 644 -15.45 -2.09 5.14
N GLY A 645 -16.08 -1.00 5.57
CA GLY A 645 -16.03 0.31 4.92
C GLY A 645 -14.96 1.26 5.46
N GLU A 646 -15.10 2.54 5.09
CA GLU A 646 -14.12 3.61 5.34
C GLU A 646 -13.84 3.89 6.83
N ALA A 647 -14.71 3.44 7.74
CA ALA A 647 -14.58 3.69 9.17
C ALA A 647 -13.52 2.78 9.84
N SER A 648 -13.25 1.59 9.30
CA SER A 648 -12.32 0.61 9.90
C SER A 648 -11.08 0.37 9.03
N PHE A 649 -10.48 1.47 8.58
CA PHE A 649 -9.33 1.49 7.69
C PHE A 649 -8.03 1.02 8.39
N ALA A 650 -7.04 0.66 7.57
CA ALA A 650 -5.63 0.69 7.94
C ALA A 650 -4.95 1.83 7.17
N SER A 651 -3.76 2.27 7.55
CA SER A 651 -3.05 3.32 6.79
C SER A 651 -1.53 3.27 6.98
N ASP A 652 -0.80 3.39 5.88
CA ASP A 652 0.65 3.63 5.89
C ASP A 652 0.98 5.13 6.05
N ASP A 653 0.00 6.02 5.87
CA ASP A 653 0.19 7.46 6.01
C ASP A 653 0.62 7.85 7.44
N PHE A 654 0.29 7.01 8.44
CA PHE A 654 0.76 7.15 9.83
C PHE A 654 2.28 7.35 9.92
N PHE A 655 3.05 6.68 9.06
CA PHE A 655 4.51 6.76 9.02
C PHE A 655 5.03 8.01 8.29
N GLY A 656 4.15 8.79 7.66
CA GLY A 656 4.47 10.03 6.96
C GLY A 656 3.98 11.31 7.68
N LEU A 657 3.34 11.20 8.84
CA LEU A 657 2.82 12.33 9.64
C LEU A 657 3.84 12.78 10.69
N MET A 658 4.58 13.86 10.43
CA MET A 658 5.74 14.25 11.24
C MET A 658 5.51 15.45 12.14
N ASP A 659 4.45 16.24 11.94
CA ASP A 659 4.21 17.44 12.72
C ASP A 659 3.56 17.13 14.08
N ASP A 660 3.78 17.99 15.09
CA ASP A 660 3.43 17.70 16.49
C ASP A 660 1.93 17.42 16.71
N ASN A 661 1.06 18.09 15.96
CA ASN A 661 -0.40 17.92 16.09
C ASN A 661 -0.95 16.70 15.31
N GLU A 662 -0.10 15.83 14.77
CA GLU A 662 -0.47 14.69 13.95
C GLU A 662 -0.28 13.34 14.66
N GLY A 663 -0.49 12.24 13.92
CA GLY A 663 -0.16 10.87 14.33
C GLY A 663 -1.37 9.99 14.65
N ASN A 664 -2.35 10.44 15.44
CA ASN A 664 -3.54 9.61 15.72
C ASN A 664 -4.63 9.84 14.65
N ILE A 665 -4.82 8.85 13.78
CA ILE A 665 -5.71 8.95 12.63
C ILE A 665 -7.14 8.50 13.01
N ILE A 666 -8.07 9.45 13.11
CA ILE A 666 -9.45 9.20 13.54
C ILE A 666 -10.51 9.28 12.42
N SER A 667 -10.52 10.32 11.55
CA SER A 667 -11.29 10.31 10.27
C SER A 667 -10.86 11.41 9.30
N PHE A 668 -10.64 12.64 9.79
CA PHE A 668 -10.08 13.77 9.03
C PHE A 668 -8.62 13.98 9.41
N PHE A 669 -7.70 13.76 8.46
CA PHE A 669 -6.29 14.12 8.61
C PHE A 669 -5.66 14.45 7.27
N GLY A 670 -4.90 15.54 7.21
CA GLY A 670 -4.03 15.90 6.10
C GLY A 670 -2.74 16.47 6.65
N GLY A 671 -1.70 16.58 5.83
CA GLY A 671 -0.38 17.04 6.28
C GLY A 671 0.72 16.02 6.10
N ILE A 672 0.43 14.90 5.42
CA ILE A 672 1.41 13.84 5.17
C ILE A 672 2.67 14.44 4.54
N ASP A 673 3.81 14.39 5.23
CA ASP A 673 5.08 15.03 4.85
C ASP A 673 5.92 14.18 3.91
N ILE A 674 5.81 12.85 4.03
CA ILE A 674 6.69 11.88 3.40
C ILE A 674 5.87 10.95 2.50
N ALA A 675 6.36 10.66 1.29
CA ALA A 675 5.73 9.68 0.43
C ALA A 675 6.07 8.26 0.91
N VAL A 676 5.03 7.52 1.30
CA VAL A 676 5.15 6.15 1.80
C VAL A 676 4.74 5.16 0.71
N GLY A 677 5.46 4.06 0.60
CA GLY A 677 5.09 2.94 -0.25
C GLY A 677 5.38 1.61 0.42
N ARG A 678 4.53 0.62 0.15
CA ARG A 678 4.66 -0.72 0.74
C ARG A 678 4.95 -1.74 -0.35
N MET A 679 6.01 -2.53 -0.16
CA MET A 679 6.24 -3.73 -0.97
C MET A 679 5.71 -4.94 -0.21
N LEU A 680 4.64 -5.56 -0.71
CA LEU A 680 4.00 -6.73 -0.11
C LEU A 680 4.88 -7.97 -0.33
N VAL A 681 5.80 -8.23 0.59
CA VAL A 681 6.76 -9.33 0.50
C VAL A 681 6.89 -10.02 1.86
N SER A 682 6.76 -11.35 1.86
CA SER A 682 6.73 -12.15 3.10
C SER A 682 7.92 -13.08 3.27
N ASN A 683 8.76 -13.23 2.24
CA ASN A 683 9.97 -14.05 2.30
C ASN A 683 11.06 -13.56 1.31
N PRO A 684 12.32 -14.02 1.46
CA PRO A 684 13.42 -13.55 0.62
C PRO A 684 13.25 -13.79 -0.88
N LYS A 685 12.49 -14.83 -1.29
CA LYS A 685 12.27 -15.15 -2.70
C LYS A 685 11.29 -14.19 -3.35
N GLN A 686 10.14 -13.98 -2.71
CA GLN A 686 9.14 -12.99 -3.16
C GLN A 686 9.73 -11.58 -3.17
N ALA A 687 10.54 -11.25 -2.16
CA ALA A 687 11.28 -9.98 -2.10
C ALA A 687 12.24 -9.80 -3.29
N GLU A 688 12.99 -10.85 -3.66
CA GLU A 688 13.85 -10.82 -4.84
C GLU A 688 13.05 -10.58 -6.12
N GLU A 689 11.92 -11.26 -6.27
CA GLU A 689 11.05 -11.15 -7.45
C GLU A 689 10.50 -9.74 -7.63
N MET A 690 9.99 -9.11 -6.57
CA MET A 690 9.45 -7.75 -6.64
C MET A 690 10.55 -6.70 -6.88
N VAL A 691 11.74 -6.86 -6.28
CA VAL A 691 12.89 -5.99 -6.56
C VAL A 691 13.38 -6.16 -8.01
N ASN A 692 13.37 -7.37 -8.56
CA ASN A 692 13.73 -7.61 -9.95
C ASN A 692 12.79 -6.88 -10.91
N LYS A 693 11.47 -6.82 -10.63
CA LYS A 693 10.53 -6.05 -11.46
C LYS A 693 10.91 -4.57 -11.53
N VAL A 694 11.33 -3.96 -10.42
CA VAL A 694 11.79 -2.56 -10.38
C VAL A 694 13.03 -2.37 -11.27
N ILE A 695 13.98 -3.32 -11.21
CA ILE A 695 15.19 -3.28 -12.05
C ILE A 695 14.83 -3.47 -13.53
N GLU A 696 13.99 -4.45 -13.86
CA GLU A 696 13.54 -4.75 -15.23
C GLU A 696 12.73 -3.61 -15.84
N TYR A 697 11.93 -2.89 -15.04
CA TYR A 697 11.20 -1.71 -15.49
C TYR A 697 12.14 -0.60 -16.00
N HIS A 698 13.40 -0.58 -15.57
CA HIS A 698 14.43 0.37 -16.02
C HIS A 698 15.46 -0.24 -16.98
N ASP A 699 15.30 -1.52 -17.34
CA ASP A 699 16.18 -2.20 -18.28
C ASP A 699 15.99 -1.65 -19.71
N GLN A 700 17.02 -1.75 -20.55
CA GLN A 700 16.95 -1.33 -21.95
C GLN A 700 15.76 -1.98 -22.71
N LYS A 701 15.40 -3.22 -22.38
CA LYS A 701 14.25 -3.94 -22.97
C LYS A 701 12.90 -3.30 -22.66
N SER A 702 12.78 -2.51 -21.59
CA SER A 702 11.53 -1.83 -21.23
C SER A 702 11.27 -0.55 -22.05
N TYR A 703 12.21 -0.12 -22.89
CA TYR A 703 12.05 1.08 -23.72
C TYR A 703 11.27 0.76 -25.00
N GLY A 704 9.99 1.12 -25.04
CA GLY A 704 9.16 1.01 -26.23
C GLY A 704 7.93 1.91 -26.20
N SER A 705 7.20 1.93 -27.33
CA SER A 705 6.01 2.76 -27.56
C SER A 705 4.85 2.47 -26.60
N TRP A 706 4.87 1.34 -25.89
CA TRP A 706 3.90 1.02 -24.82
C TRP A 706 3.83 2.11 -23.74
N ARG A 707 4.93 2.86 -23.53
CA ARG A 707 4.97 4.00 -22.60
C ARG A 707 4.12 5.20 -23.04
N ASN A 708 3.65 5.24 -24.29
CA ASN A 708 2.67 6.22 -24.77
C ASN A 708 1.22 5.77 -24.58
N ASN A 709 0.93 4.55 -24.12
CA ASN A 709 -0.44 4.05 -24.03
C ASN A 709 -1.02 4.25 -22.62
N PHE A 710 -2.28 4.66 -22.56
CA PHE A 710 -3.05 4.83 -21.32
C PHE A 710 -4.41 4.14 -21.50
N VAL A 711 -4.77 3.21 -20.62
CA VAL A 711 -6.01 2.42 -20.74
C VAL A 711 -6.99 2.84 -19.66
N MET A 712 -8.17 3.31 -20.09
CA MET A 712 -9.27 3.75 -19.24
C MET A 712 -10.37 2.69 -19.30
N ILE A 713 -10.70 2.10 -18.15
CA ILE A 713 -11.69 1.04 -18.02
C ILE A 713 -12.80 1.55 -17.11
N SER A 714 -14.05 1.39 -17.54
CA SER A 714 -15.22 1.63 -16.68
C SER A 714 -16.13 0.43 -16.70
N ASP A 715 -16.59 0.05 -15.53
CA ASP A 715 -17.66 -0.92 -15.33
C ASP A 715 -18.96 -0.47 -16.01
N ASP A 716 -19.86 -1.40 -16.32
CA ASP A 716 -21.17 -1.06 -16.87
C ASP A 716 -22.17 -0.64 -15.78
N SER A 717 -23.42 -0.43 -16.18
CA SER A 717 -24.47 0.00 -15.27
C SER A 717 -25.32 -1.19 -14.85
N ASP A 718 -24.84 -1.95 -13.86
CA ASP A 718 -25.60 -3.06 -13.24
C ASP A 718 -26.93 -2.57 -12.63
N GLN A 719 -27.00 -1.28 -12.31
CA GLN A 719 -28.11 -0.59 -11.67
C GLN A 719 -28.05 0.92 -11.95
N THR A 720 -29.13 1.65 -11.65
CA THR A 720 -29.29 3.06 -12.07
C THR A 720 -28.29 4.03 -11.46
N SER A 721 -27.76 3.75 -10.27
CA SER A 721 -26.70 4.54 -9.61
C SER A 721 -25.36 4.48 -10.33
N ASP A 722 -25.13 3.43 -11.12
CA ASP A 722 -23.83 3.15 -11.74
C ASP A 722 -23.63 3.92 -13.05
N ALA A 723 -24.68 4.59 -13.52
CA ALA A 723 -24.67 5.36 -14.76
C ALA A 723 -23.56 6.43 -14.82
N SER A 724 -23.11 6.95 -13.66
CA SER A 724 -22.02 7.93 -13.62
C SER A 724 -20.65 7.32 -13.90
N LEU A 725 -20.39 6.06 -13.57
CA LEU A 725 -19.07 5.41 -13.69
C LEU A 725 -18.50 5.56 -15.11
N GLN A 726 -19.31 5.18 -16.10
CA GLN A 726 -18.94 5.22 -17.52
C GLN A 726 -18.74 6.65 -18.01
N ASN A 727 -19.65 7.55 -17.64
CA ASN A 727 -19.59 8.94 -18.07
C ASN A 727 -18.36 9.66 -17.49
N ARG A 728 -18.10 9.47 -16.19
CA ARG A 728 -16.97 10.09 -15.48
C ARG A 728 -15.64 9.59 -16.02
N GLN A 729 -15.50 8.28 -16.22
CA GLN A 729 -14.30 7.71 -16.82
C GLN A 729 -14.06 8.21 -18.26
N ASN A 730 -15.13 8.36 -19.05
CA ASN A 730 -15.05 8.94 -20.39
C ASN A 730 -14.58 10.41 -20.37
N ILE A 731 -15.17 11.24 -19.49
CA ILE A 731 -14.78 12.65 -19.33
C ILE A 731 -13.31 12.77 -18.93
N LEU A 732 -12.85 11.95 -17.98
CA LEU A 732 -11.46 11.93 -17.55
C LEU A 732 -10.53 11.54 -18.71
N ALA A 733 -10.90 10.52 -19.49
CA ALA A 733 -10.15 10.10 -20.67
C ALA A 733 -10.00 11.21 -21.73
N ASP A 734 -11.07 12.00 -21.95
CA ASP A 734 -11.05 13.17 -22.85
C ASP A 734 -10.18 14.31 -22.28
N LYS A 735 -10.22 14.53 -20.96
CA LYS A 735 -9.35 15.50 -20.27
C LYS A 735 -7.88 15.12 -20.41
N ILE A 736 -7.51 13.85 -20.21
CA ILE A 736 -6.14 13.34 -20.44
C ILE A 736 -5.71 13.57 -21.89
N THR A 737 -6.58 13.26 -22.86
CA THR A 737 -6.28 13.44 -24.28
C THR A 737 -6.00 14.91 -24.63
N THR A 738 -6.67 15.84 -23.95
CA THR A 738 -6.50 17.29 -24.16
C THR A 738 -5.25 17.82 -23.47
N GLU A 739 -5.00 17.43 -22.22
CA GLU A 739 -3.88 17.91 -21.40
C GLU A 739 -2.54 17.26 -21.76
N LYS A 740 -2.58 15.99 -22.20
CA LYS A 740 -1.41 15.16 -22.55
C LYS A 740 -1.59 14.43 -23.88
N PRO A 741 -1.76 15.16 -25.00
CA PRO A 741 -2.10 14.62 -26.32
C PRO A 741 -1.08 13.63 -26.92
N PHE A 742 0.13 13.55 -26.38
CA PHE A 742 1.11 12.53 -26.75
C PHE A 742 0.73 11.11 -26.30
N PHE A 743 -0.12 10.98 -25.27
CA PHE A 743 -0.67 9.69 -24.87
C PHE A 743 -1.73 9.20 -25.86
N ASN A 744 -1.73 7.90 -26.11
CA ASN A 744 -2.76 7.18 -26.84
C ASN A 744 -3.72 6.59 -25.80
N VAL A 745 -4.84 7.28 -25.60
CA VAL A 745 -5.86 6.90 -24.61
C VAL A 745 -6.81 5.88 -25.25
N ASN A 746 -6.77 4.65 -24.74
CA ASN A 746 -7.70 3.58 -25.10
C ASN A 746 -8.83 3.51 -24.08
N LYS A 747 -10.09 3.42 -24.54
CA LYS A 747 -11.28 3.38 -23.68
C LYS A 747 -11.94 2.01 -23.80
N ILE A 748 -12.03 1.29 -22.68
CA ILE A 748 -12.77 0.04 -22.53
C ILE A 748 -13.95 0.34 -21.60
N ILE A 749 -15.05 0.81 -22.20
CA ILE A 749 -16.31 1.06 -21.50
C ILE A 749 -17.17 -0.19 -21.66
N LEU A 750 -17.42 -0.95 -20.59
CA LEU A 750 -17.99 -2.30 -20.70
C LEU A 750 -19.32 -2.35 -21.46
N ASP A 751 -20.22 -1.41 -21.16
CA ASP A 751 -21.54 -1.34 -21.80
C ASP A 751 -21.49 -0.98 -23.30
N SER A 752 -20.30 -0.64 -23.85
CA SER A 752 -20.11 -0.48 -25.30
C SER A 752 -19.82 -1.79 -26.04
N TYR A 753 -19.75 -2.90 -25.31
CA TYR A 753 -19.62 -4.26 -25.82
C TYR A 753 -20.94 -5.02 -25.67
N THR A 754 -21.11 -6.09 -26.45
CA THR A 754 -22.28 -6.97 -26.31
C THR A 754 -22.13 -7.84 -25.06
N GLN A 755 -23.13 -7.79 -24.19
CA GLN A 755 -23.21 -8.65 -23.01
C GLN A 755 -23.68 -10.06 -23.42
N GLU A 756 -23.05 -11.10 -22.88
CA GLU A 756 -23.34 -12.50 -23.19
C GLU A 756 -23.71 -13.28 -21.91
N ALA A 757 -24.79 -14.05 -21.98
CA ALA A 757 -25.21 -14.91 -20.88
C ALA A 757 -24.29 -16.15 -20.75
N SER A 758 -23.82 -16.44 -19.54
CA SER A 758 -23.08 -17.65 -19.22
C SER A 758 -23.69 -18.39 -18.03
N ALA A 759 -23.30 -19.66 -17.80
CA ALA A 759 -23.77 -20.43 -16.65
C ALA A 759 -23.44 -19.79 -15.29
N GLY A 760 -22.44 -18.91 -15.25
CA GLY A 760 -22.06 -18.18 -14.04
C GLY A 760 -22.67 -16.78 -13.90
N GLY A 761 -23.47 -16.30 -14.85
CA GLY A 761 -23.94 -14.90 -14.93
C GLY A 761 -23.51 -14.23 -16.24
N PHE A 762 -23.84 -12.95 -16.42
CA PHE A 762 -23.47 -12.19 -17.63
C PHE A 762 -21.97 -11.94 -17.73
N ARG A 763 -21.49 -11.75 -18.96
CA ARG A 763 -20.08 -11.53 -19.32
C ARG A 763 -19.95 -10.52 -20.43
N TYR A 764 -18.80 -9.87 -20.50
CA TYR A 764 -18.31 -9.18 -21.70
C TYR A 764 -17.04 -9.85 -22.26
N PRO A 765 -17.15 -10.99 -22.98
CA PRO A 765 -15.98 -11.73 -23.45
C PRO A 765 -15.05 -10.90 -24.33
N LYS A 766 -15.63 -10.03 -25.18
CA LYS A 766 -14.86 -9.14 -26.05
C LYS A 766 -14.13 -8.04 -25.28
N ALA A 767 -14.79 -7.37 -24.33
CA ALA A 767 -14.14 -6.36 -23.48
C ALA A 767 -12.99 -6.97 -22.66
N ARG A 768 -13.22 -8.14 -22.08
CA ARG A 768 -12.20 -8.92 -21.37
C ARG A 768 -11.02 -9.26 -22.28
N THR A 769 -11.28 -9.72 -23.51
CA THR A 769 -10.24 -10.00 -24.50
C THR A 769 -9.42 -8.75 -24.83
N ASP A 770 -10.07 -7.60 -25.02
CA ASP A 770 -9.40 -6.35 -25.35
C ASP A 770 -8.57 -5.80 -24.17
N LEU A 771 -9.03 -6.02 -22.93
CA LEU A 771 -8.28 -5.72 -21.71
C LEU A 771 -6.97 -6.52 -21.65
N PHE A 772 -7.01 -7.85 -21.80
CA PHE A 772 -5.80 -8.68 -21.77
C PHE A 772 -4.88 -8.42 -22.96
N ASN A 773 -5.44 -8.15 -24.15
CA ASN A 773 -4.66 -7.71 -25.30
C ASN A 773 -3.91 -6.40 -25.00
N ALA A 774 -4.52 -5.46 -24.28
CA ALA A 774 -3.86 -4.22 -23.88
C ALA A 774 -2.70 -4.49 -22.90
N PHE A 775 -2.86 -5.40 -21.94
CA PHE A 775 -1.77 -5.82 -21.02
C PHE A 775 -0.60 -6.44 -21.79
N GLU A 776 -0.87 -7.33 -22.73
CA GLU A 776 0.15 -8.01 -23.54
C GLU A 776 0.92 -7.04 -24.46
N LYS A 777 0.21 -6.09 -25.10
CA LYS A 777 0.83 -5.01 -25.87
C LYS A 777 1.70 -4.12 -24.97
N GLY A 778 1.19 -3.85 -23.77
CA GLY A 778 1.75 -2.97 -22.76
C GLY A 778 1.12 -1.58 -22.80
N ALA A 779 0.85 -1.04 -21.61
CA ALA A 779 0.48 0.34 -21.39
C ALA A 779 1.14 0.88 -20.13
N LEU A 780 1.30 2.20 -20.05
CA LEU A 780 1.94 2.82 -18.90
C LEU A 780 1.02 2.78 -17.67
N VAL A 781 -0.27 3.00 -17.88
CA VAL A 781 -1.30 3.04 -16.84
C VAL A 781 -2.54 2.28 -17.30
N PHE A 782 -3.11 1.49 -16.39
CA PHE A 782 -4.47 1.00 -16.43
C PHE A 782 -5.24 1.68 -15.31
N ASN A 783 -6.30 2.40 -15.64
CA ASN A 783 -7.18 3.05 -14.68
C ASN A 783 -8.56 2.41 -14.77
N TYR A 784 -8.95 1.71 -13.70
CA TYR A 784 -10.25 1.07 -13.55
C TYR A 784 -11.13 1.85 -12.58
N LEU A 785 -12.36 2.15 -13.00
CA LEU A 785 -13.39 2.76 -12.18
C LEU A 785 -14.68 1.92 -12.24
N GLY A 786 -15.11 1.43 -11.08
CA GLY A 786 -16.33 0.65 -10.92
C GLY A 786 -16.24 -0.38 -9.80
N HIS A 787 -17.04 -1.44 -9.85
CA HIS A 787 -17.16 -2.40 -8.74
C HIS A 787 -15.98 -3.36 -8.67
N GLY A 788 -15.73 -3.87 -7.48
CA GLY A 788 -14.59 -4.75 -7.22
C GLY A 788 -14.69 -5.39 -5.86
N GLY A 789 -13.82 -6.36 -5.63
CA GLY A 789 -13.69 -7.00 -4.33
C GLY A 789 -12.44 -7.84 -4.28
N GLU A 790 -12.28 -8.57 -3.18
CA GLU A 790 -11.09 -9.37 -2.93
C GLU A 790 -10.81 -10.41 -4.04
N ASP A 791 -11.81 -10.86 -4.80
CA ASP A 791 -11.71 -11.91 -5.82
C ASP A 791 -11.58 -11.40 -7.28
N GLY A 792 -11.82 -10.12 -7.56
CA GLY A 792 -11.83 -9.60 -8.94
C GLY A 792 -12.44 -8.21 -9.12
N LEU A 793 -12.68 -7.85 -10.38
CA LEU A 793 -13.31 -6.59 -10.82
C LEU A 793 -14.59 -6.90 -11.61
N SER A 794 -15.62 -6.05 -11.49
CA SER A 794 -16.98 -6.15 -12.08
C SER A 794 -17.78 -7.41 -11.69
N SER A 795 -19.10 -7.34 -11.78
CA SER A 795 -20.01 -8.49 -11.64
C SER A 795 -19.77 -9.53 -12.76
N GLU A 796 -19.33 -9.05 -13.92
CA GLU A 796 -19.10 -9.75 -15.17
C GLU A 796 -17.73 -10.42 -15.21
N ARG A 797 -16.92 -10.30 -14.15
CA ARG A 797 -15.57 -10.89 -14.06
C ARG A 797 -14.67 -10.50 -15.22
N ILE A 798 -14.59 -9.20 -15.51
CA ILE A 798 -13.58 -8.68 -16.43
C ILE A 798 -12.15 -8.91 -15.92
N TRP A 799 -12.00 -9.13 -14.60
CA TRP A 799 -10.76 -9.57 -13.96
C TRP A 799 -11.02 -10.55 -12.81
N GLU A 800 -10.25 -11.63 -12.73
CA GLU A 800 -10.29 -12.63 -11.65
C GLU A 800 -8.89 -12.83 -11.04
N LYS A 801 -8.82 -13.35 -9.80
CA LYS A 801 -7.54 -13.67 -9.11
C LYS A 801 -6.51 -14.39 -9.98
N SER A 802 -6.94 -15.43 -10.69
CA SER A 802 -6.05 -16.26 -11.53
C SER A 802 -5.44 -15.46 -12.68
N ASP A 803 -6.09 -14.39 -13.13
CA ASP A 803 -5.60 -13.59 -14.25
C ASP A 803 -4.31 -12.87 -13.86
N GLY A 804 -4.27 -12.25 -12.68
CA GLY A 804 -3.09 -11.58 -12.15
C GLY A 804 -1.85 -12.49 -12.12
N GLN A 805 -2.03 -13.78 -11.80
CA GLN A 805 -0.96 -14.78 -11.75
C GLN A 805 -0.44 -15.22 -13.13
N ASN A 806 -1.28 -15.12 -14.16
CA ASN A 806 -1.03 -15.70 -15.48
C ASN A 806 -0.55 -14.68 -16.52
N LEU A 807 -0.53 -13.40 -16.19
CA LEU A 807 0.00 -12.34 -17.07
C LEU A 807 1.49 -12.55 -17.40
N SER A 808 1.87 -12.15 -18.61
CA SER A 808 3.22 -12.38 -19.16
C SER A 808 3.91 -11.12 -19.73
N ASN A 809 3.50 -9.94 -19.27
CA ASN A 809 3.98 -8.62 -19.72
C ASN A 809 5.33 -8.19 -19.11
N GLN A 810 6.32 -9.08 -19.02
CA GLN A 810 7.66 -8.79 -18.48
C GLN A 810 8.28 -7.56 -19.16
N TYR A 811 8.99 -6.72 -18.39
CA TYR A 811 9.54 -5.40 -18.80
C TYR A 811 8.50 -4.32 -19.13
N LYS A 812 7.21 -4.64 -19.25
CA LYS A 812 6.13 -3.70 -19.58
C LYS A 812 5.09 -3.67 -18.47
N TYR A 813 5.56 -3.47 -17.24
CA TYR A 813 4.73 -3.50 -16.04
C TYR A 813 3.99 -2.15 -15.87
N PRO A 814 2.65 -2.10 -15.97
CA PRO A 814 1.90 -0.87 -15.78
C PRO A 814 1.78 -0.45 -14.32
N LEU A 815 1.48 0.83 -14.08
CA LEU A 815 0.75 1.23 -12.89
C LEU A 815 -0.72 0.80 -13.05
N PHE A 816 -1.25 0.06 -12.09
CA PHE A 816 -2.67 -0.32 -12.07
C PHE A 816 -3.42 0.45 -10.97
N ILE A 817 -4.34 1.32 -11.39
CA ILE A 817 -5.18 2.13 -10.52
C ILE A 817 -6.54 1.46 -10.42
N THR A 818 -6.93 1.05 -9.20
CA THR A 818 -8.19 0.38 -8.88
C THR A 818 -8.80 1.05 -7.64
N ILE A 819 -9.36 2.25 -7.80
CA ILE A 819 -10.08 2.94 -6.71
C ILE A 819 -11.48 2.34 -6.64
N THR A 820 -11.57 1.13 -6.07
CA THR A 820 -12.78 0.30 -5.97
C THR A 820 -12.88 -0.30 -4.57
N CYS A 821 -13.75 -1.26 -4.29
CA CYS A 821 -13.82 -1.92 -2.98
C CYS A 821 -12.80 -3.05 -2.86
N GLU A 822 -12.02 -3.09 -1.76
CA GLU A 822 -11.28 -4.25 -1.24
C GLU A 822 -10.39 -5.07 -2.20
N PHE A 823 -9.96 -4.51 -3.33
CA PHE A 823 -9.23 -5.27 -4.35
C PHE A 823 -7.87 -5.79 -3.86
N SER A 824 -7.27 -5.12 -2.87
CA SER A 824 -5.97 -5.49 -2.31
C SER A 824 -5.97 -5.51 -0.78
N ARG A 825 -6.96 -6.15 -0.14
CA ARG A 825 -7.05 -6.32 1.33
C ARG A 825 -5.91 -7.19 1.93
N PHE A 826 -4.68 -6.72 1.79
CA PHE A 826 -3.44 -7.41 2.16
C PHE A 826 -3.27 -7.55 3.68
N ASP A 827 -3.99 -6.76 4.47
CA ASP A 827 -3.96 -6.80 5.92
C ASP A 827 -4.69 -8.01 6.52
N ASN A 828 -5.30 -8.86 5.68
CA ASN A 828 -5.90 -10.13 6.07
C ASN A 828 -5.08 -11.34 5.55
N PRO A 829 -4.16 -11.91 6.35
CA PRO A 829 -3.29 -13.03 5.93
C PRO A 829 -4.05 -14.29 5.51
N SER A 830 -5.30 -14.44 5.94
CA SER A 830 -6.10 -15.63 5.67
C SER A 830 -6.73 -15.66 4.27
N ARG A 831 -6.75 -14.52 3.56
CA ARG A 831 -7.43 -14.40 2.26
C ARG A 831 -6.65 -13.51 1.28
N PRO A 832 -5.61 -14.05 0.62
CA PRO A 832 -4.92 -13.33 -0.45
C PRO A 832 -5.89 -12.91 -1.57
N THR A 833 -5.73 -11.68 -2.04
CA THR A 833 -6.65 -10.97 -2.94
C THR A 833 -6.18 -10.94 -4.41
N ALA A 834 -7.07 -10.54 -5.33
CA ALA A 834 -6.76 -10.39 -6.75
C ALA A 834 -5.69 -9.32 -7.00
N GLY A 835 -5.69 -8.23 -6.23
CA GLY A 835 -4.67 -7.20 -6.29
C GLY A 835 -3.30 -7.69 -5.84
N GLU A 836 -3.23 -8.44 -4.74
CA GLU A 836 -1.98 -9.06 -4.27
C GLU A 836 -1.37 -9.99 -5.33
N TYR A 837 -2.16 -10.89 -5.92
CA TYR A 837 -1.67 -11.77 -6.99
C TYR A 837 -1.23 -11.02 -8.26
N THR A 838 -1.86 -9.89 -8.56
CA THR A 838 -1.48 -9.02 -9.67
C THR A 838 -0.14 -8.32 -9.41
N TYR A 839 0.13 -7.91 -8.17
CA TYR A 839 1.42 -7.34 -7.78
C TYR A 839 2.51 -8.42 -7.74
N TRP A 840 2.24 -9.55 -7.08
CA TRP A 840 3.18 -10.65 -6.84
C TRP A 840 3.62 -11.43 -8.07
N ASN A 841 2.98 -11.26 -9.24
CA ASN A 841 3.41 -11.95 -10.45
C ASN A 841 4.84 -11.53 -10.85
N PRO A 842 5.83 -12.45 -10.84
CA PRO A 842 7.22 -12.11 -11.14
C PRO A 842 7.49 -11.87 -12.63
N ARG A 843 6.61 -12.34 -13.52
CA ARG A 843 6.78 -12.30 -14.99
C ARG A 843 5.76 -11.41 -15.70
N GLY A 844 4.90 -10.74 -14.95
CA GLY A 844 3.85 -9.88 -15.47
C GLY A 844 3.18 -9.07 -14.37
N GLY A 845 1.92 -8.71 -14.57
CA GLY A 845 1.16 -7.91 -13.61
C GLY A 845 1.65 -6.47 -13.55
N ALA A 846 1.41 -5.81 -12.41
CA ALA A 846 1.67 -4.37 -12.24
C ALA A 846 3.07 -4.09 -11.68
N ILE A 847 3.67 -2.94 -12.00
CA ILE A 847 4.90 -2.46 -11.34
C ILE A 847 4.60 -1.91 -9.94
N ALA A 848 3.44 -1.26 -9.83
CA ALA A 848 2.90 -0.68 -8.64
C ALA A 848 1.38 -0.58 -8.79
N MET A 849 0.68 -0.44 -7.67
CA MET A 849 -0.77 -0.28 -7.65
C MET A 849 -1.17 0.92 -6.79
N ILE A 850 -2.18 1.67 -7.25
CA ILE A 850 -2.97 2.55 -6.38
C ILE A 850 -4.32 1.90 -6.21
N THR A 851 -4.59 1.38 -5.02
CA THR A 851 -5.66 0.41 -4.77
C THR A 851 -6.26 0.62 -3.39
N THR A 852 -7.25 -0.18 -3.01
CA THR A 852 -7.95 -0.05 -1.73
C THR A 852 -7.94 -1.36 -0.95
N ILE A 853 -8.07 -1.23 0.37
CA ILE A 853 -8.18 -2.38 1.30
C ILE A 853 -9.54 -2.47 1.99
N ARG A 854 -10.43 -1.48 1.77
CA ARG A 854 -11.80 -1.40 2.29
C ARG A 854 -12.75 -0.95 1.19
N ALA A 855 -14.05 -0.98 1.46
CA ALA A 855 -15.04 -0.34 0.61
C ALA A 855 -14.85 1.19 0.61
N ILE A 856 -15.15 1.81 -0.53
CA ILE A 856 -15.10 3.25 -0.75
C ILE A 856 -16.38 3.68 -1.47
N GLY A 857 -16.95 4.82 -1.08
CA GLY A 857 -18.17 5.32 -1.73
C GLY A 857 -17.91 5.71 -3.19
N GLN A 858 -18.81 5.32 -4.10
CA GLN A 858 -18.68 5.58 -5.55
C GLN A 858 -18.35 7.03 -5.88
N PHE A 859 -19.10 8.00 -5.33
CA PHE A 859 -18.89 9.43 -5.59
C PHE A 859 -17.51 9.91 -5.10
N SER A 860 -17.06 9.42 -3.94
CA SER A 860 -15.74 9.71 -3.38
C SER A 860 -14.62 9.14 -4.27
N ALA A 861 -14.80 7.91 -4.76
CA ALA A 861 -13.87 7.25 -5.67
C ALA A 861 -13.73 8.00 -7.01
N GLU A 862 -14.84 8.44 -7.61
CA GLU A 862 -14.84 9.25 -8.84
C GLU A 862 -14.04 10.56 -8.68
N ASN A 863 -14.32 11.33 -7.63
CA ASN A 863 -13.66 12.62 -7.39
C ASN A 863 -12.16 12.45 -7.07
N PHE A 864 -11.82 11.41 -6.30
CA PHE A 864 -10.42 11.11 -5.99
C PHE A 864 -9.66 10.65 -7.24
N ASN A 865 -10.28 9.86 -8.13
CA ASN A 865 -9.65 9.41 -9.37
C ASN A 865 -9.30 10.58 -10.31
N ASP A 866 -10.20 11.56 -10.43
CA ASP A 866 -9.96 12.80 -11.19
C ASP A 866 -8.76 13.58 -10.62
N THR A 867 -8.77 13.79 -9.29
CA THR A 867 -7.72 14.54 -8.57
C THR A 867 -6.36 13.84 -8.65
N LEU A 868 -6.36 12.52 -8.47
CA LEU A 868 -5.16 11.70 -8.56
C LEU A 868 -4.54 11.77 -9.96
N THR A 869 -5.36 11.63 -11.00
CA THR A 869 -4.90 11.61 -12.40
C THR A 869 -4.32 12.97 -12.80
N GLU A 870 -4.96 14.08 -12.37
CA GLU A 870 -4.46 15.44 -12.60
C GLU A 870 -3.05 15.64 -12.02
N ASN A 871 -2.83 15.19 -10.77
CA ASN A 871 -1.52 15.26 -10.14
C ASN A 871 -0.51 14.29 -10.78
N LEU A 872 -0.92 13.06 -11.10
CA LEU A 872 -0.08 12.00 -11.67
C LEU A 872 0.52 12.41 -13.00
N LEU A 873 -0.30 13.05 -13.83
CA LEU A 873 0.09 13.52 -15.15
C LEU A 873 0.56 14.97 -15.14
N SER A 874 0.50 15.65 -13.99
CA SER A 874 0.94 17.04 -13.80
C SER A 874 0.36 17.94 -14.89
N PHE A 875 -0.98 18.07 -14.94
CA PHE A 875 -1.66 18.90 -15.94
C PHE A 875 -1.09 20.33 -15.96
N GLY A 876 -0.94 20.90 -17.17
CA GLY A 876 -0.26 22.18 -17.39
C GLY A 876 1.27 22.20 -17.20
N SER A 877 1.94 21.11 -16.80
CA SER A 877 3.39 21.04 -16.55
C SER A 877 4.03 19.77 -17.14
N ASN A 878 5.35 19.71 -17.32
CA ASN A 878 6.08 18.47 -17.66
C ASN A 878 6.99 17.99 -16.50
N GLN A 879 6.78 18.54 -15.30
CA GLN A 879 7.52 18.16 -14.09
C GLN A 879 6.71 17.13 -13.31
N TYR A 880 7.11 15.87 -13.46
CA TYR A 880 6.45 14.73 -12.81
C TYR A 880 7.09 14.42 -11.46
N THR A 881 6.30 13.85 -10.55
CA THR A 881 6.75 13.31 -9.26
C THR A 881 6.71 11.78 -9.27
N SER A 882 7.24 11.13 -8.22
CA SER A 882 7.08 9.68 -8.08
C SER A 882 5.62 9.34 -7.79
N ILE A 883 5.21 8.10 -8.08
CA ILE A 883 3.80 7.69 -7.98
C ILE A 883 3.28 7.83 -6.54
N ALA A 884 4.10 7.48 -5.54
CA ALA A 884 3.76 7.64 -4.13
C ALA A 884 3.64 9.11 -3.72
N GLU A 885 4.53 9.98 -4.23
CA GLU A 885 4.45 11.43 -3.98
C GLU A 885 3.18 12.03 -4.61
N THR A 886 2.76 11.57 -5.80
CA THR A 886 1.47 11.93 -6.38
C THR A 886 0.31 11.55 -5.46
N LEU A 887 0.30 10.32 -4.92
CA LEU A 887 -0.75 9.88 -4.00
C LEU A 887 -0.80 10.77 -2.76
N ARG A 888 0.36 11.06 -2.15
CA ARG A 888 0.50 11.93 -0.98
C ARG A 888 -0.11 13.32 -1.22
N ILE A 889 0.27 13.97 -2.32
CA ILE A 889 -0.25 15.30 -2.69
C ILE A 889 -1.76 15.25 -2.93
N SER A 890 -2.25 14.19 -3.59
CA SER A 890 -3.68 14.03 -3.88
C SER A 890 -4.49 13.87 -2.60
N LYS A 891 -4.04 13.06 -1.63
CA LYS A 891 -4.68 12.92 -0.32
C LYS A 891 -4.66 14.25 0.47
N ASN A 892 -3.53 14.94 0.49
CA ASN A 892 -3.42 16.24 1.17
C ASN A 892 -4.27 17.35 0.53
N SER A 893 -4.69 17.21 -0.73
CA SER A 893 -5.54 18.22 -1.38
C SER A 893 -6.98 18.23 -0.86
N ASN A 894 -7.48 17.07 -0.41
CA ASN A 894 -8.83 16.89 0.14
C ASN A 894 -8.85 15.72 1.15
N PRO A 895 -8.32 15.92 2.36
CA PRO A 895 -8.20 14.87 3.37
C PRO A 895 -9.55 14.43 3.94
N ASN A 896 -9.88 13.14 3.84
CA ASN A 896 -11.13 12.57 4.36
C ASN A 896 -11.08 11.03 4.51
N SER A 897 -12.11 10.41 5.13
CA SER A 897 -12.13 8.96 5.37
C SER A 897 -11.99 8.10 4.11
N ALA A 898 -12.56 8.51 2.99
CA ALA A 898 -12.48 7.77 1.73
C ALA A 898 -11.06 7.70 1.20
N THR A 899 -10.25 8.73 1.43
CA THR A 899 -8.84 8.72 1.01
C THR A 899 -7.95 7.84 1.89
N ASN A 900 -8.38 7.55 3.13
CA ASN A 900 -7.60 6.76 4.09
C ASN A 900 -7.50 5.28 3.69
N VAL A 901 -8.46 4.80 2.91
CA VAL A 901 -8.49 3.41 2.43
C VAL A 901 -7.72 3.20 1.13
N VAL A 902 -7.14 4.27 0.55
CA VAL A 902 -6.36 4.20 -0.70
C VAL A 902 -4.86 4.05 -0.40
N PHE A 903 -4.23 3.08 -1.03
CA PHE A 903 -2.85 2.67 -0.78
C PHE A 903 -1.99 2.75 -2.03
N TYR A 904 -0.70 3.02 -1.84
CA TYR A 904 0.33 2.79 -2.85
C TYR A 904 1.11 1.52 -2.51
N ILE A 905 0.97 0.50 -3.36
CA ILE A 905 1.72 -0.75 -3.29
C ILE A 905 2.84 -0.71 -4.32
N GLY A 906 4.08 -0.75 -3.86
CA GLY A 906 5.28 -0.64 -4.70
C GLY A 906 6.41 0.16 -4.03
N ASP A 907 7.46 0.42 -4.80
CA ASP A 907 8.60 1.24 -4.38
C ASP A 907 8.22 2.75 -4.43
N PRO A 908 8.30 3.51 -3.32
CA PRO A 908 7.87 4.91 -3.26
C PRO A 908 8.72 5.87 -4.10
N ALA A 909 9.97 5.49 -4.42
CA ALA A 909 10.87 6.28 -5.24
C ALA A 909 10.65 6.06 -6.75
N LEU A 910 9.69 5.22 -7.14
CA LEU A 910 9.39 4.88 -8.52
C LEU A 910 8.61 5.99 -9.24
N PHE A 911 9.12 6.42 -10.40
CA PHE A 911 8.44 7.32 -11.31
C PHE A 911 7.71 6.55 -12.40
N LEU A 912 6.58 7.07 -12.88
CA LEU A 912 6.05 6.62 -14.16
C LEU A 912 7.09 6.89 -15.25
N ALA A 913 7.27 5.92 -16.14
CA ALA A 913 8.22 6.00 -17.24
C ALA A 913 7.70 6.88 -18.39
N ILE A 914 7.15 8.05 -18.08
CA ILE A 914 6.62 9.02 -19.05
C ILE A 914 7.80 9.54 -19.90
N PRO A 915 7.80 9.36 -21.23
CA PRO A 915 8.89 9.83 -22.08
C PRO A 915 8.93 11.36 -22.13
N LYS A 916 10.11 11.94 -22.35
CA LYS A 916 10.26 13.40 -22.40
C LYS A 916 9.68 13.98 -23.71
N PRO A 917 8.97 15.10 -23.69
CA PRO A 917 8.69 15.86 -24.91
C PRO A 917 9.97 16.58 -25.40
N LYS A 918 10.17 16.91 -26.69
CA LYS A 918 9.24 16.95 -27.83
C LYS A 918 9.82 16.29 -29.09
N ILE A 919 9.07 15.38 -29.71
CA ILE A 919 9.23 15.00 -31.12
C ILE A 919 8.24 15.81 -31.95
N ARG A 920 8.70 16.45 -33.04
CA ARG A 920 7.85 17.28 -33.91
C ARG A 920 7.93 16.86 -35.38
N LEU A 921 6.77 16.83 -36.03
CA LEU A 921 6.70 16.81 -37.48
C LEU A 921 7.10 18.18 -38.03
N THR A 922 7.88 18.22 -39.11
CA THR A 922 8.33 19.47 -39.74
C THR A 922 7.85 19.62 -41.17
N LYS A 923 7.79 18.51 -41.92
CA LYS A 923 7.36 18.49 -43.32
C LYS A 923 6.54 17.26 -43.64
N VAL A 924 5.63 17.44 -44.60
CA VAL A 924 4.90 16.38 -45.30
C VAL A 924 5.15 16.58 -46.79
N ASN A 925 5.63 15.55 -47.48
CA ASN A 925 5.97 15.61 -48.91
C ASN A 925 6.87 16.81 -49.26
N ASP A 926 7.89 17.02 -48.43
CA ASP A 926 8.85 18.14 -48.50
C ASP A 926 8.25 19.56 -48.31
N VAL A 927 6.94 19.67 -48.08
CA VAL A 927 6.23 20.91 -47.74
C VAL A 927 6.23 21.12 -46.23
N PRO A 928 6.66 22.28 -45.70
CA PRO A 928 6.58 22.58 -44.28
C PRO A 928 5.14 22.51 -43.74
N ILE A 929 4.94 21.93 -42.55
CA ILE A 929 3.60 21.82 -41.93
C ILE A 929 2.99 23.18 -41.52
N THR A 930 3.77 24.26 -41.62
CA THR A 930 3.29 25.64 -41.44
C THR A 930 2.59 26.18 -42.69
N GLN A 931 2.69 25.48 -43.82
CA GLN A 931 1.98 25.76 -45.06
C GLN A 931 0.83 24.78 -45.24
N THR A 932 -0.05 25.06 -46.20
CA THR A 932 -1.10 24.09 -46.59
C THR A 932 -0.45 22.84 -47.17
N ILE A 933 -0.69 21.70 -46.53
CA ILE A 933 -0.28 20.38 -46.99
C ILE A 933 -1.49 19.64 -47.58
N ASP A 934 -1.25 18.68 -48.46
CA ASP A 934 -2.31 17.84 -49.01
C ASP A 934 -2.88 16.87 -47.96
N ASP A 935 -4.17 16.58 -48.08
CA ASP A 935 -4.84 15.56 -47.28
C ASP A 935 -4.25 14.17 -47.58
N PHE A 936 -4.16 13.32 -46.56
CA PHE A 936 -3.72 11.93 -46.70
C PHE A 936 -4.87 11.12 -47.31
N LYS A 937 -4.96 11.16 -48.64
CA LYS A 937 -5.94 10.42 -49.44
C LYS A 937 -5.55 8.96 -49.53
N SER A 938 -6.54 8.08 -49.71
CA SER A 938 -6.29 6.65 -49.91
C SER A 938 -5.34 6.43 -51.08
N LEU A 939 -4.39 5.51 -50.91
CA LEU A 939 -3.34 5.16 -51.89
C LEU A 939 -2.36 6.30 -52.24
N ALA A 940 -2.38 7.40 -51.49
CA ALA A 940 -1.35 8.44 -51.62
C ALA A 940 -0.05 7.99 -50.96
N ARG A 941 1.08 8.20 -51.63
CA ARG A 941 2.40 8.06 -51.02
C ARG A 941 2.72 9.30 -50.20
N ILE A 942 3.02 9.11 -48.93
CA ILE A 942 3.31 10.18 -47.97
C ILE A 942 4.74 10.03 -47.47
N LYS A 943 5.47 11.15 -47.47
CA LYS A 943 6.81 11.29 -46.90
C LYS A 943 6.73 12.20 -45.69
N LEU A 944 7.12 11.71 -44.52
CA LEU A 944 7.13 12.45 -43.27
C LEU A 944 8.56 12.78 -42.85
N THR A 945 8.82 14.04 -42.54
CA THR A 945 10.12 14.50 -42.01
C THR A 945 9.90 15.23 -40.70
N GLY A 946 10.69 14.90 -39.69
CA GLY A 946 10.59 15.55 -38.38
C GLY A 946 11.91 15.55 -37.62
N GLU A 947 11.83 16.02 -36.38
CA GLU A 947 12.98 16.12 -35.51
C GLU A 947 12.63 16.01 -34.03
N ILE A 948 13.64 15.73 -33.22
CA ILE A 948 13.60 15.64 -31.78
C ILE A 948 14.24 16.90 -31.21
N THR A 949 13.53 17.60 -30.34
CA THR A 949 14.00 18.85 -29.74
C THR A 949 14.04 18.77 -28.22
N ASP A 950 14.79 19.68 -27.61
CA ASP A 950 14.65 19.99 -26.19
C ASP A 950 13.35 20.79 -25.92
N GLU A 951 13.13 21.15 -24.65
CA GLU A 951 11.97 21.95 -24.22
C GLU A 951 11.98 23.38 -24.80
N ASN A 952 13.15 23.88 -25.21
CA ASN A 952 13.35 25.20 -25.82
C ASN A 952 13.29 25.17 -27.37
N GLU A 953 12.82 24.07 -27.94
CA GLU A 953 12.68 23.86 -29.39
C GLU A 953 14.00 23.77 -30.19
N ASN A 954 15.12 23.55 -29.51
CA ASN A 954 16.40 23.30 -30.19
C ASN A 954 16.52 21.82 -30.55
N THR A 955 16.89 21.53 -31.79
CA THR A 955 17.13 20.15 -32.25
C THR A 955 18.25 19.48 -31.44
N LEU A 956 17.98 18.29 -30.93
CA LEU A 956 18.96 17.46 -30.23
C LEU A 956 19.91 16.79 -31.22
N SER A 957 20.88 17.55 -31.71
CA SER A 957 21.85 17.11 -32.74
C SER A 957 22.72 15.91 -32.33
N ASN A 958 22.79 15.56 -31.05
CA ASN A 958 23.50 14.38 -30.53
C ASN A 958 22.58 13.16 -30.34
N TYR A 959 21.34 13.21 -30.83
CA TYR A 959 20.38 12.14 -30.68
C TYR A 959 20.44 11.18 -31.88
N ASN A 960 20.90 9.95 -31.63
CA ASN A 960 20.88 8.86 -32.61
C ASN A 960 20.13 7.67 -32.01
N GLY A 961 19.17 7.12 -32.73
CA GLY A 961 18.23 6.15 -32.16
C GLY A 961 17.20 5.66 -33.16
N GLU A 962 16.13 5.09 -32.63
CA GLU A 962 15.00 4.56 -33.41
C GLU A 962 13.73 5.32 -33.01
N LEU A 963 12.98 5.74 -34.03
CA LEU A 963 11.65 6.30 -33.94
C LEU A 963 10.62 5.21 -34.23
N TYR A 964 9.59 5.14 -33.40
CA TYR A 964 8.38 4.37 -33.56
C TYR A 964 7.24 5.35 -33.85
N THR A 965 6.55 5.15 -34.97
CA THR A 965 5.42 5.99 -35.36
C THR A 965 4.17 5.16 -35.51
N THR A 966 3.08 5.65 -34.93
CA THR A 966 1.73 5.10 -35.11
C THR A 966 0.84 6.21 -35.65
N ILE A 967 0.18 5.96 -36.77
CA ILE A 967 -0.78 6.91 -37.37
C ILE A 967 -2.17 6.32 -37.22
N PHE A 968 -3.02 7.02 -36.49
CA PHE A 968 -4.42 6.70 -36.32
C PHE A 968 -5.25 7.46 -37.34
N ASP A 969 -6.25 6.78 -37.92
CA ASP A 969 -7.33 7.46 -38.63
C ASP A 969 -8.10 8.38 -37.66
N LYS A 970 -9.03 9.16 -38.20
CA LYS A 970 -9.93 10.03 -37.45
C LYS A 970 -10.71 9.31 -36.36
N ILE A 971 -11.08 10.08 -35.34
CA ILE A 971 -11.87 9.60 -34.20
C ILE A 971 -13.18 8.94 -34.64
N ILE A 972 -13.54 7.87 -33.94
CA ILE A 972 -14.75 7.08 -34.19
C ILE A 972 -15.75 7.37 -33.07
N PRO A 973 -16.95 7.90 -33.39
CA PRO A 973 -18.02 7.98 -32.43
C PRO A 973 -18.51 6.57 -32.08
N ARG A 974 -18.70 6.32 -30.80
CA ARG A 974 -19.24 5.10 -30.21
C ARG A 974 -20.38 5.46 -29.28
N ILE A 975 -21.25 4.49 -29.04
CA ILE A 975 -22.37 4.60 -28.12
C ILE A 975 -22.38 3.35 -27.24
N THR A 976 -22.72 3.49 -25.97
CA THR A 976 -23.02 2.34 -25.11
C THR A 976 -24.36 1.72 -25.48
N TYR A 977 -24.54 0.43 -25.20
CA TYR A 977 -25.72 -0.33 -25.60
C TYR A 977 -26.81 -0.36 -24.55
N ASN A 978 -26.53 0.07 -23.32
CA ASN A 978 -27.46 -0.02 -22.19
C ASN A 978 -27.98 -1.46 -22.05
N ASN A 979 -27.06 -2.42 -22.00
CA ASN A 979 -27.38 -3.86 -22.03
C ASN A 979 -28.37 -4.25 -20.91
N ASP A 980 -28.26 -3.63 -19.74
CA ASP A 980 -29.08 -3.92 -18.54
C ASP A 980 -30.24 -2.93 -18.32
N GLU A 981 -30.47 -2.00 -19.24
CA GLU A 981 -31.54 -0.98 -19.18
C GLU A 981 -31.48 0.02 -18.00
N ASN A 982 -30.34 0.10 -17.31
CA ASN A 982 -30.18 0.91 -16.10
C ASN A 982 -29.58 2.32 -16.33
N SER A 983 -29.03 2.62 -17.51
CA SER A 983 -28.42 3.93 -17.79
C SER A 983 -28.78 4.47 -19.18
N PRO A 984 -28.86 5.80 -19.38
CA PRO A 984 -29.02 6.32 -20.73
C PRO A 984 -27.76 6.02 -21.57
N PRO A 985 -27.90 5.64 -22.85
CA PRO A 985 -26.75 5.45 -23.74
C PRO A 985 -25.83 6.68 -23.78
N ILE A 986 -24.53 6.45 -23.60
CA ILE A 986 -23.51 7.51 -23.57
C ILE A 986 -22.80 7.54 -24.92
N ASN A 987 -22.72 8.73 -25.51
CA ASN A 987 -21.88 8.95 -26.69
C ASN A 987 -20.45 9.26 -26.27
N PHE A 988 -19.49 8.55 -26.86
CA PHE A 988 -18.08 8.78 -26.63
C PHE A 988 -17.26 8.63 -27.91
N SER A 989 -16.02 9.09 -27.89
CA SER A 989 -15.10 8.95 -29.03
C SER A 989 -13.92 8.05 -28.69
N THR A 990 -13.51 7.25 -29.66
CA THR A 990 -12.32 6.38 -29.62
C THR A 990 -11.38 6.76 -30.76
N SER A 991 -10.08 6.44 -30.64
CA SER A 991 -9.16 6.61 -31.78
C SER A 991 -9.59 5.75 -32.97
N GLY A 992 -9.33 6.25 -34.17
CA GLY A 992 -9.54 5.47 -35.39
C GLY A 992 -8.58 4.30 -35.50
N GLU A 993 -8.85 3.45 -36.50
CA GLU A 993 -7.96 2.34 -36.85
C GLU A 993 -6.55 2.83 -37.14
N THR A 994 -5.57 1.98 -36.84
CA THR A 994 -4.18 2.32 -37.11
C THR A 994 -3.86 2.12 -38.59
N ILE A 995 -3.60 3.20 -39.31
CA ILE A 995 -3.35 3.15 -40.76
C ILE A 995 -1.86 2.93 -41.10
N PHE A 996 -0.98 3.11 -40.11
CA PHE A 996 0.46 2.85 -40.25
C PHE A 996 1.11 2.63 -38.88
N ARG A 997 1.95 1.58 -38.78
CA ARG A 997 2.89 1.34 -37.67
C ARG A 997 4.28 1.10 -38.23
N GLY A 998 5.18 2.05 -38.11
CA GLY A 998 6.51 1.91 -38.70
C GLY A 998 7.63 2.53 -37.90
N ASN A 999 8.83 2.04 -38.21
CA ASN A 999 10.06 2.38 -37.52
C ASN A 999 11.01 3.14 -38.45
N ALA A 1000 11.67 4.16 -37.93
CA ALA A 1000 12.62 4.97 -38.69
C ALA A 1000 13.88 5.27 -37.87
N THR A 1001 15.02 5.37 -38.55
CA THR A 1001 16.28 5.78 -37.94
C THR A 1001 16.25 7.27 -37.64
N VAL A 1002 16.64 7.63 -36.42
CA VAL A 1002 16.91 9.01 -36.03
C VAL A 1002 18.41 9.25 -36.12
N THR A 1003 18.82 10.23 -36.94
CA THR A 1003 20.21 10.65 -37.08
C THR A 1003 20.34 12.13 -36.73
N ASN A 1004 21.20 12.46 -35.77
CA ASN A 1004 21.42 13.83 -35.28
C ASN A 1004 20.11 14.58 -34.95
N GLY A 1005 19.18 13.88 -34.30
CA GLY A 1005 17.87 14.40 -33.91
C GLY A 1005 16.89 14.56 -35.06
N LYS A 1006 17.16 14.08 -36.27
CA LYS A 1006 16.27 14.17 -37.43
C LYS A 1006 15.87 12.80 -37.93
N PHE A 1007 14.66 12.69 -38.47
CA PHE A 1007 14.13 11.46 -39.05
C PHE A 1007 13.33 11.75 -40.31
N GLU A 1008 13.26 10.75 -41.18
CA GLU A 1008 12.46 10.76 -42.40
C GLU A 1008 12.04 9.33 -42.74
N PHE A 1009 10.78 9.14 -43.13
CA PHE A 1009 10.30 7.88 -43.68
C PHE A 1009 9.12 8.12 -44.62
N SER A 1010 8.77 7.10 -45.41
CA SER A 1010 7.62 7.13 -46.31
C SER A 1010 6.69 5.96 -46.03
N PHE A 1011 5.43 6.10 -46.41
CA PHE A 1011 4.46 5.01 -46.45
C PHE A 1011 3.38 5.32 -47.51
N VAL A 1012 2.57 4.31 -47.84
CA VAL A 1012 1.38 4.48 -48.68
C VAL A 1012 0.16 4.41 -47.77
N VAL A 1013 -0.75 5.38 -47.90
CA VAL A 1013 -1.98 5.41 -47.11
C VAL A 1013 -2.89 4.25 -47.56
N PRO A 1014 -3.35 3.38 -46.64
CA PRO A 1014 -4.21 2.25 -46.98
C PRO A 1014 -5.46 2.65 -47.75
N ARG A 1015 -5.94 1.76 -48.63
CA ARG A 1015 -7.21 1.94 -49.33
C ARG A 1015 -8.41 2.03 -48.38
N ASP A 1016 -8.30 1.36 -47.24
CA ASP A 1016 -9.38 1.17 -46.27
C ASP A 1016 -9.52 2.30 -45.24
N ILE A 1017 -8.80 3.43 -45.40
CA ILE A 1017 -9.11 4.63 -44.61
C ILE A 1017 -10.56 5.04 -44.84
N ARG A 1018 -11.22 5.63 -43.83
CA ARG A 1018 -12.60 6.09 -44.09
C ARG A 1018 -12.59 7.33 -44.99
N ILE A 1019 -13.52 7.39 -45.94
CA ILE A 1019 -13.55 8.42 -46.99
C ILE A 1019 -13.75 9.87 -46.49
N PRO A 1020 -14.61 10.17 -45.49
CA PRO A 1020 -14.78 11.56 -45.03
C PRO A 1020 -13.46 12.14 -44.51
N VAL A 1021 -13.09 13.33 -45.00
CA VAL A 1021 -11.88 14.04 -44.58
C VAL A 1021 -12.08 14.62 -43.17
N ALA A 1022 -11.24 14.21 -42.24
CA ALA A 1022 -11.17 14.79 -40.90
C ALA A 1022 -9.74 14.69 -40.34
N ASN A 1023 -9.51 15.24 -39.15
CA ASN A 1023 -8.20 15.20 -38.52
C ASN A 1023 -7.86 13.78 -38.05
N GLY A 1024 -6.68 13.30 -38.42
CA GLY A 1024 -6.06 12.09 -37.86
C GLY A 1024 -5.10 12.41 -36.73
N LYS A 1025 -4.42 11.39 -36.20
CA LYS A 1025 -3.39 11.56 -35.18
C LYS A 1025 -2.12 10.79 -35.55
N ILE A 1026 -0.98 11.46 -35.51
CA ILE A 1026 0.34 10.82 -35.51
C ILE A 1026 0.84 10.79 -34.08
N SER A 1027 1.24 9.62 -33.58
CA SER A 1027 1.91 9.42 -32.30
C SER A 1027 3.35 8.98 -32.53
N PHE A 1028 4.29 9.68 -31.90
CA PHE A 1028 5.72 9.43 -31.99
C PHE A 1028 6.26 8.93 -30.66
N TYR A 1029 7.16 7.96 -30.71
CA TYR A 1029 8.01 7.56 -29.60
C TYR A 1029 9.41 7.31 -30.13
N ALA A 1030 10.46 7.83 -29.48
CA ALA A 1030 11.84 7.56 -29.87
C ALA A 1030 12.63 7.02 -28.70
N LYS A 1031 13.53 6.07 -28.97
CA LYS A 1031 14.54 5.60 -28.01
C LYS A 1031 15.93 5.91 -28.53
N LYS A 1032 16.82 6.36 -27.65
CA LYS A 1032 18.22 6.65 -28.00
C LYS A 1032 19.06 5.38 -27.93
N ASN A 1033 20.05 5.26 -28.80
CA ASN A 1033 20.97 4.13 -28.78
C ASN A 1033 21.87 4.18 -27.53
N GLN A 1034 22.03 3.02 -26.88
CA GLN A 1034 23.00 2.78 -25.79
C GLN A 1034 22.83 3.66 -24.53
N LEU A 1035 21.74 4.44 -24.44
CA LEU A 1035 21.43 5.32 -23.31
C LEU A 1035 19.99 5.14 -22.88
N PHE A 1036 19.73 5.31 -21.58
CA PHE A 1036 18.42 5.22 -20.94
C PHE A 1036 17.55 6.46 -21.18
N GLU A 1037 17.44 6.90 -22.44
CA GLU A 1037 16.78 8.16 -22.84
C GLU A 1037 15.73 7.91 -23.93
N ASN A 1038 14.55 8.49 -23.78
CA ASN A 1038 13.45 8.39 -24.73
C ASN A 1038 12.62 9.68 -24.81
N GLN A 1039 11.93 9.83 -25.94
CA GLN A 1039 11.14 11.00 -26.26
C GLN A 1039 9.79 10.62 -26.82
N THR A 1040 8.82 11.53 -26.70
CA THR A 1040 7.49 11.39 -27.25
C THR A 1040 7.06 12.67 -27.98
N GLY A 1041 6.05 12.53 -28.84
CA GLY A 1041 5.45 13.64 -29.56
C GLY A 1041 4.21 13.21 -30.31
N PHE A 1042 3.54 14.17 -30.92
CA PHE A 1042 2.31 13.92 -31.65
C PHE A 1042 2.06 15.01 -32.70
N ASP A 1043 1.18 14.72 -33.66
CA ASP A 1043 0.53 15.70 -34.52
C ASP A 1043 -0.96 15.35 -34.67
N THR A 1044 -1.86 16.32 -34.52
CA THR A 1044 -3.32 16.16 -34.68
C THR A 1044 -3.90 17.08 -35.75
N LYS A 1045 -3.04 17.74 -36.55
CA LYS A 1045 -3.44 18.71 -37.58
C LYS A 1045 -3.53 18.09 -38.96
N ILE A 1046 -2.90 16.94 -39.18
CA ILE A 1046 -2.99 16.21 -40.44
C ILE A 1046 -4.45 15.81 -40.73
N LYS A 1047 -4.84 15.92 -41.99
CA LYS A 1047 -6.15 15.49 -42.48
C LYS A 1047 -6.03 14.16 -43.19
N ILE A 1048 -6.91 13.22 -42.87
CA ILE A 1048 -6.98 11.89 -43.48
C ILE A 1048 -8.37 11.70 -44.07
N GLY A 1049 -8.43 11.27 -45.33
CA GLY A 1049 -9.67 11.02 -46.08
C GLY A 1049 -9.57 11.40 -47.54
N GLY A 1050 -10.62 11.09 -48.30
CA GLY A 1050 -10.66 11.25 -49.76
C GLY A 1050 -9.96 10.13 -50.52
N ILE A 1051 -10.12 10.14 -51.83
CA ILE A 1051 -9.61 9.12 -52.75
C ILE A 1051 -8.55 9.75 -53.66
N ASN A 1052 -7.42 9.07 -53.84
CA ASN A 1052 -6.46 9.44 -54.88
C ASN A 1052 -6.91 8.87 -56.23
N GLU A 1053 -7.57 9.68 -57.06
CA GLU A 1053 -8.05 9.27 -58.39
C GLU A 1053 -6.91 8.93 -59.37
N ASN A 1054 -5.66 9.31 -59.04
CA ASN A 1054 -4.48 9.09 -59.88
C ASN A 1054 -3.59 7.95 -59.36
N ALA A 1055 -4.07 7.11 -58.43
CA ALA A 1055 -3.30 5.97 -57.93
C ALA A 1055 -3.05 4.93 -59.06
N VAL A 1056 -1.82 4.43 -59.15
CA VAL A 1056 -1.46 3.37 -60.10
C VAL A 1056 -2.11 2.06 -59.65
N ALA A 1057 -2.67 1.27 -60.57
CA ALA A 1057 -3.28 -0.01 -60.21
C ALA A 1057 -2.21 -1.03 -59.76
N ASP A 1058 -2.49 -1.71 -58.66
CA ASP A 1058 -1.69 -2.83 -58.14
C ASP A 1058 -2.59 -4.08 -58.01
N ASN A 1059 -2.11 -5.21 -58.52
CA ASN A 1059 -2.79 -6.51 -58.46
C ASN A 1059 -1.83 -7.63 -57.97
N ILE A 1060 -0.71 -7.27 -57.34
CA ILE A 1060 0.29 -8.23 -56.84
C ILE A 1060 -0.02 -8.51 -55.38
N SER A 1061 -0.22 -9.78 -55.01
CA SER A 1061 -0.42 -10.16 -53.61
C SER A 1061 0.88 -10.03 -52.79
N PRO A 1062 0.77 -9.70 -51.49
CA PRO A 1062 1.92 -9.67 -50.60
C PRO A 1062 2.52 -11.08 -50.41
N LYS A 1063 3.80 -11.15 -50.05
CA LYS A 1063 4.48 -12.40 -49.67
C LYS A 1063 4.46 -12.55 -48.17
N VAL A 1064 4.33 -13.79 -47.68
CA VAL A 1064 4.38 -14.10 -46.23
C VAL A 1064 5.24 -15.33 -45.94
N LYS A 1065 5.98 -15.29 -44.83
CA LYS A 1065 6.63 -16.45 -44.21
C LYS A 1065 6.18 -16.59 -42.76
N LEU A 1066 5.74 -17.77 -42.38
CA LEU A 1066 5.23 -18.08 -41.04
C LEU A 1066 6.21 -18.97 -40.27
N TYR A 1067 6.38 -18.71 -38.99
CA TYR A 1067 7.18 -19.52 -38.08
C TYR A 1067 6.58 -19.57 -36.67
N MET A 1068 7.04 -20.51 -35.84
CA MET A 1068 6.72 -20.55 -34.40
C MET A 1068 7.97 -20.27 -33.56
N ASN A 1069 7.88 -19.30 -32.65
CA ASN A 1069 8.93 -18.74 -31.78
C ASN A 1069 10.14 -18.11 -32.49
N ASP A 1070 10.74 -18.78 -33.47
CA ASP A 1070 11.88 -18.30 -34.24
C ASP A 1070 11.87 -18.84 -35.68
N GLU A 1071 12.75 -18.31 -36.54
CA GLU A 1071 12.86 -18.70 -37.96
C GLU A 1071 13.42 -20.13 -38.18
N THR A 1072 13.81 -20.84 -37.11
CA THR A 1072 14.31 -22.22 -37.23
C THR A 1072 13.18 -23.26 -37.22
N PHE A 1073 11.96 -22.84 -36.87
CA PHE A 1073 10.80 -23.71 -36.86
C PHE A 1073 10.43 -24.16 -38.28
N VAL A 1074 10.07 -25.45 -38.40
CA VAL A 1074 9.59 -26.06 -39.63
C VAL A 1074 8.16 -26.53 -39.40
N SER A 1075 7.26 -26.24 -40.36
CA SER A 1075 5.86 -26.67 -40.32
C SER A 1075 5.74 -28.18 -40.04
N GLY A 1076 4.90 -28.54 -39.07
CA GLY A 1076 4.76 -29.88 -38.49
C GLY A 1076 5.68 -30.15 -37.29
N GLY A 1077 6.54 -29.20 -36.91
CA GLY A 1077 7.42 -29.28 -35.74
C GLY A 1077 6.67 -29.25 -34.42
N ILE A 1078 7.36 -29.63 -33.33
CA ILE A 1078 6.78 -29.60 -31.98
C ILE A 1078 6.82 -28.20 -31.37
N THR A 1079 5.84 -27.89 -30.52
CA THR A 1079 5.78 -26.66 -29.72
C THR A 1079 5.41 -26.97 -28.26
N ASN A 1080 5.43 -25.95 -27.40
CA ASN A 1080 4.73 -25.95 -26.11
C ASN A 1080 3.26 -25.52 -26.28
N THR A 1081 2.50 -25.41 -25.19
CA THR A 1081 1.09 -24.98 -25.18
C THR A 1081 0.89 -23.48 -25.46
N SER A 1082 1.97 -22.70 -25.40
CA SER A 1082 1.94 -21.24 -25.53
C SER A 1082 3.07 -20.71 -26.43
N PRO A 1083 3.13 -21.09 -27.73
CA PRO A 1083 4.13 -20.59 -28.66
C PRO A 1083 3.83 -19.16 -29.13
N PHE A 1084 4.78 -18.53 -29.81
CA PHE A 1084 4.57 -17.28 -30.55
C PHE A 1084 4.42 -17.57 -32.04
N LEU A 1085 3.36 -17.07 -32.66
CA LEU A 1085 3.25 -17.01 -34.12
C LEU A 1085 4.07 -15.82 -34.63
N LEU A 1086 5.00 -16.09 -35.54
CA LEU A 1086 5.75 -15.07 -36.27
C LEU A 1086 5.27 -15.03 -37.72
N ALA A 1087 4.97 -13.85 -38.24
CA ALA A 1087 4.75 -13.66 -39.68
C ALA A 1087 5.63 -12.53 -40.20
N PHE A 1088 6.36 -12.79 -41.29
CA PHE A 1088 7.17 -11.81 -42.01
C PHE A 1088 6.50 -11.54 -43.35
N LEU A 1089 6.20 -10.27 -43.62
CA LEU A 1089 5.42 -9.83 -44.76
C LEU A 1089 6.23 -8.87 -45.63
N GLU A 1090 6.02 -8.94 -46.95
CA GLU A 1090 6.70 -8.10 -47.95
C GLU A 1090 5.74 -7.73 -49.08
N ASP A 1091 5.67 -6.44 -49.41
CA ASP A 1091 4.88 -5.87 -50.51
C ASP A 1091 5.43 -4.50 -50.95
N GLU A 1092 5.41 -4.17 -52.25
CA GLU A 1092 5.95 -2.90 -52.78
C GLU A 1092 5.25 -1.66 -52.23
N ASN A 1093 3.95 -1.76 -51.96
CA ASN A 1093 3.13 -0.67 -51.43
C ASN A 1093 2.92 -0.78 -49.90
N GLY A 1094 3.40 -1.86 -49.30
CA GLY A 1094 3.31 -2.13 -47.87
C GLY A 1094 2.04 -2.89 -47.48
N ILE A 1095 1.96 -3.24 -46.19
CA ILE A 1095 0.89 -4.08 -45.65
C ILE A 1095 -0.22 -3.20 -45.06
N ASN A 1096 -1.47 -3.58 -45.32
CA ASN A 1096 -2.62 -2.90 -44.76
C ASN A 1096 -2.75 -3.22 -43.27
N THR A 1097 -2.59 -2.19 -42.44
CA THR A 1097 -2.88 -2.26 -40.99
C THR A 1097 -4.24 -1.65 -40.64
N ALA A 1098 -4.89 -0.96 -41.58
CA ALA A 1098 -6.20 -0.36 -41.37
C ALA A 1098 -7.28 -1.46 -41.39
N SER A 1099 -8.15 -1.46 -40.40
CA SER A 1099 -9.25 -2.42 -40.31
C SER A 1099 -10.37 -2.02 -41.29
N GLY A 1100 -10.34 -2.58 -42.50
CA GLY A 1100 -11.41 -2.52 -43.49
C GLY A 1100 -12.36 -3.70 -43.38
N ILE A 1101 -13.57 -3.62 -43.98
CA ILE A 1101 -14.52 -4.75 -43.96
C ILE A 1101 -13.88 -5.97 -44.64
N GLY A 1102 -13.45 -6.93 -43.83
CA GLY A 1102 -12.87 -8.20 -44.29
C GLY A 1102 -11.40 -8.15 -44.70
N HIS A 1103 -10.66 -7.09 -44.38
CA HIS A 1103 -9.23 -6.93 -44.74
C HIS A 1103 -8.29 -6.87 -43.52
N ASP A 1104 -8.73 -7.38 -42.37
CA ASP A 1104 -7.94 -7.48 -41.15
C ASP A 1104 -6.87 -8.56 -41.22
N ILE A 1105 -5.67 -8.31 -40.72
CA ILE A 1105 -4.67 -9.37 -40.53
C ILE A 1105 -5.21 -10.35 -39.49
N VAL A 1106 -5.49 -11.59 -39.89
CA VAL A 1106 -6.11 -12.59 -39.01
C VAL A 1106 -5.39 -13.93 -39.03
N ALA A 1107 -5.42 -14.63 -37.90
CA ALA A 1107 -5.05 -16.03 -37.79
C ALA A 1107 -6.24 -16.86 -37.31
N VAL A 1108 -6.54 -17.94 -38.01
CA VAL A 1108 -7.61 -18.89 -37.68
C VAL A 1108 -6.97 -20.19 -37.21
N LEU A 1109 -7.25 -20.60 -35.97
CA LEU A 1109 -6.79 -21.86 -35.41
C LEU A 1109 -7.80 -22.97 -35.72
N ASP A 1110 -7.33 -24.07 -36.28
CA ASP A 1110 -8.08 -25.30 -36.56
C ASP A 1110 -9.41 -25.10 -37.31
N GLY A 1111 -9.47 -24.07 -38.15
CA GLY A 1111 -10.65 -23.74 -38.94
C GLY A 1111 -11.78 -23.01 -38.19
N ASP A 1112 -11.56 -22.56 -36.94
CA ASP A 1112 -12.52 -21.74 -36.19
C ASP A 1112 -12.59 -20.30 -36.74
N VAL A 1113 -13.25 -20.15 -37.89
CA VAL A 1113 -13.47 -18.86 -38.55
C VAL A 1113 -14.42 -17.94 -37.78
N SER A 1114 -15.13 -18.46 -36.77
CA SER A 1114 -16.02 -17.67 -35.92
C SER A 1114 -15.25 -16.88 -34.86
N ASN A 1115 -14.07 -17.35 -34.45
CA ASN A 1115 -13.22 -16.70 -33.45
C ASN A 1115 -11.78 -16.49 -33.96
N PRO A 1116 -11.57 -15.68 -35.02
CA PRO A 1116 -10.22 -15.41 -35.51
C PRO A 1116 -9.42 -14.55 -34.53
N TYR A 1117 -8.11 -14.77 -34.45
CA TYR A 1117 -7.20 -13.85 -33.80
C TYR A 1117 -6.99 -12.62 -34.68
N LEU A 1118 -7.28 -11.42 -34.16
CA LEU A 1118 -7.04 -10.15 -34.83
C LEU A 1118 -5.60 -9.67 -34.57
N LEU A 1119 -4.82 -9.47 -35.63
CA LEU A 1119 -3.36 -9.30 -35.54
C LEU A 1119 -2.84 -7.94 -36.04
N ASN A 1120 -3.70 -7.04 -36.53
CA ASN A 1120 -3.29 -5.75 -37.14
C ASN A 1120 -2.34 -4.95 -36.22
N ASP A 1121 -2.64 -4.91 -34.93
CA ASP A 1121 -1.86 -4.17 -33.93
C ASP A 1121 -0.50 -4.80 -33.57
N TYR A 1122 -0.25 -6.04 -33.98
CA TYR A 1122 1.02 -6.74 -33.75
C TYR A 1122 2.00 -6.56 -34.91
N TYR A 1123 1.54 -6.04 -36.07
CA TYR A 1123 2.39 -5.76 -37.21
C TYR A 1123 3.14 -4.44 -37.06
N GLN A 1124 4.42 -4.46 -37.43
CA GLN A 1124 5.26 -3.27 -37.55
C GLN A 1124 6.17 -3.40 -38.76
N THR A 1125 6.50 -2.28 -39.41
CA THR A 1125 7.47 -2.27 -40.51
C THR A 1125 8.89 -2.57 -40.03
N SER A 1126 9.72 -3.03 -40.96
CA SER A 1126 11.17 -3.04 -40.81
C SER A 1126 11.68 -1.61 -40.63
N LEU A 1127 12.86 -1.47 -40.04
CA LEU A 1127 13.51 -0.17 -39.84
C LEU A 1127 13.80 0.47 -41.20
N ASP A 1128 13.35 1.72 -41.38
CA ASP A 1128 13.50 2.53 -42.61
C ASP A 1128 12.86 1.95 -43.88
N ASP A 1129 12.06 0.90 -43.76
CA ASP A 1129 11.46 0.21 -44.90
C ASP A 1129 9.99 -0.14 -44.63
N TYR A 1130 9.08 0.56 -45.31
CA TYR A 1130 7.64 0.32 -45.22
C TYR A 1130 7.16 -0.86 -46.08
N THR A 1131 8.02 -1.37 -46.99
CA THR A 1131 7.70 -2.46 -47.92
C THR A 1131 7.86 -3.84 -47.29
N SER A 1132 8.50 -3.93 -46.13
CA SER A 1132 8.64 -5.16 -45.36
C SER A 1132 8.30 -4.95 -43.89
N GLY A 1133 7.89 -6.02 -43.21
CA GLY A 1133 7.60 -5.95 -41.79
C GLY A 1133 7.38 -7.31 -41.16
N SER A 1134 7.11 -7.29 -39.86
CA SER A 1134 6.88 -8.51 -39.09
C SER A 1134 5.81 -8.30 -38.04
N LEU A 1135 5.15 -9.39 -37.66
CA LEU A 1135 4.29 -9.46 -36.49
C LEU A 1135 4.68 -10.64 -35.61
N ARG A 1136 4.51 -10.47 -34.30
CA ARG A 1136 4.80 -11.47 -33.27
C ARG A 1136 3.62 -11.58 -32.33
N PHE A 1137 2.86 -12.67 -32.42
CA PHE A 1137 1.63 -12.87 -31.68
C PHE A 1137 1.73 -14.05 -30.69
N PRO A 1138 1.46 -13.85 -29.39
CA PRO A 1138 1.43 -14.93 -28.41
C PRO A 1138 0.18 -15.81 -28.55
N LEU A 1139 0.37 -17.11 -28.75
CA LEU A 1139 -0.68 -18.12 -28.58
C LEU A 1139 -0.66 -18.62 -27.13
N ARG A 1140 -1.81 -18.99 -26.59
CA ARG A 1140 -1.97 -19.42 -25.19
C ARG A 1140 -2.93 -20.58 -25.08
N ASN A 1141 -2.64 -21.48 -24.12
CA ASN A 1141 -3.51 -22.59 -23.74
C ASN A 1141 -3.97 -23.44 -24.92
N ILE A 1142 -3.09 -23.61 -25.92
CA ILE A 1142 -3.38 -24.49 -27.04
C ILE A 1142 -3.32 -25.93 -26.51
N THR A 1143 -4.36 -26.69 -26.83
CA THR A 1143 -4.48 -28.09 -26.38
C THR A 1143 -3.34 -28.94 -26.96
N ALA A 1144 -3.03 -30.08 -26.33
CA ALA A 1144 -2.02 -30.98 -26.88
C ALA A 1144 -2.57 -31.70 -28.11
N GLY A 1145 -1.84 -31.67 -29.22
CA GLY A 1145 -2.32 -32.22 -30.49
C GLY A 1145 -1.66 -31.59 -31.72
N LEU A 1146 -2.09 -32.03 -32.89
CA LEU A 1146 -1.76 -31.39 -34.17
C LEU A 1146 -2.72 -30.21 -34.38
N HIS A 1147 -2.17 -29.04 -34.66
CA HIS A 1147 -2.90 -27.82 -34.92
C HIS A 1147 -2.49 -27.20 -36.25
N THR A 1148 -3.41 -26.47 -36.86
CA THR A 1148 -3.17 -25.68 -38.07
C THR A 1148 -3.59 -24.24 -37.84
N ILE A 1149 -2.72 -23.29 -38.18
CA ILE A 1149 -3.10 -21.89 -38.28
C ILE A 1149 -3.17 -21.49 -39.75
N THR A 1150 -4.34 -21.00 -40.15
CA THR A 1150 -4.55 -20.32 -41.42
C THR A 1150 -4.42 -18.82 -41.20
N PHE A 1151 -3.38 -18.21 -41.77
CA PHE A 1151 -3.07 -16.79 -41.68
C PHE A 1151 -3.52 -16.05 -42.94
N LYS A 1152 -4.15 -14.89 -42.78
CA LYS A 1152 -4.57 -14.01 -43.88
C LYS A 1152 -4.09 -12.58 -43.65
N ALA A 1153 -3.61 -11.94 -44.70
CA ALA A 1153 -3.19 -10.53 -44.71
C ALA A 1153 -3.48 -9.89 -46.07
N TRP A 1154 -3.42 -8.56 -46.14
CA TRP A 1154 -3.67 -7.76 -47.33
C TRP A 1154 -2.59 -6.70 -47.49
N ASP A 1155 -2.24 -6.37 -48.73
CA ASP A 1155 -1.48 -5.15 -49.02
C ASP A 1155 -2.38 -3.91 -48.88
N VAL A 1156 -1.80 -2.71 -48.94
CA VAL A 1156 -2.55 -1.44 -48.88
C VAL A 1156 -3.54 -1.21 -50.04
N TYR A 1157 -3.44 -1.98 -51.15
CA TYR A 1157 -4.36 -1.94 -52.30
C TYR A 1157 -5.52 -2.94 -52.20
N ASN A 1158 -5.52 -3.76 -51.15
CA ASN A 1158 -6.44 -4.85 -50.81
C ASN A 1158 -6.24 -6.15 -51.61
N ASN A 1159 -5.02 -6.43 -52.10
CA ASN A 1159 -4.67 -7.74 -52.63
C ASN A 1159 -4.40 -8.73 -51.48
N PRO A 1160 -5.11 -9.87 -51.40
CA PRO A 1160 -5.00 -10.79 -50.27
C PRO A 1160 -3.82 -11.76 -50.42
N ILE A 1161 -3.32 -12.27 -49.29
CA ILE A 1161 -2.51 -13.48 -49.17
C ILE A 1161 -3.11 -14.41 -48.11
N THR A 1162 -2.97 -15.73 -48.32
CA THR A 1162 -3.29 -16.75 -47.32
C THR A 1162 -2.13 -17.73 -47.23
N ALA A 1163 -1.70 -18.06 -46.01
CA ALA A 1163 -0.67 -19.05 -45.75
C ALA A 1163 -1.06 -19.92 -44.55
N GLU A 1164 -0.54 -21.14 -44.49
CA GLU A 1164 -0.82 -22.08 -43.40
C GLU A 1164 0.46 -22.55 -42.74
N ILE A 1165 0.40 -22.75 -41.42
CA ILE A 1165 1.45 -23.38 -40.64
C ILE A 1165 0.86 -24.47 -39.75
N GLN A 1166 1.47 -25.64 -39.78
CA GLN A 1166 1.09 -26.77 -38.92
C GLN A 1166 2.10 -26.89 -37.78
N PHE A 1167 1.64 -27.33 -36.63
CA PHE A 1167 2.49 -27.54 -35.45
C PHE A 1167 1.88 -28.56 -34.51
N VAL A 1168 2.72 -29.25 -33.74
CA VAL A 1168 2.29 -30.26 -32.77
C VAL A 1168 2.58 -29.77 -31.37
N VAL A 1169 1.53 -29.44 -30.61
CA VAL A 1169 1.66 -29.01 -29.23
C VAL A 1169 1.94 -30.23 -28.35
N MET A 1170 3.10 -30.21 -27.70
CA MET A 1170 3.45 -31.16 -26.65
C MET A 1170 3.04 -30.55 -25.30
N GLY A 1171 2.27 -31.28 -24.50
CA GLY A 1171 1.86 -30.81 -23.17
C GLY A 1171 3.05 -30.47 -22.25
N ASP A 1172 2.80 -29.63 -21.24
CA ASP A 1172 3.84 -29.06 -20.38
C ASP A 1172 4.20 -29.95 -19.17
N ASP A 1173 3.75 -31.20 -19.12
CA ASP A 1173 4.02 -32.10 -17.97
C ASP A 1173 5.40 -32.76 -18.04
N LYS A 1174 5.94 -32.95 -19.26
CA LYS A 1174 7.21 -33.66 -19.49
C LYS A 1174 8.02 -33.01 -20.60
N ILE A 1175 9.34 -33.13 -20.52
CA ILE A 1175 10.23 -32.79 -21.64
C ILE A 1175 10.05 -33.84 -22.72
N THR A 1176 9.81 -33.40 -23.95
CA THR A 1176 9.82 -34.26 -25.14
C THR A 1176 10.99 -33.89 -26.02
N LEU A 1177 11.71 -34.89 -26.52
CA LEU A 1177 12.82 -34.72 -27.46
C LEU A 1177 12.45 -35.34 -28.81
N THR A 1178 12.52 -34.55 -29.89
CA THR A 1178 12.33 -35.02 -31.28
C THR A 1178 13.50 -34.57 -32.14
N HIS A 1179 13.64 -35.15 -33.34
CA HIS A 1179 14.71 -34.82 -34.30
C HIS A 1179 16.12 -34.80 -33.69
N VAL A 1180 16.40 -35.74 -32.78
CA VAL A 1180 17.72 -35.89 -32.16
C VAL A 1180 18.68 -36.46 -33.21
N LEU A 1181 19.69 -35.70 -33.57
CA LEU A 1181 20.70 -36.09 -34.56
C LEU A 1181 22.03 -35.40 -34.29
N ASN A 1182 23.07 -35.81 -35.00
CA ASN A 1182 24.30 -35.07 -35.08
C ASN A 1182 24.61 -34.72 -36.54
N TYR A 1183 25.15 -33.52 -36.79
CA TYR A 1183 25.47 -33.04 -38.14
C TYR A 1183 26.81 -32.27 -38.16
N PRO A 1184 27.71 -32.54 -39.13
CA PRO A 1184 27.65 -33.62 -40.11
C PRO A 1184 27.74 -35.02 -39.48
N ASN A 1185 27.13 -36.04 -40.12
CA ASN A 1185 27.25 -37.45 -39.76
C ASN A 1185 27.21 -38.30 -41.03
N PRO A 1186 28.29 -39.00 -41.43
CA PRO A 1186 29.58 -39.09 -40.74
C PRO A 1186 30.36 -37.77 -40.68
N PHE A 1187 31.26 -37.60 -39.70
CA PHE A 1187 32.14 -36.42 -39.60
C PHE A 1187 33.63 -36.75 -39.57
N VAL A 1188 34.46 -35.77 -39.94
CA VAL A 1188 35.93 -35.87 -39.94
C VAL A 1188 36.57 -35.00 -38.86
N ASN A 1189 36.16 -33.73 -38.77
CA ASN A 1189 36.79 -32.73 -37.88
C ASN A 1189 35.90 -32.30 -36.72
N TYR A 1190 34.59 -32.23 -36.91
CA TYR A 1190 33.63 -31.90 -35.86
C TYR A 1190 32.21 -32.35 -36.23
N THR A 1191 31.36 -32.51 -35.22
CA THR A 1191 29.91 -32.64 -35.35
C THR A 1191 29.23 -31.74 -34.33
N GLN A 1192 28.02 -31.28 -34.64
CA GLN A 1192 27.12 -30.66 -33.69
C GLN A 1192 26.00 -31.63 -33.34
N PHE A 1193 25.47 -31.55 -32.12
CA PHE A 1193 24.32 -32.32 -31.68
C PHE A 1193 23.09 -31.44 -31.70
N TRP A 1194 22.12 -31.83 -32.53
CA TRP A 1194 20.89 -31.10 -32.77
C TRP A 1194 19.73 -31.88 -32.17
N PHE A 1195 18.78 -31.19 -31.56
CA PHE A 1195 17.55 -31.79 -31.05
C PHE A 1195 16.47 -30.74 -30.86
N SER A 1196 15.22 -31.16 -31.06
CA SER A 1196 14.06 -30.33 -30.75
C SER A 1196 13.48 -30.65 -29.38
N HIS A 1197 12.99 -29.65 -28.66
CA HIS A 1197 12.35 -29.80 -27.35
C HIS A 1197 11.16 -28.85 -27.17
N ASN A 1198 10.22 -29.21 -26.28
CA ASN A 1198 9.03 -28.41 -25.96
C ASN A 1198 9.22 -27.42 -24.80
N ARG A 1199 10.46 -27.02 -24.50
CA ARG A 1199 10.80 -26.13 -23.37
C ARG A 1199 11.60 -24.89 -23.80
N PRO A 1200 11.06 -24.03 -24.68
CA PRO A 1200 11.70 -22.76 -25.01
C PRO A 1200 11.69 -21.82 -23.79
N PHE A 1201 12.62 -20.87 -23.75
CA PHE A 1201 12.77 -19.88 -22.68
C PHE A 1201 13.03 -20.47 -21.28
N GLU A 1202 13.43 -21.75 -21.19
CA GLU A 1202 13.87 -22.41 -19.95
C GLU A 1202 15.36 -22.78 -20.02
N PRO A 1203 16.12 -22.64 -18.92
CA PRO A 1203 17.47 -23.18 -18.84
C PRO A 1203 17.42 -24.70 -18.69
N LEU A 1204 17.94 -25.39 -19.70
CA LEU A 1204 18.00 -26.84 -19.79
C LEU A 1204 19.43 -27.32 -19.52
N VAL A 1205 19.59 -28.20 -18.53
CA VAL A 1205 20.84 -28.91 -18.28
C VAL A 1205 20.92 -30.08 -19.27
N VAL A 1206 21.82 -29.97 -20.24
CA VAL A 1206 22.02 -30.96 -21.29
C VAL A 1206 23.32 -31.71 -21.05
N GLN A 1207 23.24 -33.03 -21.08
CA GLN A 1207 24.37 -33.93 -21.04
C GLN A 1207 24.43 -34.79 -22.30
N ILE A 1208 25.60 -34.84 -22.93
CA ILE A 1208 25.90 -35.76 -24.03
C ILE A 1208 27.02 -36.68 -23.59
N GLN A 1209 26.80 -37.99 -23.73
CA GLN A 1209 27.81 -39.02 -23.52
C GLN A 1209 28.02 -39.77 -24.83
N VAL A 1210 29.25 -39.80 -25.35
CA VAL A 1210 29.61 -40.63 -26.51
C VAL A 1210 30.27 -41.92 -26.02
N ILE A 1211 29.84 -43.04 -26.56
CA ILE A 1211 30.09 -44.38 -26.06
C ILE A 1211 30.49 -45.29 -27.24
N THR A 1212 31.50 -46.11 -27.05
CA THR A 1212 31.83 -47.20 -28.00
C THR A 1212 30.71 -48.24 -28.05
N ILE A 1213 30.68 -49.05 -29.11
CA ILE A 1213 29.76 -50.22 -29.21
C ILE A 1213 29.91 -51.23 -28.05
N THR A 1214 31.04 -51.20 -27.33
CA THR A 1214 31.31 -52.05 -26.16
C THR A 1214 30.84 -51.45 -24.83
N GLY A 1215 30.21 -50.26 -24.84
CA GLY A 1215 29.69 -49.59 -23.65
C GLY A 1215 30.69 -48.68 -22.92
N LYS A 1216 31.93 -48.56 -23.40
CA LYS A 1216 32.91 -47.62 -22.84
C LYS A 1216 32.59 -46.18 -23.25
N VAL A 1217 32.36 -45.28 -22.28
CA VAL A 1217 32.24 -43.83 -22.50
C VAL A 1217 33.60 -43.26 -22.90
N VAL A 1218 33.63 -42.48 -23.97
CA VAL A 1218 34.84 -41.85 -24.52
C VAL A 1218 34.82 -40.33 -24.41
N TRP A 1219 33.63 -39.73 -24.31
CA TRP A 1219 33.50 -38.27 -24.16
C TRP A 1219 32.21 -37.92 -23.43
N THR A 1220 32.27 -36.95 -22.52
CA THR A 1220 31.08 -36.40 -21.84
C THR A 1220 31.10 -34.88 -21.83
N LYS A 1221 29.97 -34.26 -22.20
CA LYS A 1221 29.76 -32.82 -22.09
C LYS A 1221 28.51 -32.52 -21.30
N ASN A 1222 28.63 -31.62 -20.34
CA ASN A 1222 27.50 -30.98 -19.65
C ASN A 1222 27.47 -29.51 -20.03
N GLN A 1223 26.30 -28.99 -20.39
CA GLN A 1223 26.10 -27.58 -20.74
C GLN A 1223 24.68 -27.17 -20.38
N ILE A 1224 24.52 -25.96 -19.85
CA ILE A 1224 23.20 -25.33 -19.72
C ILE A 1224 22.94 -24.58 -21.02
N ILE A 1225 21.83 -24.87 -21.66
CA ILE A 1225 21.36 -24.16 -22.86
C ILE A 1225 20.04 -23.45 -22.55
N SER A 1226 19.73 -22.42 -23.32
CA SER A 1226 18.42 -21.75 -23.28
C SER A 1226 18.11 -21.28 -24.70
N THR A 1227 17.05 -21.83 -25.31
CA THR A 1227 16.66 -21.50 -26.68
C THR A 1227 15.38 -20.66 -26.68
N GLU A 1228 15.26 -19.73 -27.62
CA GLU A 1228 14.00 -19.01 -27.86
C GLU A 1228 13.00 -19.89 -28.63
N GLY A 1229 13.48 -20.59 -29.66
CA GLY A 1229 12.72 -21.61 -30.37
C GLY A 1229 12.86 -23.01 -29.81
N PHE A 1230 12.36 -23.97 -30.59
CA PHE A 1230 12.26 -25.37 -30.19
C PHE A 1230 13.47 -26.21 -30.61
N LEU A 1231 14.42 -25.67 -31.36
CA LEU A 1231 15.61 -26.37 -31.86
C LEU A 1231 16.88 -25.91 -31.12
N SER A 1232 17.63 -26.86 -30.57
CA SER A 1232 18.99 -26.63 -30.07
C SER A 1232 20.05 -27.10 -31.06
N LYS A 1233 21.11 -26.31 -31.23
CA LYS A 1233 22.31 -26.62 -32.05
C LYS A 1233 23.64 -26.24 -31.37
N GLU A 1234 23.62 -25.98 -30.07
CA GLU A 1234 24.73 -25.32 -29.36
C GLU A 1234 25.91 -26.24 -29.00
N ILE A 1235 25.69 -27.56 -28.95
CA ILE A 1235 26.71 -28.50 -28.46
C ILE A 1235 27.53 -29.04 -29.62
N THR A 1236 28.81 -28.67 -29.65
CA THR A 1236 29.78 -29.10 -30.67
C THR A 1236 30.81 -30.05 -30.07
N TRP A 1237 31.25 -31.03 -30.87
CA TRP A 1237 32.32 -31.96 -30.52
C TRP A 1237 33.30 -32.13 -31.67
N ASP A 1238 34.59 -32.17 -31.36
CA ASP A 1238 35.70 -32.23 -32.31
C ASP A 1238 36.25 -33.66 -32.52
N GLY A 1239 35.57 -34.68 -31.99
CA GLY A 1239 35.98 -36.07 -32.10
C GLY A 1239 37.16 -36.45 -31.20
N ARG A 1240 37.41 -35.70 -30.12
CA ARG A 1240 38.42 -36.06 -29.10
C ARG A 1240 37.78 -36.64 -27.85
N ASP A 1241 38.49 -37.52 -27.16
CA ASP A 1241 38.08 -38.00 -25.84
C ASP A 1241 38.22 -36.92 -24.76
N ASP A 1242 37.77 -37.22 -23.53
CA ASP A 1242 37.86 -36.30 -22.39
C ASP A 1242 39.31 -35.91 -22.00
N PHE A 1243 40.32 -36.59 -22.56
CA PHE A 1243 41.76 -36.32 -22.37
C PHE A 1243 42.39 -35.58 -23.56
N GLY A 1244 41.61 -35.21 -24.58
CA GLY A 1244 42.08 -34.49 -25.76
C GLY A 1244 42.72 -35.36 -26.85
N ASN A 1245 42.65 -36.69 -26.75
CA ASN A 1245 43.16 -37.60 -27.78
C ASN A 1245 42.12 -37.80 -28.87
N LYS A 1246 42.57 -37.92 -30.14
CA LYS A 1246 41.68 -38.32 -31.23
C LYS A 1246 41.23 -39.77 -31.02
N ILE A 1247 39.92 -40.00 -31.07
CA ILE A 1247 39.37 -41.35 -31.01
C ILE A 1247 39.38 -42.00 -32.39
N GLY A 1248 39.34 -43.34 -32.41
CA GLY A 1248 39.41 -44.12 -33.65
C GLY A 1248 38.20 -43.91 -34.56
N LYS A 1249 38.44 -43.98 -35.87
CA LYS A 1249 37.37 -44.00 -36.89
C LYS A 1249 36.43 -45.18 -36.65
N GLY A 1250 35.12 -44.98 -36.82
CA GLY A 1250 34.14 -46.03 -36.58
C GLY A 1250 32.78 -45.52 -36.10
N VAL A 1251 31.92 -46.46 -35.72
CA VAL A 1251 30.57 -46.21 -35.23
C VAL A 1251 30.58 -46.09 -33.71
N TYR A 1252 29.99 -45.02 -33.20
CA TYR A 1252 29.75 -44.80 -31.77
C TYR A 1252 28.26 -44.57 -31.52
N ILE A 1253 27.87 -44.71 -30.26
CA ILE A 1253 26.54 -44.43 -29.76
C ILE A 1253 26.65 -43.20 -28.87
N TYR A 1254 25.76 -42.21 -29.01
CA TYR A 1254 25.68 -41.13 -28.04
C TYR A 1254 24.35 -41.13 -27.31
N LYS A 1255 24.39 -40.78 -26.03
CA LYS A 1255 23.23 -40.60 -25.17
C LYS A 1255 23.07 -39.10 -24.88
N LEU A 1256 21.96 -38.53 -25.31
CA LEU A 1256 21.48 -37.20 -24.96
C LEU A 1256 20.58 -37.29 -23.73
N THR A 1257 20.85 -36.47 -22.72
CA THR A 1257 19.99 -36.30 -21.54
C THR A 1257 19.69 -34.81 -21.38
N VAL A 1258 18.42 -34.45 -21.27
CA VAL A 1258 17.98 -33.05 -21.09
C VAL A 1258 17.13 -32.97 -19.84
N LYS A 1259 17.46 -32.04 -18.94
CA LYS A 1259 16.73 -31.79 -17.69
C LYS A 1259 16.36 -30.31 -17.57
N SER A 1260 15.10 -30.02 -17.25
CA SER A 1260 14.66 -28.65 -16.92
C SER A 1260 15.04 -28.32 -15.49
N SER A 1261 15.65 -27.16 -15.30
CA SER A 1261 16.05 -26.67 -13.97
C SER A 1261 14.86 -26.22 -13.12
N PHE A 1262 13.71 -25.93 -13.77
CA PHE A 1262 12.49 -25.48 -13.09
C PHE A 1262 11.61 -26.65 -12.65
N THR A 1263 11.28 -27.55 -13.57
CA THR A 1263 10.31 -28.63 -13.31
C THR A 1263 10.96 -29.91 -12.78
N ASN A 1264 12.29 -29.97 -12.74
CA ASN A 1264 13.07 -31.20 -12.51
C ASN A 1264 12.75 -32.37 -13.47
N SER A 1265 11.93 -32.14 -14.51
CA SER A 1265 11.59 -33.14 -15.51
C SER A 1265 12.79 -33.45 -16.41
N LYS A 1266 12.87 -34.68 -16.91
CA LYS A 1266 14.03 -35.23 -17.64
C LYS A 1266 13.58 -36.07 -18.83
N ALA A 1267 14.30 -35.95 -19.94
CA ALA A 1267 14.16 -36.81 -21.11
C ALA A 1267 15.53 -37.32 -21.59
N GLU A 1268 15.55 -38.52 -22.19
CA GLU A 1268 16.77 -39.13 -22.72
C GLU A 1268 16.53 -39.68 -24.13
N LYS A 1269 17.55 -39.58 -24.99
CA LYS A 1269 17.58 -40.22 -26.31
C LYS A 1269 18.95 -40.81 -26.60
N ILE A 1270 18.97 -41.88 -27.40
CA ILE A 1270 20.18 -42.58 -27.81
C ILE A 1270 20.19 -42.66 -29.33
N GLU A 1271 21.29 -42.24 -29.94
CA GLU A 1271 21.46 -42.22 -31.39
C GLU A 1271 22.87 -42.68 -31.79
N LYS A 1272 23.08 -42.92 -33.09
CA LYS A 1272 24.37 -43.40 -33.63
C LYS A 1272 25.10 -42.28 -34.37
N LEU A 1273 26.41 -42.22 -34.18
CA LEU A 1273 27.30 -41.33 -34.94
C LEU A 1273 28.47 -42.10 -35.56
N VAL A 1274 29.02 -41.57 -36.64
CA VAL A 1274 30.11 -42.19 -37.42
C VAL A 1274 31.25 -41.20 -37.60
N ILE A 1275 32.47 -41.65 -37.31
CA ILE A 1275 33.71 -40.87 -37.44
C ILE A 1275 34.54 -41.45 -38.59
N LEU A 1276 34.94 -40.60 -39.54
CA LEU A 1276 35.62 -40.99 -40.79
C LEU A 1276 37.13 -40.89 -40.79
#